data_AF-A0A6P4Z9Z0-F1
#
_entry.id   AF-A0A6P4Z9Z0-F1
#
_cell.length_a   1.000
_cell.length_b   1.000
_cell.length_c   1.000
_cell.angle_alpha   90.00
_cell.angle_beta   90.00
_cell.angle_gamma   90.00
#
_symmetry.space_group_name_H-M   'P 1'
#
loop_
_entity.id
_entity.type
_entity.pdbx_description
1 polymer ?
#
loop_
_entity_poly.entity_id
_entity_poly.type
_entity_poly.pdbx_seq_one_letter_code
_entity_poly.pdbx_strand_id
1 'polypeptide(L)'
;MEARFLDLVRNNDVSHVSAALGEANASPEVSLDLGTLRDDFGRSVLELAVDSGSREVAEVLLDHGAPVGDALLYAIDRQDVGAVRILKERALTESVRRTYNVDPQIGSSAFPSYMTPVILAALKNNYPILKMLLQAGFPAPVPDDYKWSTDISESIAWLDAYRAVCSPSYILLTSPDPFLTAFRTAKAVRDVLWKREHYRTELKELADQCEAFARELLSEARSTKETEAVLEHLCSPEDSPHRRSVSTLQLAVDLQLKQLDVYTDQETVADVWIRKAMENSFQPIAVAEVLFSIFTIVVFLRAVSLFMYQRFLGMLLISIGRMTVDITKFMAIGWLILFAFACGMNQLYWSYGTMHHYLCSNYSQSNLQSLGCSKSLGFDTLMNSFQSLSWASFGLIDLSVLDLKPGTSPVKEFQIHEWPAITETTGKLVFGFFEVIGVLILINLLIAIMSDSYTRTEEVKRTDWAFVVMKDVLRYMNLEVSLPPPFALIMSVRNALVRLVLALCCRRNNPPDSDTNVERAVHPSQSPQTVKQDVYKRLRTTVVLTMAMEGRFLTLVRNNNATELSELLWELGNGPHDFRLFTDKFGRSGLEFAVDCGSLEAAGVLLDHGAPVGAALLHAVDREDLAAVQMLVDRVPRDAATPPDDREHELGSSAFPGHMTPVMLAALKNNYAVLEMLLQAGFPRPVPDAYQWTLSVSQANAWLDAQRAACSPSYILLTSPDPFRTAFRTAKALRDHCWKREQYRTELEELADGCETFACELLEEVRTEEELDILGHTDDPEARSDETVGMLQLAADLKLRQFVTQPFCVEYIVQSKLKDVVEFFGVVGNWQEQSVVFAALWGVAIPLSYPLLSLAYIIAPESKIGRFSRLHFVREYSWNMSWFVLMALLLFETQNIQIGEAEVDSIAQGTPLPTPFVPIAVEIIHVLWVAGILLEELREVEQEGLVRHFKQFWNVVDFFIVALYLAQFALLFLATQLDDYDDTFATKWMIKAKPHTFQPVVLSDVLFSLFVIAVFLRTVSIFTHNRYLGTLMISVGRMFSDIVNFITMAILVTFAFAVGLNQLYWFYGAVHEYLCERYPNGNLKTVDCQTSHGFSTLVSTMVSLFWTAFGMGDLSMLELKPGNSTLEVFRILEQPRLTETVGKLIFALFHVTVVLVLLNLLIAIMSDSYQRTQEDKRRDWTFLIIKNMLFYMRVDLSLAPPFNVLLFVKTGVSRLLCAVCRRGNRHPPHTTAPGGVINPPSPSQRERQEIFKIIIDRLANRYLLRKERQMENQG
;
A
#
# COMPACT_ATOMS: atom_id res chain seq x y z
N MET A 1 -103.75 16.17 28.39
CA MET A 1 -103.90 14.70 28.42
C MET A 1 -102.76 14.06 27.63
N GLU A 2 -102.52 14.53 26.41
CA GLU A 2 -101.43 14.13 25.51
C GLU A 2 -100.03 14.19 26.15
N ALA A 3 -99.64 15.32 26.75
CA ALA A 3 -98.34 15.43 27.46
C ALA A 3 -98.20 14.42 28.61
N ARG A 4 -99.29 14.16 29.34
CA ARG A 4 -99.33 13.16 30.43
C ARG A 4 -99.23 11.74 29.89
N PHE A 5 -99.82 11.46 28.73
CA PHE A 5 -99.73 10.17 28.06
C PHE A 5 -98.29 9.93 27.52
N LEU A 6 -97.66 10.95 26.94
CA LEU A 6 -96.26 10.90 26.52
C LEU A 6 -95.29 10.68 27.70
N ASP A 7 -95.53 11.34 28.85
CA ASP A 7 -94.75 11.09 30.08
C ASP A 7 -94.94 9.67 30.61
N LEU A 8 -96.14 9.10 30.52
CA LEU A 8 -96.40 7.71 30.91
C LEU A 8 -95.67 6.69 30.02
N VAL A 9 -95.65 6.96 28.70
CA VAL A 9 -94.88 6.17 27.73
C VAL A 9 -93.38 6.31 27.99
N ARG A 10 -92.89 7.52 28.27
CA ARG A 10 -91.48 7.79 28.62
C ARG A 10 -91.03 7.10 29.90
N ASN A 11 -91.92 6.97 30.88
CA ASN A 11 -91.65 6.33 32.18
C ASN A 11 -91.86 4.80 32.19
N ASN A 12 -92.17 4.19 31.02
CA ASN A 12 -92.34 2.74 30.85
C ASN A 12 -93.44 2.10 31.72
N ASP A 13 -94.59 2.77 31.88
CA ASP A 13 -95.70 2.23 32.69
C ASP A 13 -96.77 1.53 31.83
N VAL A 14 -96.59 0.23 31.58
CA VAL A 14 -97.46 -0.60 30.72
C VAL A 14 -98.92 -0.63 31.20
N SER A 15 -99.13 -0.66 32.52
CA SER A 15 -100.46 -0.80 33.11
C SER A 15 -101.31 0.45 32.94
N HIS A 16 -100.68 1.63 33.13
CA HIS A 16 -101.36 2.90 32.96
C HIS A 16 -101.50 3.32 31.49
N VAL A 17 -100.58 2.92 30.61
CA VAL A 17 -100.69 3.15 29.16
C VAL A 17 -101.84 2.32 28.55
N SER A 18 -101.98 1.04 28.92
CA SER A 18 -103.09 0.20 28.45
C SER A 18 -104.45 0.65 28.99
N ALA A 19 -104.52 1.13 30.24
CA ALA A 19 -105.72 1.74 30.81
C ALA A 19 -106.11 3.03 30.06
N ALA A 20 -105.15 3.91 29.78
CA ALA A 20 -105.39 5.16 29.05
C ALA A 20 -105.85 4.93 27.60
N LEU A 21 -105.33 3.90 26.93
CA LEU A 21 -105.77 3.49 25.59
C LEU A 21 -107.18 2.85 25.61
N GLY A 22 -107.48 2.08 26.66
CA GLY A 22 -108.82 1.50 26.89
C GLY A 22 -109.89 2.57 27.16
N GLU A 23 -109.56 3.60 27.93
CA GLU A 23 -110.44 4.77 28.15
C GLU A 23 -110.67 5.56 26.86
N ALA A 24 -109.62 5.76 26.04
CA ALA A 24 -109.71 6.48 24.76
C ALA A 24 -110.60 5.76 23.72
N ASN A 25 -110.60 4.41 23.69
CA ASN A 25 -111.47 3.65 22.79
C ASN A 25 -112.95 3.58 23.25
N ALA A 26 -113.24 3.89 24.52
CA ALA A 26 -114.58 3.79 25.09
C ALA A 26 -115.43 5.08 24.95
N SER A 27 -114.80 6.22 24.63
CA SER A 27 -115.49 7.52 24.52
C SER A 27 -115.30 8.17 23.13
N PRO A 28 -116.37 8.50 22.38
CA PRO A 28 -116.27 9.12 21.05
C PRO A 28 -115.86 10.61 21.05
N GLU A 29 -115.74 11.25 22.23
CA GLU A 29 -115.29 12.65 22.36
C GLU A 29 -113.77 12.80 22.62
N VAL A 30 -113.05 11.69 22.85
CA VAL A 30 -111.60 11.68 23.15
C VAL A 30 -110.90 10.62 22.28
N SER A 31 -110.73 10.90 20.99
CA SER A 31 -109.89 10.07 20.13
C SER A 31 -108.43 10.55 20.24
N LEU A 32 -107.57 9.80 20.95
CA LEU A 32 -106.12 9.96 20.78
C LEU A 32 -105.73 9.35 19.44
N ASP A 33 -105.50 10.20 18.44
CA ASP A 33 -104.91 9.73 17.18
C ASP A 33 -103.41 9.53 17.39
N LEU A 34 -103.02 8.27 17.62
CA LEU A 34 -101.64 7.84 17.85
C LEU A 34 -100.69 8.23 16.71
N GLY A 35 -101.21 8.57 15.52
CA GLY A 35 -100.41 9.06 14.39
C GLY A 35 -100.02 10.54 14.44
N THR A 36 -100.72 11.38 15.23
CA THR A 36 -100.47 12.84 15.30
C THR A 36 -99.76 13.30 16.57
N LEU A 37 -99.74 12.45 17.61
CA LEU A 37 -99.06 12.72 18.87
C LEU A 37 -97.55 12.69 18.71
N ARG A 38 -96.91 13.83 19.01
CA ARG A 38 -95.46 13.99 18.95
C ARG A 38 -94.90 14.58 20.25
N ASP A 39 -93.72 14.10 20.64
CA ASP A 39 -92.91 14.67 21.73
C ASP A 39 -92.37 16.06 21.34
N ASP A 40 -91.79 16.80 22.29
CA ASP A 40 -91.15 18.11 22.07
C ASP A 40 -90.04 18.06 20.99
N PHE A 41 -89.55 16.86 20.68
CA PHE A 41 -88.55 16.55 19.66
C PHE A 41 -89.13 16.03 18.33
N GLY A 42 -90.46 16.06 18.15
CA GLY A 42 -91.13 15.62 16.92
C GLY A 42 -91.28 14.09 16.75
N ARG A 43 -90.87 13.30 17.74
CA ARG A 43 -90.92 11.83 17.73
C ARG A 43 -92.34 11.32 17.93
N SER A 44 -92.73 10.27 17.20
CA SER A 44 -94.02 9.59 17.43
C SER A 44 -94.05 8.85 18.77
N VAL A 45 -95.25 8.56 19.28
CA VAL A 45 -95.45 7.82 20.55
C VAL A 45 -94.73 6.47 20.53
N LEU A 46 -94.73 5.79 19.38
CA LEU A 46 -94.06 4.50 19.20
C LEU A 46 -92.53 4.67 19.14
N GLU A 47 -92.02 5.71 18.48
CA GLU A 47 -90.58 6.05 18.50
C GLU A 47 -90.10 6.35 19.91
N LEU A 48 -90.92 7.05 20.72
CA LEU A 48 -90.62 7.34 22.12
C LEU A 48 -90.59 6.07 22.99
N ALA A 49 -91.51 5.13 22.78
CA ALA A 49 -91.55 3.86 23.50
C ALA A 49 -90.37 2.94 23.17
N VAL A 50 -89.93 2.95 21.91
CA VAL A 50 -88.73 2.23 21.47
C VAL A 50 -87.47 2.91 22.02
N ASP A 51 -87.42 4.24 22.02
CA ASP A 51 -86.33 5.00 22.63
C ASP A 51 -86.32 4.88 24.17
N SER A 52 -87.42 4.58 24.86
CA SER A 52 -87.37 4.25 26.28
C SER A 52 -86.95 2.78 26.55
N GLY A 53 -86.70 1.97 25.51
CA GLY A 53 -86.33 0.56 25.62
C GLY A 53 -87.48 -0.34 26.11
N SER A 54 -88.71 0.13 25.95
CA SER A 54 -89.92 -0.41 26.57
C SER A 54 -90.67 -1.33 25.62
N ARG A 55 -90.22 -2.59 25.49
CA ARG A 55 -90.76 -3.56 24.54
C ARG A 55 -92.28 -3.79 24.69
N GLU A 56 -92.75 -3.94 25.92
CA GLU A 56 -94.14 -4.26 26.24
C GLU A 56 -95.08 -3.10 25.91
N VAL A 57 -94.64 -1.86 26.18
CA VAL A 57 -95.37 -0.64 25.79
C VAL A 57 -95.44 -0.52 24.26
N ALA A 58 -94.35 -0.86 23.56
CA ALA A 58 -94.35 -0.88 22.09
C ALA A 58 -95.30 -1.94 21.51
N GLU A 59 -95.37 -3.14 22.09
CA GLU A 59 -96.34 -4.18 21.68
C GLU A 59 -97.79 -3.69 21.87
N VAL A 60 -98.11 -3.09 23.03
CA VAL A 60 -99.45 -2.54 23.32
C VAL A 60 -99.83 -1.41 22.36
N LEU A 61 -98.90 -0.50 22.05
CA LEU A 61 -99.13 0.60 21.11
C LEU A 61 -99.33 0.10 19.67
N LEU A 62 -98.59 -0.93 19.27
CA LEU A 62 -98.75 -1.58 17.97
C LEU A 62 -100.11 -2.25 17.85
N ASP A 63 -100.57 -2.98 18.87
CA ASP A 63 -101.89 -3.62 18.89
C ASP A 63 -103.06 -2.62 18.72
N HIS A 64 -102.85 -1.38 19.16
CA HIS A 64 -103.81 -0.28 19.01
C HIS A 64 -103.61 0.56 17.73
N GLY A 65 -102.80 0.08 16.78
CA GLY A 65 -102.70 0.64 15.43
C GLY A 65 -101.75 1.83 15.28
N ALA A 66 -100.77 2.00 16.18
CA ALA A 66 -99.75 3.03 16.02
C ALA A 66 -98.90 2.80 14.74
N PRO A 67 -98.65 3.84 13.91
CA PRO A 67 -97.83 3.71 12.71
C PRO A 67 -96.37 3.41 13.08
N VAL A 68 -95.71 2.54 12.31
CA VAL A 68 -94.32 2.12 12.63
C VAL A 68 -93.33 3.26 12.42
N GLY A 69 -93.51 4.08 11.38
CA GLY A 69 -92.68 5.27 11.12
C GLY A 69 -91.18 4.97 11.16
N ASP A 70 -90.40 5.83 11.81
CA ASP A 70 -88.95 5.65 12.02
C ASP A 70 -88.64 4.77 13.24
N ALA A 71 -89.65 4.21 13.94
CA ALA A 71 -89.44 3.42 15.16
C ALA A 71 -88.59 2.17 14.91
N LEU A 72 -88.63 1.59 13.70
CA LEU A 72 -87.73 0.49 13.32
C LEU A 72 -86.27 0.95 13.26
N LEU A 73 -86.00 2.17 12.77
CA LEU A 73 -84.64 2.73 12.72
C LEU A 73 -84.13 3.03 14.14
N TYR A 74 -84.98 3.55 15.03
CA TYR A 74 -84.64 3.73 16.45
C TYR A 74 -84.34 2.40 17.16
N ALA A 75 -85.10 1.34 16.88
CA ALA A 75 -84.86 0.01 17.45
C ALA A 75 -83.49 -0.56 17.02
N ILE A 76 -83.10 -0.31 15.76
CA ILE A 76 -81.80 -0.72 15.21
C ILE A 76 -80.67 0.14 15.78
N ASP A 77 -80.88 1.46 15.92
CA ASP A 77 -79.88 2.37 16.49
C ASP A 77 -79.53 2.00 17.94
N ARG A 78 -80.53 1.59 18.73
CA ARG A 78 -80.38 1.05 20.09
C ARG A 78 -79.91 -0.40 20.16
N GLN A 79 -79.77 -1.07 19.01
CA GLN A 79 -79.36 -2.47 18.91
C GLN A 79 -80.27 -3.47 19.68
N ASP A 80 -81.56 -3.15 19.84
CA ASP A 80 -82.52 -4.03 20.53
C ASP A 80 -83.12 -5.09 19.57
N VAL A 81 -82.57 -6.29 19.65
CA VAL A 81 -83.00 -7.48 18.88
C VAL A 81 -84.47 -7.83 19.14
N GLY A 82 -84.99 -7.59 20.35
CA GLY A 82 -86.35 -7.91 20.75
C GLY A 82 -87.38 -6.97 20.10
N ALA A 83 -87.14 -5.66 20.18
CA ALA A 83 -87.96 -4.65 19.53
C ALA A 83 -87.98 -4.80 18.00
N VAL A 84 -86.81 -5.01 17.38
CA VAL A 84 -86.71 -5.23 15.92
C VAL A 84 -87.50 -6.46 15.46
N ARG A 85 -87.55 -7.52 16.28
CA ARG A 85 -88.29 -8.75 15.94
C ARG A 85 -89.80 -8.51 15.83
N ILE A 86 -90.37 -7.67 16.69
CA ILE A 86 -91.80 -7.34 16.68
C ILE A 86 -92.11 -6.36 15.55
N LEU A 87 -91.26 -5.33 15.41
CA LEU A 87 -91.49 -4.24 14.47
C LEU A 87 -91.33 -4.68 13.01
N LYS A 88 -90.44 -5.63 12.70
CA LYS A 88 -90.15 -6.03 11.32
C LYS A 88 -91.38 -6.60 10.58
N GLU A 89 -92.24 -7.36 11.26
CA GLU A 89 -93.37 -8.05 10.63
C GLU A 89 -94.44 -7.06 10.17
N ARG A 90 -94.73 -6.03 10.99
CA ARG A 90 -95.61 -4.92 10.60
C ARG A 90 -94.94 -3.96 9.61
N ALA A 91 -93.65 -3.68 9.78
CA ALA A 91 -92.90 -2.77 8.91
C ALA A 91 -92.88 -3.21 7.45
N LEU A 92 -92.75 -4.52 7.15
CA LEU A 92 -92.82 -5.05 5.78
C LEU A 92 -94.17 -4.78 5.09
N THR A 93 -95.26 -4.75 5.87
CA THR A 93 -96.61 -4.52 5.36
C THR A 93 -96.83 -3.04 5.02
N GLU A 94 -96.18 -2.13 5.75
CA GLU A 94 -96.19 -0.67 5.49
C GLU A 94 -95.15 -0.23 4.46
N SER A 95 -93.95 -0.83 4.44
CA SER A 95 -92.82 -0.43 3.59
C SER A 95 -93.01 -0.78 2.12
N VAL A 96 -93.87 -1.74 1.78
CA VAL A 96 -94.29 -1.99 0.39
C VAL A 96 -95.17 -0.84 -0.15
N ARG A 97 -95.77 -0.02 0.71
CA ARG A 97 -96.55 1.19 0.33
C ARG A 97 -95.74 2.48 0.33
N ARG A 98 -94.53 2.51 0.90
CA ARG A 98 -93.64 3.68 0.93
C ARG A 98 -92.30 3.35 0.26
N THR A 99 -92.28 3.37 -1.06
CA THR A 99 -91.06 3.68 -1.81
C THR A 99 -90.63 5.08 -1.39
N TYR A 100 -89.38 5.25 -0.94
CA TYR A 100 -88.81 6.48 -0.39
C TYR A 100 -88.86 7.66 -1.39
N ASN A 101 -90.02 8.31 -1.47
CA ASN A 101 -90.24 9.69 -1.89
C ASN A 101 -91.07 10.30 -0.77
N VAL A 102 -90.42 10.94 0.20
CA VAL A 102 -91.10 11.63 1.30
C VAL A 102 -91.11 13.12 0.99
N ASP A 103 -92.32 13.64 0.86
CA ASP A 103 -92.64 15.06 0.98
C ASP A 103 -91.88 15.69 2.16
N PRO A 104 -91.18 16.83 1.97
CA PRO A 104 -90.29 17.43 2.96
C PRO A 104 -91.02 18.03 4.19
N GLN A 105 -92.31 17.76 4.38
CA GLN A 105 -93.13 18.38 5.44
C GLN A 105 -93.55 17.43 6.58
N ILE A 106 -93.11 16.15 6.59
CA ILE A 106 -93.48 15.18 7.65
C ILE A 106 -92.24 14.46 8.26
N GLY A 107 -91.01 14.89 7.94
CA GLY A 107 -89.78 14.23 8.41
C GLY A 107 -89.40 14.54 9.87
N SER A 108 -89.22 13.50 10.69
CA SER A 108 -88.49 13.57 11.96
C SER A 108 -87.01 13.90 11.68
N SER A 109 -86.40 14.81 12.45
CA SER A 109 -85.04 15.32 12.20
C SER A 109 -83.91 14.36 12.58
N ALA A 110 -84.22 13.11 12.93
CA ALA A 110 -83.27 12.22 13.62
C ALA A 110 -82.46 11.30 12.69
N PHE A 111 -83.01 10.90 11.53
CA PHE A 111 -82.32 10.05 10.56
C PHE A 111 -82.36 10.68 9.16
N PRO A 112 -81.28 10.54 8.36
CA PRO A 112 -81.29 11.00 6.97
C PRO A 112 -82.32 10.23 6.13
N SER A 113 -82.90 10.90 5.12
CA SER A 113 -83.94 10.34 4.24
C SER A 113 -83.50 9.11 3.43
N TYR A 114 -82.19 8.91 3.24
CA TYR A 114 -81.61 7.75 2.55
C TYR A 114 -81.35 6.55 3.47
N MET A 115 -81.46 6.71 4.79
CA MET A 115 -81.09 5.68 5.75
C MET A 115 -82.09 4.53 5.70
N THR A 116 -81.64 3.37 5.23
CA THR A 116 -82.44 2.14 5.26
C THR A 116 -82.15 1.33 6.52
N PRO A 117 -83.11 0.51 7.01
CA PRO A 117 -82.89 -0.40 8.13
C PRO A 117 -81.66 -1.30 7.97
N VAL A 118 -81.37 -1.75 6.74
CA VAL A 118 -80.22 -2.61 6.44
C VAL A 118 -78.91 -1.82 6.48
N ILE A 119 -78.87 -0.60 5.92
CA ILE A 119 -77.68 0.28 6.02
C ILE A 119 -77.37 0.58 7.48
N LEU A 120 -78.37 0.99 8.27
CA LEU A 120 -78.18 1.31 9.68
C LEU A 120 -77.71 0.09 10.49
N ALA A 121 -78.28 -1.09 10.24
CA ALA A 121 -77.86 -2.32 10.92
C ALA A 121 -76.44 -2.74 10.52
N ALA A 122 -76.06 -2.57 9.25
CA ALA A 122 -74.71 -2.80 8.74
C ALA A 122 -73.68 -1.85 9.37
N LEU A 123 -74.00 -0.56 9.47
CA LEU A 123 -73.18 0.46 10.14
C LEU A 123 -72.95 0.14 11.62
N LYS A 124 -73.94 -0.46 12.29
CA LYS A 124 -73.84 -0.91 13.70
C LYS A 124 -73.14 -2.26 13.87
N ASN A 125 -72.82 -2.97 12.77
CA ASN A 125 -72.16 -4.27 12.73
C ASN A 125 -72.77 -5.34 13.68
N ASN A 126 -74.10 -5.37 13.81
CA ASN A 126 -74.81 -6.30 14.72
C ASN A 126 -75.37 -7.51 13.94
N TYR A 127 -74.63 -8.63 13.97
CA TYR A 127 -74.95 -9.84 13.22
C TYR A 127 -76.40 -10.37 13.39
N PRO A 128 -76.96 -10.53 14.62
CA PRO A 128 -78.35 -10.96 14.80
C PRO A 128 -79.39 -10.06 14.11
N ILE A 129 -79.24 -8.74 14.20
CA ILE A 129 -80.20 -7.77 13.62
C ILE A 129 -80.12 -7.81 12.09
N LEU A 130 -78.90 -7.73 11.55
CA LEU A 130 -78.66 -7.87 10.11
C LEU A 130 -79.24 -9.16 9.54
N LYS A 131 -79.00 -10.30 10.21
CA LYS A 131 -79.52 -11.60 9.79
C LYS A 131 -81.05 -11.60 9.76
N MET A 132 -81.70 -11.05 10.78
CA MET A 132 -83.16 -10.96 10.83
C MET A 132 -83.74 -10.06 9.74
N LEU A 133 -83.07 -8.96 9.39
CA LEU A 133 -83.51 -8.03 8.34
C LEU A 133 -83.29 -8.61 6.93
N LEU A 134 -82.12 -9.21 6.67
CA LEU A 134 -81.82 -9.84 5.38
C LEU A 134 -82.73 -11.05 5.11
N GLN A 135 -83.00 -11.89 6.12
CA GLN A 135 -83.96 -13.00 6.01
C GLN A 135 -85.40 -12.53 5.80
N ALA A 136 -85.75 -11.34 6.31
CA ALA A 136 -87.07 -10.75 6.16
C ALA A 136 -87.27 -10.07 4.79
N GLY A 137 -86.24 -10.02 3.93
CA GLY A 137 -86.36 -9.54 2.55
C GLY A 137 -86.22 -8.02 2.38
N PHE A 138 -85.62 -7.31 3.35
CA PHE A 138 -85.29 -5.90 3.16
C PHE A 138 -84.19 -5.73 2.08
N PRO A 139 -84.21 -4.64 1.28
CA PRO A 139 -83.28 -4.45 0.17
C PRO A 139 -81.84 -4.26 0.66
N ALA A 140 -80.90 -4.92 -0.02
CA ALA A 140 -79.47 -4.80 0.23
C ALA A 140 -78.92 -3.46 -0.29
N PRO A 141 -77.94 -2.84 0.39
CA PRO A 141 -77.31 -1.62 -0.08
C PRO A 141 -76.48 -1.87 -1.34
N VAL A 142 -76.76 -1.13 -2.41
CA VAL A 142 -75.95 -1.08 -3.63
C VAL A 142 -75.32 0.31 -3.72
N PRO A 143 -74.00 0.46 -3.49
CA PRO A 143 -73.35 1.78 -3.49
C PRO A 143 -73.46 2.55 -4.82
N ASP A 144 -73.58 1.84 -5.94
CA ASP A 144 -73.69 2.43 -7.28
C ASP A 144 -75.05 3.12 -7.56
N ASP A 145 -76.07 2.85 -6.74
CA ASP A 145 -77.39 3.49 -6.88
C ASP A 145 -77.39 4.96 -6.37
N TYR A 146 -76.42 5.32 -5.53
CA TYR A 146 -76.26 6.68 -5.01
C TYR A 146 -75.28 7.46 -5.89
N LYS A 147 -75.79 8.44 -6.66
CA LYS A 147 -74.94 9.32 -7.47
C LYS A 147 -74.33 10.40 -6.60
N TRP A 148 -73.00 10.52 -6.62
CA TRP A 148 -72.30 11.62 -5.96
C TRP A 148 -72.65 12.97 -6.64
N SER A 149 -73.29 13.88 -5.89
CA SER A 149 -73.71 15.23 -6.32
C SER A 149 -73.03 16.30 -5.46
N THR A 150 -73.21 17.58 -5.82
CA THR A 150 -72.77 18.73 -5.02
C THR A 150 -73.50 18.86 -3.68
N ASP A 151 -74.61 18.13 -3.50
CA ASP A 151 -75.35 18.10 -2.24
C ASP A 151 -74.67 17.18 -1.22
N ILE A 152 -74.37 17.74 -0.04
CA ILE A 152 -73.64 17.07 1.06
C ILE A 152 -74.38 15.80 1.51
N SER A 153 -75.71 15.81 1.52
CA SER A 153 -76.53 14.67 1.93
C SER A 153 -76.36 13.44 1.03
N GLU A 154 -76.25 13.63 -0.30
CA GLU A 154 -76.04 12.52 -1.25
C GLU A 154 -74.62 11.97 -1.17
N SER A 155 -73.64 12.84 -0.86
CA SER A 155 -72.25 12.43 -0.63
C SER A 155 -72.09 11.57 0.63
N ILE A 156 -72.81 11.89 1.71
CA ILE A 156 -72.81 11.10 2.94
C ILE A 156 -73.56 9.77 2.71
N ALA A 157 -74.67 9.78 1.95
CA ALA A 157 -75.41 8.57 1.58
C ALA A 157 -74.53 7.55 0.83
N TRP A 158 -73.78 8.03 -0.15
CA TRP A 158 -72.82 7.23 -0.90
C TRP A 158 -71.75 6.61 0.00
N LEU A 159 -71.17 7.39 0.91
CA LEU A 159 -70.14 6.92 1.84
C LEU A 159 -70.68 5.90 2.85
N ASP A 160 -71.85 6.14 3.42
CA ASP A 160 -72.50 5.22 4.36
C ASP A 160 -72.90 3.91 3.69
N ALA A 161 -73.24 3.92 2.39
CA ALA A 161 -73.44 2.70 1.62
C ALA A 161 -72.14 1.88 1.50
N TYR A 162 -70.99 2.51 1.26
CA TYR A 162 -69.69 1.81 1.28
C TYR A 162 -69.33 1.29 2.67
N ARG A 163 -69.57 2.07 3.74
CA ARG A 163 -69.38 1.61 5.13
C ARG A 163 -70.24 0.38 5.45
N ALA A 164 -71.49 0.37 4.98
CA ALA A 164 -72.39 -0.77 5.16
C ALA A 164 -71.89 -2.03 4.44
N VAL A 165 -71.43 -1.92 3.19
CA VAL A 165 -70.92 -3.07 2.41
C VAL A 165 -69.60 -3.60 2.96
N CYS A 166 -68.76 -2.74 3.54
CA CYS A 166 -67.49 -3.13 4.16
C CYS A 166 -67.64 -3.71 5.58
N SER A 167 -68.87 -3.74 6.13
CA SER A 167 -69.12 -4.26 7.47
C SER A 167 -68.85 -5.77 7.55
N PRO A 168 -68.05 -6.25 8.53
CA PRO A 168 -67.73 -7.68 8.67
C PRO A 168 -68.96 -8.60 8.78
N SER A 169 -69.95 -8.20 9.57
CA SER A 169 -71.19 -8.97 9.73
C SER A 169 -72.01 -9.03 8.45
N TYR A 170 -71.96 -8.00 7.62
CA TYR A 170 -72.64 -7.96 6.33
C TYR A 170 -71.98 -8.90 5.33
N ILE A 171 -70.64 -8.87 5.22
CA ILE A 171 -69.87 -9.77 4.34
C ILE A 171 -70.14 -11.24 4.70
N LEU A 172 -70.08 -11.59 6.01
CA LEU A 172 -70.35 -12.95 6.49
C LEU A 172 -71.74 -13.49 6.15
N LEU A 173 -72.76 -12.63 6.09
CA LEU A 173 -74.13 -13.02 5.85
C LEU A 173 -74.51 -13.04 4.36
N THR A 174 -73.81 -12.28 3.54
CA THR A 174 -74.16 -12.08 2.13
C THR A 174 -73.32 -12.90 1.17
N SER A 175 -72.07 -13.22 1.51
CA SER A 175 -71.17 -13.93 0.60
C SER A 175 -71.05 -15.43 0.89
N PRO A 176 -71.03 -16.30 -0.15
CA PRO A 176 -70.65 -17.71 -0.01
C PRO A 176 -69.14 -17.90 0.23
N ASP A 177 -68.31 -16.98 -0.27
CA ASP A 177 -66.87 -16.88 0.03
C ASP A 177 -66.55 -15.50 0.64
N PRO A 178 -66.38 -15.43 1.98
CA PRO A 178 -66.05 -14.20 2.70
C PRO A 178 -64.67 -13.63 2.34
N PHE A 179 -63.69 -14.48 2.03
CA PHE A 179 -62.32 -14.04 1.73
C PHE A 179 -62.28 -13.30 0.40
N LEU A 180 -62.82 -13.92 -0.66
CA LEU A 180 -62.88 -13.31 -1.99
C LEU A 180 -63.70 -12.02 -1.99
N THR A 181 -64.80 -11.98 -1.24
CA THR A 181 -65.65 -10.79 -1.15
C THR A 181 -64.98 -9.66 -0.38
N ALA A 182 -64.26 -9.96 0.71
CA ALA A 182 -63.45 -8.98 1.43
C ALA A 182 -62.34 -8.37 0.55
N PHE A 183 -61.62 -9.19 -0.23
CA PHE A 183 -60.58 -8.68 -1.13
C PHE A 183 -61.13 -7.90 -2.33
N ARG A 184 -62.26 -8.33 -2.90
CA ARG A 184 -62.92 -7.60 -3.99
C ARG A 184 -63.48 -6.25 -3.53
N THR A 185 -64.09 -6.19 -2.34
CA THR A 185 -64.59 -4.94 -1.76
C THR A 185 -63.45 -4.01 -1.38
N ALA A 186 -62.38 -4.51 -0.75
CA ALA A 186 -61.17 -3.73 -0.47
C ALA A 186 -60.55 -3.14 -1.76
N LYS A 187 -60.45 -3.94 -2.83
CA LYS A 187 -59.98 -3.46 -4.13
C LYS A 187 -60.90 -2.41 -4.73
N ALA A 188 -62.22 -2.64 -4.72
CA ALA A 188 -63.19 -1.68 -5.24
C ALA A 188 -63.11 -0.33 -4.50
N VAL A 189 -62.91 -0.35 -3.17
CA VAL A 189 -62.70 0.86 -2.37
C VAL A 189 -61.37 1.52 -2.70
N ARG A 190 -60.27 0.75 -2.86
CA ARG A 190 -58.95 1.29 -3.24
C ARG A 190 -58.89 1.88 -4.64
N ASP A 191 -59.61 1.31 -5.61
CA ASP A 191 -59.73 1.85 -6.95
C ASP A 191 -60.46 3.21 -6.94
N VAL A 192 -61.31 3.45 -5.95
CA VAL A 192 -62.00 4.73 -5.74
C VAL A 192 -61.14 5.74 -4.97
N LEU A 193 -60.15 5.31 -4.15
CA LEU A 193 -59.26 6.20 -3.37
C LEU A 193 -58.54 7.24 -4.23
N TRP A 194 -58.08 6.85 -5.41
CA TRP A 194 -57.29 7.72 -6.28
C TRP A 194 -58.14 8.77 -7.01
N LYS A 195 -59.45 8.58 -7.08
CA LYS A 195 -60.33 9.50 -7.80
C LYS A 195 -60.68 10.75 -6.99
N ARG A 196 -60.64 10.73 -5.64
CA ARG A 196 -61.21 11.82 -4.82
C ARG A 196 -60.50 12.00 -3.46
N GLU A 197 -59.91 13.18 -3.24
CA GLU A 197 -58.98 13.48 -2.14
C GLU A 197 -59.64 13.70 -0.75
N HIS A 198 -60.88 14.21 -0.70
CA HIS A 198 -61.52 14.67 0.54
C HIS A 198 -61.94 13.57 1.53
N TYR A 199 -62.28 12.36 1.07
CA TYR A 199 -62.68 11.22 1.94
C TYR A 199 -61.64 10.07 1.90
N ARG A 200 -60.43 10.35 1.42
CA ARG A 200 -59.38 9.34 1.18
C ARG A 200 -58.96 8.62 2.46
N THR A 201 -58.93 9.30 3.59
CA THR A 201 -58.59 8.70 4.90
C THR A 201 -59.65 7.69 5.32
N GLU A 202 -60.93 8.07 5.27
CA GLU A 202 -62.04 7.20 5.69
C GLU A 202 -62.22 6.00 4.76
N LEU A 203 -62.10 6.19 3.44
CA LEU A 203 -62.13 5.09 2.48
C LEU A 203 -60.93 4.16 2.64
N LYS A 204 -59.77 4.68 3.04
CA LYS A 204 -58.59 3.85 3.31
C LYS A 204 -58.81 3.00 4.55
N GLU A 205 -59.34 3.60 5.61
CA GLU A 205 -59.72 2.88 6.84
C GLU A 205 -60.73 1.76 6.54
N LEU A 206 -61.69 1.98 5.64
CA LEU A 206 -62.66 0.95 5.24
C LEU A 206 -62.03 -0.19 4.44
N ALA A 207 -61.11 0.12 3.51
CA ALA A 207 -60.36 -0.91 2.81
C ALA A 207 -59.49 -1.73 3.78
N ASP A 208 -58.84 -1.05 4.73
CA ASP A 208 -58.01 -1.69 5.75
C ASP A 208 -58.86 -2.53 6.72
N GLN A 209 -60.12 -2.16 6.99
CA GLN A 209 -61.08 -2.96 7.77
C GLN A 209 -61.45 -4.28 7.06
N CYS A 210 -61.73 -4.26 5.75
CA CYS A 210 -61.99 -5.48 4.98
C CYS A 210 -60.76 -6.41 4.96
N GLU A 211 -59.56 -5.85 4.88
CA GLU A 211 -58.31 -6.60 4.92
C GLU A 211 -58.03 -7.20 6.31
N ALA A 212 -58.26 -6.43 7.37
CA ALA A 212 -58.16 -6.91 8.73
C ALA A 212 -59.13 -8.05 9.02
N PHE A 213 -60.38 -7.93 8.55
CA PHE A 213 -61.38 -8.99 8.65
C PHE A 213 -60.92 -10.29 7.96
N ALA A 214 -60.36 -10.21 6.75
CA ALA A 214 -59.81 -11.38 6.05
C ALA A 214 -58.63 -12.01 6.82
N ARG A 215 -57.78 -11.19 7.45
CA ARG A 215 -56.66 -11.67 8.30
C ARG A 215 -57.16 -12.37 9.56
N GLU A 216 -58.13 -11.79 10.25
CA GLU A 216 -58.73 -12.37 11.45
C GLU A 216 -59.41 -13.71 11.13
N LEU A 217 -60.14 -13.80 10.02
CA LEU A 217 -60.77 -15.04 9.58
C LEU A 217 -59.75 -16.13 9.22
N LEU A 218 -58.61 -15.77 8.64
CA LEU A 218 -57.52 -16.70 8.36
C LEU A 218 -56.83 -17.16 9.66
N SER A 219 -56.71 -16.29 10.66
CA SER A 219 -56.08 -16.62 11.95
C SER A 219 -56.88 -17.60 12.81
N GLU A 220 -58.18 -17.74 12.54
CA GLU A 220 -59.04 -18.74 13.21
C GLU A 220 -58.88 -20.15 12.63
N ALA A 221 -58.10 -20.35 11.55
CA ALA A 221 -57.75 -21.68 11.06
C ALA A 221 -56.77 -22.37 12.03
N ARG A 222 -57.24 -23.41 12.74
CA ARG A 222 -56.50 -24.03 13.85
C ARG A 222 -55.64 -25.20 13.40
N SER A 223 -55.80 -25.66 12.17
CA SER A 223 -55.03 -26.76 11.58
C SER A 223 -54.31 -26.33 10.31
N THR A 224 -53.10 -26.86 10.11
CA THR A 224 -52.36 -26.73 8.84
C THR A 224 -53.15 -27.26 7.65
N LYS A 225 -54.03 -28.25 7.85
CA LYS A 225 -54.94 -28.76 6.82
C LYS A 225 -56.09 -27.81 6.50
N GLU A 226 -56.55 -27.04 7.48
CA GLU A 226 -57.58 -26.01 7.26
C GLU A 226 -56.99 -24.82 6.50
N THR A 227 -55.78 -24.39 6.86
CA THR A 227 -55.07 -23.35 6.12
C THR A 227 -54.73 -23.79 4.70
N GLU A 228 -54.29 -25.04 4.51
CA GLU A 228 -53.96 -25.58 3.19
C GLU A 228 -55.21 -25.71 2.30
N ALA A 229 -56.34 -26.20 2.85
CA ALA A 229 -57.60 -26.26 2.11
C ALA A 229 -58.14 -24.88 1.73
N VAL A 230 -58.00 -23.88 2.61
CA VAL A 230 -58.38 -22.48 2.32
C VAL A 230 -57.48 -21.89 1.24
N LEU A 231 -56.16 -22.08 1.34
CA LEU A 231 -55.19 -21.60 0.34
C LEU A 231 -55.34 -22.31 -1.01
N GLU A 232 -55.65 -23.60 -1.02
CA GLU A 232 -55.90 -24.38 -2.24
C GLU A 232 -57.19 -23.93 -2.93
N HIS A 233 -58.25 -23.65 -2.16
CA HIS A 233 -59.48 -23.07 -2.68
C HIS A 233 -59.26 -21.64 -3.25
N LEU A 234 -58.44 -20.82 -2.58
CA LEU A 234 -58.05 -19.48 -3.06
C LEU A 234 -57.18 -19.51 -4.33
N CYS A 235 -56.51 -20.64 -4.61
CA CYS A 235 -55.69 -20.86 -5.80
C CYS A 235 -56.45 -21.47 -6.98
N SER A 236 -57.68 -21.95 -6.79
CA SER A 236 -58.45 -22.60 -7.85
C SER A 236 -59.11 -21.56 -8.79
N PRO A 237 -58.88 -21.62 -10.11
CA PRO A 237 -59.57 -20.76 -11.06
C PRO A 237 -61.04 -21.20 -11.20
N GLU A 238 -62.00 -20.34 -10.86
CA GLU A 238 -63.41 -20.60 -11.20
C GLU A 238 -63.60 -20.55 -12.73
N ASP A 239 -64.15 -21.64 -13.28
CA ASP A 239 -64.55 -21.79 -14.67
C ASP A 239 -65.63 -20.78 -15.06
N SER A 240 -65.25 -19.68 -15.72
CA SER A 240 -66.15 -18.91 -16.57
C SER A 240 -65.41 -18.30 -17.77
N PRO A 241 -65.92 -18.41 -19.01
CA PRO A 241 -65.10 -18.15 -20.19
C PRO A 241 -64.95 -16.66 -20.57
N HIS A 242 -65.62 -15.70 -19.92
CA HIS A 242 -65.70 -14.31 -20.42
C HIS A 242 -65.43 -13.23 -19.36
N ARG A 243 -64.24 -13.24 -18.74
CA ARG A 243 -63.48 -12.09 -18.21
C ARG A 243 -62.20 -12.65 -17.59
N ARG A 244 -61.04 -12.02 -17.80
CA ARG A 244 -59.77 -12.45 -17.17
C ARG A 244 -59.94 -12.43 -15.64
N SER A 245 -60.19 -13.59 -15.03
CA SER A 245 -60.20 -13.76 -13.58
C SER A 245 -58.75 -13.93 -13.13
N VAL A 246 -58.27 -12.94 -12.37
CA VAL A 246 -56.99 -12.97 -11.67
C VAL A 246 -57.16 -13.94 -10.49
N SER A 247 -56.21 -14.84 -10.25
CA SER A 247 -56.29 -15.77 -9.11
C SER A 247 -56.36 -14.98 -7.80
N THR A 248 -57.11 -15.48 -6.82
CA THR A 248 -57.38 -14.78 -5.55
C THR A 248 -56.10 -14.40 -4.81
N LEU A 249 -55.04 -15.20 -4.98
CA LEU A 249 -53.71 -14.94 -4.45
C LEU A 249 -52.97 -13.81 -5.22
N GLN A 250 -53.12 -13.72 -6.54
CA GLN A 250 -52.61 -12.56 -7.31
C GLN A 250 -53.33 -11.27 -6.90
N LEU A 251 -54.62 -11.33 -6.56
CA LEU A 251 -55.35 -10.17 -6.04
C LEU A 251 -54.83 -9.72 -4.68
N ALA A 252 -54.48 -10.67 -3.79
CA ALA A 252 -53.88 -10.39 -2.49
C ALA A 252 -52.47 -9.79 -2.60
N VAL A 253 -51.68 -10.23 -3.59
CA VAL A 253 -50.35 -9.69 -3.91
C VAL A 253 -50.45 -8.28 -4.52
N ASP A 254 -51.36 -8.07 -5.47
CA ASP A 254 -51.62 -6.76 -6.10
C ASP A 254 -52.09 -5.71 -5.08
N LEU A 255 -52.80 -6.12 -4.02
CA LEU A 255 -53.28 -5.25 -2.95
C LEU A 255 -52.20 -4.85 -1.92
N GLN A 256 -50.92 -5.21 -2.11
CA GLN A 256 -49.82 -4.82 -1.21
C GLN A 256 -50.11 -5.04 0.29
N LEU A 257 -50.65 -6.20 0.67
CA LEU A 257 -50.80 -6.58 2.07
C LEU A 257 -49.41 -6.79 2.72
N LYS A 258 -48.82 -5.71 3.26
CA LYS A 258 -47.47 -5.68 3.86
C LYS A 258 -47.29 -6.48 5.17
N GLN A 259 -48.28 -7.25 5.63
CA GLN A 259 -48.25 -7.99 6.91
C GLN A 259 -49.05 -9.31 6.83
N LEU A 260 -48.61 -10.22 5.96
CA LEU A 260 -49.00 -11.63 6.01
C LEU A 260 -47.79 -12.40 6.55
N ASP A 261 -47.53 -12.24 7.84
CA ASP A 261 -46.46 -12.96 8.55
C ASP A 261 -46.87 -14.42 8.69
N VAL A 262 -46.49 -15.22 7.69
CA VAL A 262 -46.39 -16.67 7.86
C VAL A 262 -45.18 -16.91 8.75
N TYR A 263 -45.42 -17.18 10.03
CA TYR A 263 -44.40 -17.55 11.00
C TYR A 263 -43.77 -18.88 10.59
N THR A 264 -42.65 -18.84 9.89
CA THR A 264 -41.73 -19.98 9.73
C THR A 264 -40.36 -19.55 10.23
N ASP A 265 -39.97 -20.09 11.38
CA ASP A 265 -38.69 -19.83 12.04
C ASP A 265 -37.51 -20.30 11.16
N GLN A 266 -36.87 -19.37 10.43
CA GLN A 266 -35.42 -19.28 10.16
C GLN A 266 -35.17 -18.12 9.18
N GLU A 267 -35.12 -16.87 9.67
CA GLU A 267 -34.57 -15.75 8.89
C GLU A 267 -33.10 -15.54 9.26
N THR A 268 -32.22 -15.58 8.26
CA THR A 268 -30.82 -15.15 8.44
C THR A 268 -30.72 -13.64 8.18
N VAL A 269 -29.71 -12.99 8.76
CA VAL A 269 -29.42 -11.56 8.55
C VAL A 269 -29.28 -11.21 7.05
N ALA A 270 -28.91 -12.18 6.20
CA ALA A 270 -28.84 -12.04 4.76
C ALA A 270 -30.21 -11.75 4.12
N ASP A 271 -31.29 -12.38 4.61
CA ASP A 271 -32.64 -12.21 4.06
C ASP A 271 -33.22 -10.83 4.39
N VAL A 272 -32.87 -10.29 5.56
CA VAL A 272 -33.20 -8.91 5.98
C VAL A 272 -32.49 -7.88 5.11
N TRP A 273 -31.24 -8.13 4.72
CA TRP A 273 -30.47 -7.25 3.85
C TRP A 273 -30.93 -7.30 2.40
N ILE A 274 -31.26 -8.49 1.88
CA ILE A 274 -31.81 -8.67 0.53
C ILE A 274 -33.14 -7.92 0.40
N ARG A 275 -33.99 -7.96 1.44
CA ARG A 275 -35.25 -7.23 1.50
C ARG A 275 -35.05 -5.71 1.53
N LYS A 276 -33.98 -5.23 2.17
CA LYS A 276 -33.63 -3.80 2.27
C LYS A 276 -32.98 -3.25 0.99
N ALA A 277 -32.36 -4.11 0.18
CA ALA A 277 -31.77 -3.75 -1.11
C ALA A 277 -32.80 -3.48 -2.21
N MET A 278 -34.03 -4.01 -2.09
CA MET A 278 -35.09 -3.85 -3.10
C MET A 278 -35.86 -2.52 -3.03
N GLU A 279 -35.67 -1.69 -2.00
CA GLU A 279 -36.37 -0.39 -1.86
C GLU A 279 -35.51 0.78 -2.43
N ASN A 280 -35.77 1.12 -3.71
CA ASN A 280 -35.39 2.34 -4.48
C ASN A 280 -34.15 2.28 -5.41
N SER A 281 -34.37 2.73 -6.64
CA SER A 281 -33.44 2.87 -7.78
C SER A 281 -32.35 3.95 -7.62
N PHE A 282 -32.12 4.44 -6.40
CA PHE A 282 -30.96 5.25 -6.02
C PHE A 282 -30.52 4.82 -4.62
N GLN A 283 -29.61 3.84 -4.54
CA GLN A 283 -29.19 3.27 -3.26
C GLN A 283 -28.12 4.17 -2.59
N PRO A 284 -28.44 4.93 -1.53
CA PRO A 284 -27.44 5.73 -0.81
C PRO A 284 -26.32 4.87 -0.19
N ILE A 285 -26.61 3.58 0.04
CA ILE A 285 -25.65 2.58 0.52
C ILE A 285 -24.55 2.36 -0.52
N ALA A 286 -24.90 2.14 -1.79
CA ALA A 286 -23.92 1.96 -2.86
C ALA A 286 -23.03 3.20 -3.04
N VAL A 287 -23.61 4.41 -2.91
CA VAL A 287 -22.84 5.67 -2.92
C VAL A 287 -21.90 5.76 -1.71
N ALA A 288 -22.36 5.37 -0.52
CA ALA A 288 -21.54 5.35 0.69
C ALA A 288 -20.39 4.34 0.58
N GLU A 289 -20.63 3.15 0.02
CA GLU A 289 -19.59 2.14 -0.21
C GLU A 289 -18.55 2.59 -1.23
N VAL A 290 -18.98 3.25 -2.32
CA VAL A 290 -18.10 3.90 -3.30
C VAL A 290 -17.22 4.95 -2.62
N LEU A 291 -17.83 5.85 -1.84
CA LEU A 291 -17.08 6.90 -1.13
C LEU A 291 -16.11 6.29 -0.10
N PHE A 292 -16.51 5.20 0.55
CA PHE A 292 -15.67 4.48 1.49
C PHE A 292 -14.48 3.79 0.81
N SER A 293 -14.68 3.19 -0.37
CA SER A 293 -13.60 2.63 -1.19
C SER A 293 -12.59 3.71 -1.60
N ILE A 294 -13.07 4.85 -2.12
CA ILE A 294 -12.22 5.99 -2.48
C ILE A 294 -11.48 6.53 -1.25
N PHE A 295 -12.18 6.71 -0.12
CA PHE A 295 -11.57 7.13 1.14
C PHE A 295 -10.47 6.16 1.59
N THR A 296 -10.71 4.86 1.48
CA THR A 296 -9.75 3.82 1.87
C THR A 296 -8.50 3.91 1.00
N ILE A 297 -8.64 4.05 -0.32
CA ILE A 297 -7.50 4.27 -1.23
C ILE A 297 -6.70 5.51 -0.80
N VAL A 298 -7.37 6.64 -0.54
CA VAL A 298 -6.69 7.89 -0.14
C VAL A 298 -5.95 7.73 1.20
N VAL A 299 -6.55 7.03 2.17
CA VAL A 299 -5.92 6.74 3.47
C VAL A 299 -4.67 5.87 3.30
N PHE A 300 -4.74 4.82 2.48
CA PHE A 300 -3.58 3.95 2.24
C PHE A 300 -2.52 4.62 1.35
N LEU A 301 -2.90 5.43 0.36
CA LEU A 301 -1.95 6.27 -0.38
C LEU A 301 -1.25 7.27 0.53
N ARG A 302 -1.92 7.77 1.58
CA ARG A 302 -1.26 8.59 2.60
C ARG A 302 -0.21 7.80 3.38
N ALA A 303 -0.26 6.47 3.45
CA ALA A 303 0.80 5.67 4.05
C ALA A 303 2.14 5.81 3.29
N VAL A 304 2.14 6.18 2.00
CA VAL A 304 3.37 6.52 1.25
C VAL A 304 4.13 7.67 1.95
N SER A 305 3.42 8.58 2.62
CA SER A 305 4.06 9.67 3.38
C SER A 305 4.88 9.20 4.58
N LEU A 306 4.70 7.97 5.07
CA LEU A 306 5.57 7.39 6.11
C LEU A 306 7.02 7.28 5.62
N PHE A 307 7.19 7.08 4.33
CA PHE A 307 8.50 7.00 3.70
C PHE A 307 9.13 8.38 3.41
N MET A 308 8.46 9.49 3.75
CA MET A 308 9.06 10.83 3.65
C MET A 308 10.33 10.97 4.48
N TYR A 309 10.45 10.23 5.59
CA TYR A 309 11.66 10.24 6.42
C TYR A 309 12.77 9.32 5.90
N GLN A 310 12.45 8.39 5.00
CA GLN A 310 13.45 7.61 4.28
C GLN A 310 14.05 8.48 3.18
N ARG A 311 15.37 8.67 3.16
CA ARG A 311 16.01 9.60 2.22
C ARG A 311 15.66 9.30 0.75
N PHE A 312 15.86 8.06 0.32
CA PHE A 312 15.62 7.67 -1.07
C PHE A 312 14.16 7.82 -1.47
N LEU A 313 13.25 7.20 -0.70
CA LEU A 313 11.81 7.21 -0.98
C LEU A 313 11.19 8.60 -0.80
N GLY A 314 11.63 9.39 0.19
CA GLY A 314 11.17 10.76 0.42
C GLY A 314 11.60 11.72 -0.68
N MET A 315 12.86 11.62 -1.16
CA MET A 315 13.31 12.38 -2.34
C MET A 315 12.50 11.99 -3.58
N LEU A 316 12.21 10.70 -3.75
CA LEU A 316 11.39 10.21 -4.85
C LEU A 316 9.95 10.73 -4.78
N LEU A 317 9.34 10.75 -3.59
CA LEU A 317 7.97 11.23 -3.41
C LEU A 317 7.83 12.72 -3.73
N ILE A 318 8.84 13.53 -3.37
CA ILE A 318 8.89 14.95 -3.72
C ILE A 318 9.04 15.13 -5.23
N SER A 319 9.89 14.32 -5.86
CA SER A 319 10.04 14.31 -7.32
C SER A 319 8.72 14.00 -8.00
N ILE A 320 8.02 12.94 -7.57
CA ILE A 320 6.69 12.59 -8.10
C ILE A 320 5.71 13.75 -7.91
N GLY A 321 5.67 14.38 -6.73
CA GLY A 321 4.82 15.52 -6.45
C GLY A 321 5.00 16.67 -7.45
N ARG A 322 6.25 17.00 -7.80
CA ARG A 322 6.52 18.04 -8.82
C ARG A 322 6.21 17.57 -10.23
N MET A 323 6.58 16.35 -10.57
CA MET A 323 6.32 15.76 -11.89
C MET A 323 4.81 15.63 -12.15
N THR A 324 3.98 15.42 -11.12
CA THR A 324 2.51 15.34 -11.28
C THR A 324 1.92 16.63 -11.88
N VAL A 325 2.53 17.78 -11.65
CA VAL A 325 2.08 19.05 -12.24
C VAL A 325 2.32 19.06 -13.75
N ASP A 326 3.44 18.52 -14.22
CA ASP A 326 3.73 18.43 -15.65
C ASP A 326 2.92 17.30 -16.31
N ILE A 327 2.74 16.18 -15.62
CA ILE A 327 1.87 15.07 -16.06
C ILE A 327 0.41 15.54 -16.17
N THR A 328 -0.11 16.31 -15.21
CA THR A 328 -1.51 16.80 -15.27
C THR A 328 -1.73 17.76 -16.43
N LYS A 329 -0.76 18.65 -16.73
CA LYS A 329 -0.79 19.49 -17.94
C LYS A 329 -0.80 18.64 -19.21
N PHE A 330 0.03 17.59 -19.27
CA PHE A 330 0.09 16.70 -20.42
C PHE A 330 -1.20 15.88 -20.59
N MET A 331 -1.72 15.33 -19.49
CA MET A 331 -2.97 14.58 -19.49
C MET A 331 -4.13 15.43 -20.00
N ALA A 332 -4.17 16.75 -19.72
CA ALA A 332 -5.20 17.62 -20.29
C ALA A 332 -5.21 17.61 -21.84
N ILE A 333 -4.04 17.55 -22.48
CA ILE A 333 -3.91 17.42 -23.94
C ILE A 333 -4.39 16.03 -24.39
N GLY A 334 -3.97 14.97 -23.68
CA GLY A 334 -4.41 13.60 -23.95
C GLY A 334 -5.92 13.42 -23.83
N TRP A 335 -6.56 14.01 -22.81
CA TRP A 335 -8.00 14.02 -22.61
C TRP A 335 -8.75 14.75 -23.73
N LEU A 336 -8.20 15.85 -24.24
CA LEU A 336 -8.78 16.57 -25.37
C LEU A 336 -8.76 15.72 -26.64
N ILE A 337 -7.63 15.05 -26.91
CA ILE A 337 -7.48 14.14 -28.05
C ILE A 337 -8.45 12.96 -27.90
N LEU A 338 -8.48 12.31 -26.74
CA LEU A 338 -9.37 11.18 -26.46
C LEU A 338 -10.85 11.58 -26.61
N PHE A 339 -11.25 12.75 -26.09
CA PHE A 339 -12.61 13.26 -26.25
C PHE A 339 -12.98 13.50 -27.72
N ALA A 340 -12.07 14.08 -28.52
CA ALA A 340 -12.29 14.31 -29.95
C ALA A 340 -12.51 12.99 -30.72
N PHE A 341 -11.67 11.98 -30.48
CA PHE A 341 -11.83 10.66 -31.07
C PHE A 341 -13.07 9.93 -30.54
N ALA A 342 -13.42 10.07 -29.27
CA ALA A 342 -14.63 9.48 -28.68
C ALA A 342 -15.89 10.05 -29.33
N CYS A 343 -15.95 11.36 -29.55
CA CYS A 343 -17.04 11.97 -30.31
C CYS A 343 -17.09 11.45 -31.76
N GLY A 344 -15.94 11.33 -32.43
CA GLY A 344 -15.85 10.79 -33.78
C GLY A 344 -16.34 9.34 -33.91
N MET A 345 -15.92 8.47 -33.00
CA MET A 345 -16.32 7.06 -32.95
C MET A 345 -17.79 6.89 -32.56
N ASN A 346 -18.27 7.65 -31.55
CA ASN A 346 -19.67 7.65 -31.17
C ASN A 346 -20.56 8.06 -32.35
N GLN A 347 -20.19 9.12 -33.08
CA GLN A 347 -20.95 9.57 -34.25
C GLN A 347 -21.01 8.50 -35.36
N LEU A 348 -19.94 7.71 -35.52
CA LEU A 348 -19.87 6.65 -36.52
C LEU A 348 -20.72 5.42 -36.16
N TYR A 349 -20.83 5.07 -34.87
CA TYR A 349 -21.45 3.83 -34.39
C TYR A 349 -22.81 3.99 -33.66
N TRP A 350 -23.23 5.22 -33.33
CA TRP A 350 -24.46 5.49 -32.59
C TRP A 350 -25.73 4.88 -33.21
N SER A 351 -25.87 4.93 -34.54
CA SER A 351 -27.05 4.38 -35.25
C SER A 351 -27.15 2.86 -35.10
N TYR A 352 -26.02 2.16 -35.16
CA TYR A 352 -25.97 0.71 -35.00
C TYR A 352 -26.17 0.30 -33.53
N GLY A 353 -25.66 1.09 -32.58
CA GLY A 353 -25.84 0.89 -31.15
C GLY A 353 -27.30 1.05 -30.70
N THR A 354 -27.96 2.12 -31.13
CA THR A 354 -29.39 2.36 -30.84
C THR A 354 -30.29 1.28 -31.45
N MET A 355 -29.98 0.83 -32.67
CA MET A 355 -30.66 -0.29 -33.30
C MET A 355 -30.46 -1.60 -32.51
N HIS A 356 -29.24 -1.90 -32.08
CA HIS A 356 -28.91 -3.08 -31.27
C HIS A 356 -29.66 -3.07 -29.93
N HIS A 357 -29.66 -1.93 -29.22
CA HIS A 357 -30.36 -1.78 -27.95
C HIS A 357 -31.88 -1.96 -28.10
N TYR A 358 -32.49 -1.36 -29.13
CA TYR A 358 -33.93 -1.51 -29.40
C TYR A 358 -34.29 -2.98 -29.67
N LEU A 359 -33.51 -3.67 -30.50
CA LEU A 359 -33.72 -5.08 -30.80
C LEU A 359 -33.58 -5.94 -29.56
N CYS A 360 -32.54 -5.74 -28.76
CA CYS A 360 -32.30 -6.53 -27.56
C CYS A 360 -33.28 -6.23 -26.41
N SER A 361 -33.95 -5.07 -26.44
CA SER A 361 -35.02 -4.74 -25.49
C SER A 361 -36.35 -5.41 -25.83
N ASN A 362 -36.65 -5.60 -27.12
CA ASN A 362 -37.93 -6.14 -27.60
C ASN A 362 -37.84 -7.61 -28.06
N TYR A 363 -36.64 -8.08 -28.39
CA TYR A 363 -36.35 -9.41 -28.94
C TYR A 363 -35.08 -9.99 -28.30
N SER A 364 -34.99 -11.32 -28.19
CA SER A 364 -33.83 -12.01 -27.59
C SER A 364 -32.63 -12.14 -28.53
N GLN A 365 -32.66 -11.53 -29.71
CA GLN A 365 -31.67 -11.73 -30.78
C GLN A 365 -31.42 -10.41 -31.53
N SER A 366 -30.16 -10.15 -31.91
CA SER A 366 -29.72 -8.93 -32.59
C SER A 366 -29.61 -9.13 -34.12
N ASN A 367 -29.63 -8.02 -34.87
CA ASN A 367 -29.38 -7.99 -36.32
C ASN A 367 -27.89 -8.17 -36.70
N LEU A 368 -26.98 -8.38 -35.75
CA LEU A 368 -25.53 -8.43 -35.94
C LEU A 368 -24.99 -9.80 -35.48
N GLN A 369 -24.37 -10.55 -36.39
CA GLN A 369 -23.97 -11.95 -36.15
C GLN A 369 -22.76 -12.06 -35.22
N SER A 370 -21.87 -11.07 -35.23
CA SER A 370 -20.71 -10.98 -34.36
C SER A 370 -21.06 -10.57 -32.91
N LEU A 371 -22.27 -10.02 -32.70
CA LEU A 371 -22.61 -9.30 -31.48
C LEU A 371 -24.01 -9.68 -30.95
N GLY A 372 -24.08 -10.73 -30.13
CA GLY A 372 -25.32 -11.14 -29.47
C GLY A 372 -25.85 -10.11 -28.47
N CYS A 373 -27.11 -10.22 -28.05
CA CYS A 373 -27.75 -9.31 -27.08
C CYS A 373 -27.11 -9.31 -25.68
N SER A 374 -26.15 -10.21 -25.45
CA SER A 374 -25.34 -10.25 -24.24
C SER A 374 -24.17 -9.25 -24.29
N LYS A 375 -23.67 -8.84 -25.47
CA LYS A 375 -22.52 -7.92 -25.63
C LYS A 375 -22.98 -6.54 -26.12
N SER A 376 -22.58 -5.47 -25.43
CA SER A 376 -22.84 -4.09 -25.86
C SER A 376 -21.81 -3.66 -26.91
N LEU A 377 -22.26 -2.90 -27.90
CA LEU A 377 -21.38 -2.29 -28.90
C LEU A 377 -20.53 -1.21 -28.20
N GLY A 378 -19.20 -1.32 -28.22
CA GLY A 378 -18.31 -0.47 -27.40
C GLY A 378 -18.38 1.04 -27.69
N PHE A 379 -18.93 1.44 -28.84
CA PHE A 379 -18.99 2.84 -29.29
C PHE A 379 -20.42 3.35 -29.51
N ASP A 380 -21.42 2.71 -28.89
CA ASP A 380 -22.84 3.06 -29.01
C ASP A 380 -23.24 4.36 -28.31
N THR A 381 -22.58 4.68 -27.20
CA THR A 381 -22.78 5.90 -26.42
C THR A 381 -21.46 6.64 -26.26
N LEU A 382 -21.53 7.95 -25.99
CA LEU A 382 -20.35 8.77 -25.79
C LEU A 382 -19.49 8.26 -24.62
N MET A 383 -20.13 7.80 -23.54
CA MET A 383 -19.43 7.26 -22.37
C MET A 383 -18.75 5.92 -22.68
N ASN A 384 -19.43 5.01 -23.39
CA ASN A 384 -18.82 3.74 -23.79
C ASN A 384 -17.69 3.96 -24.79
N SER A 385 -17.83 4.93 -25.71
CA SER A 385 -16.78 5.32 -26.65
C SER A 385 -15.55 5.87 -25.92
N PHE A 386 -15.77 6.71 -24.90
CA PHE A 386 -14.72 7.24 -24.05
C PHE A 386 -13.99 6.12 -23.27
N GLN A 387 -14.74 5.21 -22.66
CA GLN A 387 -14.19 4.05 -21.95
C GLN A 387 -13.39 3.16 -22.89
N SER A 388 -13.96 2.81 -24.05
CA SER A 388 -13.33 1.93 -25.02
C SER A 388 -12.02 2.51 -25.57
N LEU A 389 -11.97 3.80 -25.91
CA LEU A 389 -10.71 4.43 -26.33
C LEU A 389 -9.69 4.52 -25.19
N SER A 390 -10.15 4.76 -23.96
CA SER A 390 -9.26 4.78 -22.78
C SER A 390 -8.57 3.43 -22.58
N TRP A 391 -9.31 2.33 -22.67
CA TRP A 391 -8.74 0.98 -22.52
C TRP A 391 -7.90 0.55 -23.71
N ALA A 392 -8.24 1.03 -24.90
CA ALA A 392 -7.44 0.81 -26.10
C ALA A 392 -6.03 1.43 -25.97
N SER A 393 -5.91 2.62 -25.35
CA SER A 393 -4.60 3.24 -25.06
C SER A 393 -3.68 2.40 -24.16
N PHE A 394 -4.24 1.43 -23.42
CA PHE A 394 -3.49 0.50 -22.56
C PHE A 394 -3.37 -0.91 -23.16
N GLY A 395 -3.82 -1.11 -24.41
CA GLY A 395 -3.77 -2.41 -25.09
C GLY A 395 -4.79 -3.44 -24.59
N LEU A 396 -5.84 -3.01 -23.88
CA LEU A 396 -6.84 -3.90 -23.27
C LEU A 396 -8.08 -4.14 -24.16
N ILE A 397 -8.13 -3.57 -25.37
CA ILE A 397 -9.24 -3.73 -26.32
C ILE A 397 -8.75 -4.13 -27.71
N ASP A 398 -9.32 -5.20 -28.23
CA ASP A 398 -9.03 -5.74 -29.56
C ASP A 398 -9.89 -5.09 -30.67
N LEU A 399 -9.42 -5.18 -31.92
CA LEU A 399 -10.17 -4.74 -33.12
C LEU A 399 -11.53 -5.44 -33.30
N SER A 400 -11.77 -6.56 -32.60
CA SER A 400 -13.00 -7.34 -32.70
C SER A 400 -14.25 -6.56 -32.27
N VAL A 401 -14.09 -5.50 -31.46
CA VAL A 401 -15.18 -4.62 -31.01
C VAL A 401 -15.80 -3.81 -32.17
N LEU A 402 -15.07 -3.65 -33.28
CA LEU A 402 -15.47 -2.85 -34.45
C LEU A 402 -16.16 -3.69 -35.55
N ASP A 403 -16.22 -5.01 -35.42
CA ASP A 403 -16.74 -5.91 -36.47
C ASP A 403 -18.28 -5.82 -36.58
N LEU A 404 -18.78 -5.32 -37.72
CA LEU A 404 -20.21 -5.14 -38.00
C LEU A 404 -20.72 -6.22 -38.97
N LYS A 405 -20.66 -7.51 -38.58
CA LYS A 405 -21.12 -8.60 -39.47
C LYS A 405 -22.65 -8.71 -39.48
N PRO A 406 -23.31 -8.75 -40.65
CA PRO A 406 -24.77 -8.84 -40.74
C PRO A 406 -25.26 -10.17 -40.17
N GLY A 407 -26.27 -10.13 -39.30
CA GLY A 407 -26.91 -11.28 -38.66
C GLY A 407 -28.37 -11.44 -39.04
N THR A 408 -28.96 -12.57 -38.68
CA THR A 408 -30.35 -12.89 -38.95
C THR A 408 -31.24 -12.51 -37.76
N SER A 409 -32.14 -11.54 -37.95
CA SER A 409 -33.23 -11.26 -36.99
C SER A 409 -34.57 -11.80 -37.48
N PRO A 410 -35.53 -12.04 -36.54
CA PRO A 410 -36.89 -12.44 -36.89
C PRO A 410 -37.73 -11.30 -37.52
N VAL A 411 -37.25 -10.06 -37.51
CA VAL A 411 -37.98 -8.88 -37.99
C VAL A 411 -37.47 -8.46 -39.37
N LYS A 412 -38.26 -8.71 -40.43
CA LYS A 412 -37.88 -8.41 -41.83
C LYS A 412 -37.58 -6.92 -42.09
N GLU A 413 -38.14 -6.01 -41.29
CA GLU A 413 -38.06 -4.56 -41.50
C GLU A 413 -36.69 -3.94 -41.13
N PHE A 414 -35.91 -4.59 -40.26
CA PHE A 414 -34.63 -4.06 -39.77
C PHE A 414 -33.40 -4.85 -40.27
N GLN A 415 -33.55 -5.73 -41.26
CA GLN A 415 -32.44 -6.55 -41.75
C GLN A 415 -31.42 -5.69 -42.53
N ILE A 416 -30.17 -5.69 -42.06
CA ILE A 416 -29.04 -5.14 -42.80
C ILE A 416 -28.74 -6.10 -43.96
N HIS A 417 -29.20 -5.77 -45.18
CA HIS A 417 -29.00 -6.62 -46.36
C HIS A 417 -27.57 -6.58 -46.92
N GLU A 418 -26.84 -5.49 -46.69
CA GLU A 418 -25.48 -5.31 -47.16
C GLU A 418 -24.52 -5.02 -46.00
N TRP A 419 -23.39 -5.73 -45.99
CA TRP A 419 -22.35 -5.53 -44.98
C TRP A 419 -21.84 -4.08 -45.05
N PRO A 420 -21.94 -3.29 -43.97
CA PRO A 420 -21.52 -1.88 -43.97
C PRO A 420 -19.99 -1.78 -43.88
N ALA A 421 -19.32 -2.20 -44.95
CA ALA A 421 -17.87 -2.26 -45.06
C ALA A 421 -17.22 -0.88 -44.90
N ILE A 422 -17.89 0.19 -45.34
CA ILE A 422 -17.37 1.56 -45.28
C ILE A 422 -17.27 2.04 -43.82
N THR A 423 -18.29 1.80 -42.99
CA THR A 423 -18.26 2.23 -41.58
C THR A 423 -17.29 1.38 -40.77
N GLU A 424 -17.23 0.07 -41.04
CA GLU A 424 -16.27 -0.82 -40.39
C GLU A 424 -14.82 -0.46 -40.74
N THR A 425 -14.50 -0.27 -42.03
CA THR A 425 -13.15 0.12 -42.48
C THR A 425 -12.76 1.50 -41.98
N THR A 426 -13.67 2.47 -42.03
CA THR A 426 -13.43 3.82 -41.48
C THR A 426 -13.21 3.77 -39.98
N GLY A 427 -13.99 2.98 -39.24
CA GLY A 427 -13.81 2.81 -37.80
C GLY A 427 -12.48 2.16 -37.43
N LYS A 428 -12.06 1.11 -38.17
CA LYS A 428 -10.74 0.48 -37.99
C LYS A 428 -9.58 1.43 -38.30
N LEU A 429 -9.72 2.28 -39.32
CA LEU A 429 -8.73 3.31 -39.65
C LEU A 429 -8.66 4.40 -38.58
N VAL A 430 -9.80 4.95 -38.13
CA VAL A 430 -9.85 5.98 -37.09
C VAL A 430 -9.28 5.45 -35.77
N PHE A 431 -9.60 4.19 -35.42
CA PHE A 431 -9.02 3.50 -34.26
C PHE A 431 -7.50 3.30 -34.42
N GLY A 432 -7.04 2.86 -35.60
CA GLY A 432 -5.61 2.75 -35.88
C GLY A 432 -4.85 4.09 -35.80
N PHE A 433 -5.44 5.19 -36.27
CA PHE A 433 -4.86 6.52 -36.12
C PHE A 433 -4.79 6.96 -34.65
N PHE A 434 -5.83 6.66 -33.87
CA PHE A 434 -5.82 6.88 -32.43
C PHE A 434 -4.69 6.11 -31.74
N GLU A 435 -4.48 4.83 -32.07
CA GLU A 435 -3.40 4.01 -31.51
C GLU A 435 -2.01 4.56 -31.86
N VAL A 436 -1.79 5.01 -33.11
CA VAL A 436 -0.52 5.64 -33.49
C VAL A 436 -0.28 6.94 -32.72
N ILE A 437 -1.29 7.81 -32.60
CA ILE A 437 -1.15 9.07 -31.87
C ILE A 437 -0.98 8.82 -30.36
N GLY A 438 -1.82 7.96 -29.79
CA GLY A 438 -1.85 7.62 -28.37
C GLY A 438 -0.60 6.88 -27.92
N VAL A 439 -0.32 5.72 -28.53
CA VAL A 439 0.73 4.82 -28.07
C VAL A 439 2.11 5.24 -28.59
N LEU A 440 2.22 5.63 -29.87
CA LEU A 440 3.53 5.94 -30.47
C LEU A 440 3.97 7.38 -30.20
N ILE A 441 3.07 8.36 -30.21
CA ILE A 441 3.44 9.77 -30.06
C ILE A 441 3.28 10.25 -28.62
N LEU A 442 2.08 10.13 -28.04
CA LEU A 442 1.79 10.72 -26.73
C LEU A 442 2.54 10.02 -25.59
N ILE A 443 2.58 8.69 -25.55
CA ILE A 443 3.35 7.99 -24.50
C ILE A 443 4.84 8.33 -24.59
N ASN A 444 5.43 8.31 -25.79
CA ASN A 444 6.85 8.66 -25.97
C ASN A 444 7.16 10.13 -25.61
N LEU A 445 6.24 11.06 -25.93
CA LEU A 445 6.37 12.46 -25.53
C LEU A 445 6.23 12.64 -24.01
N LEU A 446 5.31 11.91 -23.38
CA LEU A 446 5.15 11.90 -21.92
C LEU A 446 6.42 11.39 -21.24
N ILE A 447 7.01 10.31 -21.76
CA ILE A 447 8.29 9.77 -21.27
C ILE A 447 9.40 10.82 -21.38
N ALA A 448 9.49 11.53 -22.51
CA ALA A 448 10.49 12.57 -22.71
C ALA A 448 10.32 13.74 -21.71
N ILE A 449 9.09 14.23 -21.51
CA ILE A 449 8.78 15.30 -20.56
C ILE A 449 9.05 14.86 -19.11
N MET A 450 8.70 13.61 -18.77
CA MET A 450 8.98 13.05 -17.45
C MET A 450 10.48 12.91 -17.21
N SER A 451 11.24 12.47 -18.20
CA SER A 451 12.70 12.37 -18.10
C SER A 451 13.33 13.74 -17.82
N ASP A 452 12.94 14.77 -18.59
CA ASP A 452 13.42 16.15 -18.41
C ASP A 452 13.00 16.76 -17.05
N SER A 453 11.75 16.53 -16.62
CA SER A 453 11.27 17.01 -15.32
C SER A 453 11.96 16.28 -14.16
N TYR A 454 12.29 14.99 -14.32
CA TYR A 454 13.05 14.21 -13.34
C TYR A 454 14.48 14.71 -13.20
N THR A 455 15.22 14.89 -14.30
CA THR A 455 16.62 15.36 -14.26
C THR A 455 16.72 16.75 -13.61
N ARG A 456 15.82 17.67 -13.96
CA ARG A 456 15.75 19.00 -13.32
C ARG A 456 15.46 18.92 -11.83
N THR A 457 14.62 17.97 -11.42
CA THR A 457 14.28 17.79 -10.00
C THR A 457 15.38 17.07 -9.24
N GLU A 458 16.19 16.24 -9.90
CA GLU A 458 17.28 15.49 -9.30
C GLU A 458 18.37 16.38 -8.69
N GLU A 459 18.70 17.51 -9.33
CA GLU A 459 19.70 18.45 -8.82
C GLU A 459 19.28 19.10 -7.48
N VAL A 460 17.97 19.27 -7.26
CA VAL A 460 17.42 20.03 -6.12
C VAL A 460 16.68 19.13 -5.11
N LYS A 461 16.36 17.87 -5.44
CA LYS A 461 15.54 16.99 -4.58
C LYS A 461 16.10 16.81 -3.17
N ARG A 462 17.42 16.84 -2.99
CA ARG A 462 18.07 16.69 -1.67
C ARG A 462 17.81 17.90 -0.78
N THR A 463 17.92 19.11 -1.31
CA THR A 463 17.70 20.35 -0.54
C THR A 463 16.23 20.52 -0.24
N ASP A 464 15.36 20.23 -1.20
CA ASP A 464 13.91 20.26 -1.03
C ASP A 464 13.42 19.25 0.00
N TRP A 465 13.91 18.01 -0.08
CA TRP A 465 13.60 16.98 0.92
C TRP A 465 14.06 17.40 2.32
N ALA A 466 15.30 17.86 2.46
CA ALA A 466 15.81 18.30 3.75
C ALA A 466 15.01 19.49 4.31
N PHE A 467 14.60 20.43 3.44
CA PHE A 467 13.76 21.55 3.82
C PHE A 467 12.37 21.09 4.29
N VAL A 468 11.71 20.18 3.57
CA VAL A 468 10.39 19.64 3.94
C VAL A 468 10.46 18.88 5.26
N VAL A 469 11.45 17.99 5.43
CA VAL A 469 11.66 17.26 6.68
C VAL A 469 11.93 18.21 7.84
N MET A 470 12.82 19.19 7.65
CA MET A 470 13.13 20.18 8.69
C MET A 470 11.89 21.00 9.05
N LYS A 471 11.11 21.43 8.05
CA LYS A 471 9.85 22.15 8.27
C LYS A 471 8.86 21.31 9.08
N ASP A 472 8.73 20.02 8.79
CA ASP A 472 7.87 19.11 9.54
C ASP A 472 8.38 18.89 10.96
N VAL A 473 9.69 18.67 11.15
CA VAL A 473 10.32 18.55 12.47
C VAL A 473 10.10 19.82 13.30
N LEU A 474 10.35 21.00 12.73
CA LEU A 474 10.11 22.29 13.40
C LEU A 474 8.63 22.46 13.77
N ARG A 475 7.71 21.98 12.93
CA ARG A 475 6.28 22.00 13.23
C ARG A 475 5.95 21.11 14.44
N TYR A 476 6.56 19.93 14.55
CA TYR A 476 6.38 19.04 15.70
C TYR A 476 7.08 19.55 16.97
N MET A 477 8.24 20.19 16.85
CA MET A 477 8.93 20.81 17.99
C MET A 477 8.12 21.95 18.63
N ASN A 478 7.27 22.63 17.84
CA ASN A 478 6.38 23.69 18.32
C ASN A 478 5.03 23.18 18.87
N LEU A 479 4.78 21.86 18.85
CA LEU A 479 3.53 21.26 19.35
C LEU A 479 3.77 20.62 20.72
N GLU A 480 3.14 21.19 21.75
CA GLU A 480 3.05 20.57 23.07
C GLU A 480 2.13 19.33 22.99
N VAL A 481 2.73 18.17 22.74
CA VAL A 481 2.19 16.81 22.85
C VAL A 481 0.69 16.68 22.54
N SER A 482 0.34 16.53 21.26
CA SER A 482 -0.94 15.93 20.85
C SER A 482 -0.72 14.45 20.49
N LEU A 483 -1.29 13.55 21.28
CA LEU A 483 -1.33 12.11 20.97
C LEU A 483 -1.91 11.85 19.56
N PRO A 484 -1.47 10.81 18.84
CA PRO A 484 -2.01 10.50 17.50
C PRO A 484 -3.49 10.08 17.56
N PRO A 485 -4.29 10.26 16.49
CA PRO A 485 -5.65 9.72 16.42
C PRO A 485 -5.62 8.18 16.57
N PRO A 486 -6.56 7.55 17.30
CA PRO A 486 -7.71 8.14 18.01
C PRO A 486 -7.39 8.65 19.42
N PHE A 487 -6.18 8.45 19.93
CA PHE A 487 -5.78 8.83 21.30
C PHE A 487 -5.83 10.35 21.56
N ALA A 488 -5.74 11.17 20.51
CA ALA A 488 -6.06 12.60 20.56
C ALA A 488 -7.45 12.87 21.16
N LEU A 489 -8.42 12.01 20.83
CA LEU A 489 -9.81 12.13 21.27
C LEU A 489 -9.93 11.84 22.77
N ILE A 490 -9.09 10.96 23.31
CA ILE A 490 -9.01 10.70 24.76
C ILE A 490 -8.54 11.95 25.51
N MET A 491 -7.55 12.68 24.99
CA MET A 491 -7.11 13.95 25.60
C MET A 491 -8.14 15.05 25.45
N SER A 492 -8.83 15.14 24.32
CA SER A 492 -9.91 16.11 24.11
C SER A 492 -11.10 15.83 25.03
N VAL A 493 -11.51 14.57 25.17
CA VAL A 493 -12.56 14.11 26.08
C VAL A 493 -12.15 14.28 27.53
N ARG A 494 -10.89 13.97 27.89
CA ARG A 494 -10.34 14.25 29.23
C ARG A 494 -10.33 15.74 29.52
N ASN A 495 -9.86 16.57 28.60
CA ASN A 495 -9.81 18.02 28.80
C ASN A 495 -11.23 18.63 28.84
N ALA A 496 -12.18 18.10 28.07
CA ALA A 496 -13.60 18.45 28.14
C ALA A 496 -14.23 18.01 29.47
N LEU A 497 -13.96 16.79 29.93
CA LEU A 497 -14.39 16.26 31.24
C LEU A 497 -13.77 17.05 32.39
N VAL A 498 -12.47 17.36 32.33
CA VAL A 498 -11.77 18.18 33.33
C VAL A 498 -12.32 19.60 33.33
N ARG A 499 -12.62 20.20 32.18
CA ARG A 499 -13.31 21.50 32.10
C ARG A 499 -14.74 21.42 32.63
N LEU A 500 -15.46 20.31 32.41
CA LEU A 500 -16.81 20.10 32.92
C LEU A 500 -16.83 19.83 34.42
N VAL A 501 -15.84 19.10 34.94
CA VAL A 501 -15.60 18.88 36.37
C VAL A 501 -15.15 20.18 37.04
N LEU A 502 -14.26 20.95 36.42
CA LEU A 502 -13.89 22.29 36.90
C LEU A 502 -15.09 23.24 36.83
N ALA A 503 -15.95 23.17 35.82
CA ALA A 503 -17.17 23.98 35.76
C ALA A 503 -18.21 23.56 36.82
N LEU A 504 -18.28 22.28 37.17
CA LEU A 504 -19.14 21.75 38.24
C LEU A 504 -18.56 22.01 39.65
N CYS A 505 -17.23 21.97 39.81
CA CYS A 505 -16.53 22.24 41.07
C CYS A 505 -16.31 23.74 41.33
N CYS A 506 -16.19 24.58 40.30
CA CYS A 506 -16.03 26.03 40.40
C CYS A 506 -17.36 26.80 40.37
N ARG A 507 -18.40 26.28 41.03
CA ARG A 507 -19.54 27.10 41.48
C ARG A 507 -19.31 27.69 42.88
N ARG A 508 -18.05 27.74 43.34
CA ARG A 508 -17.67 28.44 44.57
C ARG A 508 -16.27 29.04 44.43
N ASN A 509 -16.26 30.36 44.34
CA ASN A 509 -15.13 31.31 44.41
C ASN A 509 -14.55 31.78 43.05
N ASN A 510 -14.79 33.06 42.75
CA ASN A 510 -13.97 33.91 41.88
C ASN A 510 -13.04 34.78 42.77
N PRO A 511 -12.02 35.43 42.20
CA PRO A 511 -10.68 34.92 41.88
C PRO A 511 -9.63 35.55 42.83
N PRO A 512 -8.33 35.33 42.61
CA PRO A 512 -7.47 36.51 42.59
C PRO A 512 -6.62 36.59 41.33
N ASP A 513 -6.45 37.81 40.85
CA ASP A 513 -5.45 38.20 39.87
C ASP A 513 -4.05 37.88 40.41
N SER A 514 -3.32 37.01 39.71
CA SER A 514 -1.87 36.94 39.83
C SER A 514 -1.27 36.42 38.53
N ASP A 515 -0.65 37.36 37.83
CA ASP A 515 0.61 37.20 37.13
C ASP A 515 0.68 36.23 35.94
N THR A 516 0.44 36.82 34.77
CA THR A 516 1.32 36.67 33.61
C THR A 516 2.78 36.49 34.05
N ASN A 517 3.33 35.27 34.03
CA ASN A 517 4.78 34.99 34.00
C ASN A 517 5.09 33.48 34.00
N VAL A 518 4.56 32.71 33.05
CA VAL A 518 5.19 31.44 32.63
C VAL A 518 4.88 31.29 31.13
N GLU A 519 5.88 30.87 30.35
CA GLU A 519 5.88 30.73 28.87
C GLU A 519 6.23 31.98 28.04
N ARG A 520 7.47 32.45 28.24
CA ARG A 520 8.39 32.61 27.10
C ARG A 520 9.76 32.09 27.49
N ALA A 521 9.96 30.79 27.29
CA ALA A 521 11.29 30.24 27.11
C ALA A 521 11.32 29.66 25.69
N VAL A 522 12.42 29.94 24.98
CA VAL A 522 12.74 29.50 23.61
C VAL A 522 12.24 30.42 22.49
N HIS A 523 12.91 31.58 22.38
CA HIS A 523 13.32 32.10 21.07
C HIS A 523 14.86 32.18 21.02
N PRO A 524 15.46 32.03 19.82
CA PRO A 524 16.89 31.80 19.65
C PRO A 524 17.73 33.07 19.77
N SER A 525 18.98 32.88 20.25
CA SER A 525 20.15 33.73 19.99
C SER A 525 19.97 35.25 20.11
N GLN A 526 20.12 35.76 21.33
CA GLN A 526 20.68 37.10 21.50
C GLN A 526 22.15 37.08 21.09
N SER A 527 22.49 37.95 20.16
CA SER A 527 23.86 38.36 19.82
C SER A 527 24.58 38.93 21.05
N PRO A 528 25.92 38.77 21.18
CA PRO A 528 26.68 39.42 22.23
C PRO A 528 26.86 40.90 21.86
N GLN A 529 25.85 41.71 22.14
CA GLN A 529 25.91 43.18 22.03
C GLN A 529 25.59 43.86 23.36
N THR A 530 26.12 43.37 24.49
CA THR A 530 26.04 44.08 25.78
C THR A 530 27.26 43.80 26.67
N VAL A 531 28.46 43.98 26.11
CA VAL A 531 29.67 44.39 26.90
C VAL A 531 30.32 45.65 26.28
N LYS A 532 29.78 46.16 25.17
CA LYS A 532 30.27 47.37 24.47
C LYS A 532 29.62 48.68 24.95
N GLN A 533 29.32 48.82 26.24
CA GLN A 533 28.87 50.11 26.79
C GLN A 533 29.65 50.64 28.00
N ASP A 534 30.50 49.84 28.64
CA ASP A 534 31.35 50.34 29.73
C ASP A 534 32.79 50.70 29.31
N VAL A 535 33.22 50.34 28.09
CA VAL A 535 34.55 50.71 27.57
C VAL A 535 34.52 51.97 26.70
N TYR A 536 33.35 52.33 26.14
CA TYR A 536 33.21 53.44 25.18
C TYR A 536 33.26 54.84 25.80
N LYS A 537 33.44 54.94 27.12
CA LYS A 537 33.53 56.21 27.87
C LYS A 537 34.95 56.61 28.27
N ARG A 538 35.98 55.77 28.03
CA ARG A 538 37.37 56.06 28.44
C ARG A 538 38.36 56.47 27.34
N LEU A 539 37.99 56.47 26.06
CA LEU A 539 38.97 56.63 24.96
C LEU A 539 38.65 57.74 23.95
N ARG A 540 38.01 58.85 24.35
CA ARG A 540 37.69 59.96 23.41
C ARG A 540 38.57 61.21 23.51
N THR A 541 39.75 61.12 24.11
CA THR A 541 40.69 62.27 24.13
C THR A 541 42.15 61.94 23.79
N THR A 542 42.45 60.68 23.43
CA THR A 542 43.81 60.23 23.02
C THR A 542 43.89 59.73 21.58
N VAL A 543 42.78 59.73 20.83
CA VAL A 543 42.64 59.00 19.54
C VAL A 543 43.01 59.83 18.30
N VAL A 544 43.10 61.16 18.40
CA VAL A 544 43.37 62.01 17.22
C VAL A 544 44.88 62.16 16.92
N LEU A 545 45.76 61.87 17.88
CA LEU A 545 47.21 61.90 17.67
C LEU A 545 47.82 60.52 17.31
N THR A 546 47.15 59.41 17.67
CA THR A 546 47.65 58.04 17.41
C THR A 546 47.38 57.57 15.97
N MET A 547 46.27 57.98 15.34
CA MET A 547 45.91 57.53 13.98
C MET A 547 46.87 57.97 12.87
N ALA A 548 47.55 59.13 13.03
CA ALA A 548 48.53 59.62 12.05
C ALA A 548 49.88 58.87 12.16
N MET A 549 50.26 58.46 13.37
CA MET A 549 51.46 57.64 13.61
C MET A 549 51.24 56.17 13.22
N GLU A 550 50.05 55.63 13.46
CA GLU A 550 49.68 54.25 13.11
C GLU A 550 49.69 54.02 11.59
N GLY A 551 49.18 54.99 10.81
CA GLY A 551 49.28 54.97 9.35
C GLY A 551 50.72 55.01 8.85
N ARG A 552 51.58 55.83 9.47
CA ARG A 552 53.02 55.93 9.12
C ARG A 552 53.76 54.63 9.47
N PHE A 553 53.50 54.06 10.65
CA PHE A 553 54.03 52.77 11.08
C PHE A 553 53.68 51.64 10.11
N LEU A 554 52.40 51.49 9.75
CA LEU A 554 51.96 50.46 8.79
C LEU A 554 52.54 50.68 7.39
N THR A 555 52.74 51.93 6.93
CA THR A 555 53.43 52.19 5.66
C THR A 555 54.92 51.84 5.69
N LEU A 556 55.60 52.04 6.82
CA LEU A 556 57.01 51.66 6.98
C LEU A 556 57.18 50.13 7.00
N VAL A 557 56.28 49.45 7.71
CA VAL A 557 56.20 47.99 7.72
C VAL A 557 55.94 47.46 6.30
N ARG A 558 54.98 48.03 5.57
CA ARG A 558 54.65 47.62 4.19
C ARG A 558 55.81 47.82 3.20
N ASN A 559 56.60 48.87 3.39
CA ASN A 559 57.74 49.19 2.54
C ASN A 559 59.03 48.46 2.98
N ASN A 560 58.96 47.60 4.00
CA ASN A 560 60.09 46.87 4.59
C ASN A 560 61.25 47.79 5.04
N ASN A 561 60.98 49.02 5.47
CA ASN A 561 62.03 49.98 5.85
C ASN A 561 62.44 49.82 7.33
N ALA A 562 63.33 48.86 7.61
CA ALA A 562 63.70 48.44 8.97
C ALA A 562 64.39 49.53 9.80
N THR A 563 65.18 50.41 9.18
CA THR A 563 65.93 51.48 9.86
C THR A 563 65.00 52.53 10.45
N GLU A 564 64.13 53.12 9.62
CA GLU A 564 63.13 54.11 10.07
C GLU A 564 62.12 53.49 11.04
N LEU A 565 61.79 52.20 10.87
CA LEU A 565 60.92 51.48 11.80
C LEU A 565 61.57 51.32 13.18
N SER A 566 62.87 50.98 13.22
CA SER A 566 63.62 50.85 14.48
C SER A 566 63.78 52.20 15.19
N GLU A 567 64.01 53.29 14.44
CA GLU A 567 64.07 54.65 15.00
C GLU A 567 62.72 55.06 15.61
N LEU A 568 61.62 54.79 14.90
CA LEU A 568 60.27 55.12 15.36
C LEU A 568 59.86 54.30 16.60
N LEU A 569 60.27 53.04 16.68
CA LEU A 569 60.09 52.19 17.87
C LEU A 569 60.96 52.65 19.04
N TRP A 570 62.18 53.13 18.78
CA TRP A 570 63.06 53.70 19.81
C TRP A 570 62.51 55.03 20.37
N GLU A 571 61.91 55.87 19.52
CA GLU A 571 61.23 57.12 19.92
C GLU A 571 60.02 56.89 20.83
N LEU A 572 59.41 55.70 20.80
CA LEU A 572 58.24 55.33 21.61
C LEU A 572 58.58 54.86 23.05
N GLY A 573 59.85 54.51 23.35
CA GLY A 573 60.45 54.46 24.70
C GLY A 573 60.38 53.13 25.51
N ASN A 574 61.54 52.67 26.02
CA ASN A 574 61.93 51.50 26.87
C ASN A 574 60.96 50.84 27.92
N GLY A 575 59.65 50.77 27.72
CA GLY A 575 58.70 49.97 28.53
C GLY A 575 58.19 48.73 27.79
N PRO A 576 57.53 47.77 28.47
CA PRO A 576 56.87 46.66 27.77
C PRO A 576 55.74 47.25 26.91
N HIS A 577 55.97 47.36 25.60
CA HIS A 577 55.01 47.94 24.68
C HIS A 577 53.86 46.96 24.41
N ASP A 578 52.63 47.44 24.58
CA ASP A 578 51.44 46.70 24.18
C ASP A 578 51.27 46.85 22.66
N PHE A 579 52.03 46.07 21.89
CA PHE A 579 52.01 46.06 20.41
C PHE A 579 50.62 45.79 19.82
N ARG A 580 49.65 45.40 20.65
CA ARG A 580 48.21 45.29 20.34
C ARG A 580 47.54 46.62 19.99
N LEU A 581 48.21 47.76 20.21
CA LEU A 581 47.70 49.10 19.89
C LEU A 581 47.88 49.51 18.42
N PHE A 582 48.77 48.86 17.66
CA PHE A 582 48.99 49.15 16.24
C PHE A 582 48.30 48.07 15.40
N THR A 583 47.06 48.35 15.01
CA THR A 583 46.24 47.40 14.26
C THR A 583 45.82 47.95 12.91
N ASP A 584 45.89 47.11 11.88
CA ASP A 584 45.35 47.45 10.56
C ASP A 584 43.82 47.63 10.63
N LYS A 585 43.20 48.18 9.58
CA LYS A 585 41.73 48.32 9.42
C LYS A 585 40.99 46.97 9.56
N PHE A 586 41.70 45.86 9.39
CA PHE A 586 41.20 44.49 9.55
C PHE A 586 41.47 43.89 10.94
N GLY A 587 42.02 44.67 11.89
CA GLY A 587 42.31 44.22 13.25
C GLY A 587 43.59 43.38 13.40
N ARG A 588 44.43 43.32 12.36
CA ARG A 588 45.69 42.57 12.36
C ARG A 588 46.78 43.30 13.11
N SER A 589 47.59 42.60 13.90
CA SER A 589 48.75 43.19 14.58
C SER A 589 49.82 43.65 13.58
N GLY A 590 50.67 44.61 13.98
CA GLY A 590 51.77 45.09 13.13
C GLY A 590 52.71 44.00 12.64
N LEU A 591 52.91 42.93 13.43
CA LEU A 591 53.71 41.76 13.04
C LEU A 591 52.96 40.87 12.03
N GLU A 592 51.66 40.60 12.25
CA GLU A 592 50.82 39.87 11.29
C GLU A 592 50.80 40.57 9.93
N PHE A 593 50.72 41.91 9.94
CA PHE A 593 50.75 42.72 8.74
C PHE A 593 52.12 42.72 8.05
N ALA A 594 53.23 42.71 8.81
CA ALA A 594 54.59 42.60 8.25
C ALA A 594 54.80 41.28 7.52
N VAL A 595 54.38 40.17 8.14
CA VAL A 595 54.42 38.83 7.56
C VAL A 595 53.51 38.73 6.34
N ASP A 596 52.30 39.26 6.40
CA ASP A 596 51.40 39.34 5.25
C ASP A 596 51.87 40.36 4.18
N CYS A 597 52.90 41.16 4.42
CA CYS A 597 53.54 41.96 3.36
C CYS A 597 54.80 41.29 2.81
N GLY A 598 55.23 40.13 3.35
CA GLY A 598 56.53 39.52 3.04
C GLY A 598 57.72 40.37 3.48
N SER A 599 57.52 41.29 4.42
CA SER A 599 58.52 42.26 4.87
C SER A 599 59.34 41.68 6.03
N LEU A 600 60.24 40.76 5.70
CA LEU A 600 61.05 39.97 6.64
C LEU A 600 61.91 40.83 7.57
N GLU A 601 62.52 41.91 7.07
CA GLU A 601 63.41 42.76 7.88
C GLU A 601 62.61 43.58 8.90
N ALA A 602 61.46 44.13 8.48
CA ALA A 602 60.53 44.80 9.38
C ALA A 602 59.95 43.85 10.44
N ALA A 603 59.62 42.60 10.06
CA ALA A 603 59.16 41.58 10.99
C ALA A 603 60.25 41.21 12.02
N GLY A 604 61.51 41.11 11.61
CA GLY A 604 62.65 40.87 12.50
C GLY A 604 62.80 41.97 13.55
N VAL A 605 62.74 43.25 13.15
CA VAL A 605 62.81 44.40 14.07
C VAL A 605 61.66 44.37 15.09
N LEU A 606 60.45 44.02 14.66
CA LEU A 606 59.29 43.93 15.55
C LEU A 606 59.43 42.79 16.58
N LEU A 607 60.00 41.65 16.15
CA LEU A 607 60.28 40.51 17.03
C LEU A 607 61.36 40.85 18.07
N ASP A 608 62.42 41.55 17.65
CA ASP A 608 63.50 41.96 18.56
C ASP A 608 63.03 42.93 19.66
N HIS A 609 61.94 43.65 19.42
CA HIS A 609 61.28 44.50 20.42
C HIS A 609 60.16 43.80 21.21
N GLY A 610 59.97 42.49 21.05
CA GLY A 610 59.06 41.68 21.87
C GLY A 610 57.62 41.55 21.36
N ALA A 611 57.38 41.70 20.05
CA ALA A 611 56.06 41.47 19.47
C ALA A 611 55.61 39.99 19.62
N PRO A 612 54.32 39.72 19.95
CA PRO A 612 53.82 38.37 20.11
C PRO A 612 53.74 37.62 18.77
N VAL A 613 54.37 36.44 18.70
CA VAL A 613 54.41 35.59 17.50
C VAL A 613 53.03 35.04 17.12
N GLY A 614 52.20 34.69 18.13
CA GLY A 614 50.81 34.20 18.05
C GLY A 614 50.27 33.88 16.66
N ALA A 615 49.38 34.73 16.13
CA ALA A 615 48.74 34.55 14.83
C ALA A 615 49.62 34.91 13.63
N ALA A 616 50.76 35.60 13.83
CA ALA A 616 51.70 35.91 12.75
C ALA A 616 52.34 34.64 12.18
N LEU A 617 52.55 33.59 13.00
CA LEU A 617 52.99 32.28 12.53
C LEU A 617 51.95 31.61 11.62
N LEU A 618 50.66 31.73 11.93
CA LEU A 618 49.58 31.20 11.06
C LEU A 618 49.57 31.92 9.71
N HIS A 619 49.78 33.25 9.69
CA HIS A 619 49.90 34.01 8.45
C HIS A 619 51.16 33.66 7.65
N ALA A 620 52.29 33.39 8.31
CA ALA A 620 53.51 32.94 7.63
C ALA A 620 53.31 31.57 6.95
N VAL A 621 52.64 30.65 7.65
CA VAL A 621 52.29 29.32 7.11
C VAL A 621 51.27 29.43 5.98
N ASP A 622 50.26 30.29 6.08
CA ASP A 622 49.26 30.50 5.03
C ASP A 622 49.87 31.01 3.71
N ARG A 623 50.94 31.80 3.82
CA ARG A 623 51.73 32.31 2.69
C ARG A 623 52.81 31.35 2.18
N GLU A 624 53.05 30.25 2.87
CA GLU A 624 54.08 29.26 2.51
C GLU A 624 55.51 29.86 2.44
N ASP A 625 55.77 30.95 3.16
CA ASP A 625 57.09 31.60 3.20
C ASP A 625 57.99 30.91 4.22
N LEU A 626 58.89 30.06 3.70
CA LEU A 626 59.84 29.29 4.50
C LEU A 626 60.72 30.18 5.40
N ALA A 627 61.17 31.32 4.89
CA ALA A 627 62.08 32.22 5.61
C ALA A 627 61.36 32.92 6.77
N ALA A 628 60.10 33.32 6.56
CA ALA A 628 59.29 33.92 7.61
C ALA A 628 58.94 32.89 8.70
N VAL A 629 58.57 31.67 8.32
CA VAL A 629 58.30 30.58 9.28
C VAL A 629 59.54 30.26 10.10
N GLN A 630 60.70 30.11 9.47
CA GLN A 630 61.95 29.82 10.17
C GLN A 630 62.33 30.92 11.17
N MET A 631 62.23 32.19 10.75
CA MET A 631 62.50 33.35 11.62
C MET A 631 61.59 33.40 12.86
N LEU A 632 60.32 33.03 12.69
CA LEU A 632 59.33 33.04 13.78
C LEU A 632 59.54 31.84 14.70
N VAL A 633 59.76 30.64 14.16
CA VAL A 633 59.95 29.39 14.92
C VAL A 633 61.20 29.45 15.80
N ASP A 634 62.32 29.99 15.29
CA ASP A 634 63.57 30.12 16.05
C ASP A 634 63.43 31.01 17.31
N ARG A 635 62.44 31.92 17.33
CA ARG A 635 62.16 32.85 18.43
C ARG A 635 61.01 32.38 19.35
N VAL A 636 60.36 31.24 19.09
CA VAL A 636 59.36 30.65 20.00
C VAL A 636 60.07 29.94 21.17
N PRO A 637 59.74 30.26 22.44
CA PRO A 637 60.36 29.58 23.58
C PRO A 637 59.99 28.08 23.62
N ARG A 638 61.00 27.20 23.73
CA ARG A 638 60.86 25.73 23.68
C ARG A 638 59.95 25.13 24.78
N ASP A 639 59.70 25.86 25.87
CA ASP A 639 58.80 25.44 26.97
C ASP A 639 57.29 25.59 26.63
N ALA A 640 56.94 26.10 25.45
CA ALA A 640 55.57 26.20 24.95
C ALA A 640 54.99 24.88 24.38
N ALA A 641 55.71 23.76 24.50
CA ALA A 641 55.38 22.45 23.93
C ALA A 641 54.48 21.53 24.81
N THR A 642 53.87 22.04 25.89
CA THR A 642 52.91 21.30 26.74
C THR A 642 51.47 21.39 26.20
N PRO A 643 50.60 20.38 26.47
CA PRO A 643 49.28 20.27 25.85
C PRO A 643 48.33 21.44 26.27
N PRO A 644 47.32 21.77 25.44
CA PRO A 644 46.52 22.96 25.61
C PRO A 644 45.27 22.65 26.44
N ASP A 645 45.21 23.13 27.68
CA ASP A 645 43.92 23.25 28.39
C ASP A 645 43.59 24.70 28.79
N ASP A 646 44.57 25.63 28.84
CA ASP A 646 44.33 26.98 29.41
C ASP A 646 44.79 28.18 28.54
N ARG A 647 45.25 27.98 27.29
CA ARG A 647 45.79 29.07 26.44
C ARG A 647 44.98 29.42 25.18
N GLU A 648 43.78 28.85 25.01
CA GLU A 648 42.89 29.11 23.86
C GLU A 648 42.42 30.59 23.73
N HIS A 649 42.72 31.46 24.70
CA HIS A 649 42.33 32.87 24.64
C HIS A 649 43.39 33.82 24.06
N GLU A 650 44.58 33.36 23.66
CA GLU A 650 45.65 34.26 23.17
C GLU A 650 46.04 34.11 21.69
N LEU A 651 45.50 33.12 20.96
CA LEU A 651 45.81 32.88 19.52
C LEU A 651 44.68 33.26 18.53
N GLY A 652 43.58 33.86 19.01
CA GLY A 652 42.47 34.25 18.15
C GLY A 652 42.77 35.47 17.28
N SER A 653 43.24 35.27 16.05
CA SER A 653 43.11 36.26 14.97
C SER A 653 41.70 36.17 14.39
N SER A 654 41.09 37.30 14.01
CA SER A 654 39.80 37.29 13.30
C SER A 654 39.85 36.60 11.93
N ALA A 655 41.05 36.32 11.40
CA ALA A 655 41.27 35.73 10.09
C ALA A 655 41.17 34.19 10.07
N PHE A 656 41.42 33.52 11.21
CA PHE A 656 41.45 32.06 11.28
C PHE A 656 40.44 31.53 12.33
N PRO A 657 39.87 30.33 12.13
CA PRO A 657 39.08 29.67 13.17
C PRO A 657 39.90 29.43 14.45
N GLY A 658 39.29 29.60 15.63
CA GLY A 658 40.00 29.53 16.91
C GLY A 658 40.66 28.18 17.23
N HIS A 659 40.27 27.10 16.54
CA HIS A 659 40.86 25.76 16.67
C HIS A 659 42.07 25.53 15.73
N MET A 660 42.44 26.48 14.88
CA MET A 660 43.49 26.30 13.87
C MET A 660 44.89 26.34 14.49
N THR A 661 45.66 25.25 14.36
CA THR A 661 47.07 25.19 14.78
C THR A 661 48.02 25.37 13.60
N PRO A 662 49.26 25.86 13.81
CA PRO A 662 50.23 26.03 12.73
C PRO A 662 50.54 24.74 11.96
N VAL A 663 50.63 23.61 12.66
CA VAL A 663 50.83 22.28 12.03
C VAL A 663 49.62 21.87 11.22
N MET A 664 48.41 22.11 11.74
CA MET A 664 47.17 21.79 11.02
C MET A 664 47.04 22.63 9.74
N LEU A 665 47.34 23.93 9.81
CA LEU A 665 47.33 24.81 8.64
C LEU A 665 48.39 24.43 7.60
N ALA A 666 49.62 24.11 8.04
CA ALA A 666 50.68 23.65 7.15
C ALA A 666 50.32 22.33 6.46
N ALA A 667 49.66 21.41 7.19
CA ALA A 667 49.12 20.18 6.64
C ALA A 667 48.01 20.42 5.62
N LEU A 668 47.10 21.35 5.88
CA LEU A 668 46.03 21.74 4.94
C LEU A 668 46.58 22.33 3.64
N LYS A 669 47.70 23.04 3.70
CA LYS A 669 48.43 23.55 2.52
C LYS A 669 49.26 22.49 1.81
N ASN A 670 49.48 21.34 2.45
CA ASN A 670 50.28 20.22 1.93
C ASN A 670 51.72 20.63 1.55
N ASN A 671 52.32 21.56 2.31
CA ASN A 671 53.70 22.00 2.09
C ASN A 671 54.67 21.20 2.99
N TYR A 672 55.45 20.32 2.38
CA TYR A 672 56.36 19.41 3.07
C TYR A 672 57.43 20.13 3.91
N ALA A 673 58.07 21.16 3.36
CA ALA A 673 59.20 21.83 4.02
C ALA A 673 58.76 22.62 5.26
N VAL A 674 57.60 23.31 5.18
CA VAL A 674 57.01 24.02 6.32
C VAL A 674 56.58 23.04 7.42
N LEU A 675 55.94 21.92 7.05
CA LEU A 675 55.57 20.86 7.98
C LEU A 675 56.77 20.25 8.70
N GLU A 676 57.85 19.96 7.95
CA GLU A 676 59.07 19.39 8.51
C GLU A 676 59.68 20.32 9.57
N MET A 677 59.81 21.62 9.26
CA MET A 677 60.32 22.61 10.23
C MET A 677 59.46 22.68 11.50
N LEU A 678 58.13 22.69 11.36
CA LEU A 678 57.21 22.75 12.50
C LEU A 678 57.24 21.46 13.34
N LEU A 679 57.35 20.29 12.72
CA LEU A 679 57.44 19.02 13.43
C LEU A 679 58.80 18.86 14.14
N GLN A 680 59.90 19.29 13.51
CA GLN A 680 61.22 19.31 14.14
C GLN A 680 61.28 20.30 15.32
N ALA A 681 60.55 21.40 15.24
CA ALA A 681 60.40 22.37 16.33
C ALA A 681 59.54 21.86 17.52
N GLY A 682 58.88 20.71 17.39
CA GLY A 682 58.15 20.06 18.48
C GLY A 682 56.71 20.56 18.69
N PHE A 683 56.10 21.19 17.69
CA PHE A 683 54.69 21.56 17.78
C PHE A 683 53.76 20.33 17.86
N PRO A 684 52.63 20.42 18.59
CA PRO A 684 51.73 19.29 18.79
C PRO A 684 51.07 18.87 17.47
N ARG A 685 50.94 17.54 17.29
CA ARG A 685 50.28 16.94 16.14
C ARG A 685 48.75 17.14 16.21
N PRO A 686 48.06 17.26 15.06
CA PRO A 686 46.60 17.25 15.05
C PRO A 686 46.07 15.91 15.58
N VAL A 687 45.26 15.95 16.63
CA VAL A 687 44.58 14.78 17.20
C VAL A 687 43.08 14.94 16.97
N PRO A 688 42.48 14.27 15.97
CA PRO A 688 41.07 14.43 15.66
C PRO A 688 40.16 14.05 16.83
N ASP A 689 40.54 13.07 17.64
CA ASP A 689 39.77 12.62 18.80
C ASP A 689 39.66 13.66 19.93
N ALA A 690 40.48 14.72 19.90
CA ALA A 690 40.35 15.84 20.82
C ALA A 690 39.06 16.64 20.61
N TYR A 691 38.48 16.58 19.40
CA TYR A 691 37.26 17.31 19.06
C TYR A 691 36.03 16.39 19.07
N GLN A 692 35.07 16.67 19.95
CA GLN A 692 33.80 15.95 19.95
C GLN A 692 32.87 16.46 18.85
N TRP A 693 32.83 15.72 17.74
CA TRP A 693 32.03 16.02 16.54
C TRP A 693 30.50 16.07 16.75
N THR A 694 29.98 15.71 17.93
CA THR A 694 28.55 15.60 18.24
C THR A 694 27.91 16.85 18.87
N LEU A 695 28.69 17.77 19.44
CA LEU A 695 28.19 18.81 20.35
C LEU A 695 27.83 20.15 19.68
N SER A 696 28.62 20.61 18.70
CA SER A 696 28.40 21.92 18.06
C SER A 696 28.94 21.97 16.61
N VAL A 697 28.44 22.92 15.80
CA VAL A 697 28.91 23.12 14.41
C VAL A 697 30.38 23.57 14.39
N SER A 698 30.81 24.41 15.33
CA SER A 698 32.20 24.83 15.45
C SER A 698 33.12 23.66 15.77
N GLN A 699 32.75 22.78 16.72
CA GLN A 699 33.52 21.57 17.03
C GLN A 699 33.50 20.54 15.90
N ALA A 700 32.40 20.44 15.15
CA ALA A 700 32.34 19.58 13.97
C ALA A 700 33.29 20.06 12.86
N ASN A 701 33.33 21.37 12.61
CA ASN A 701 34.29 21.96 11.67
C ASN A 701 35.73 21.80 12.17
N ALA A 702 35.98 21.92 13.48
CA ALA A 702 37.29 21.68 14.06
C ALA A 702 37.78 20.24 13.91
N TRP A 703 36.88 19.28 14.18
CA TRP A 703 37.15 17.87 13.93
C TRP A 703 37.44 17.61 12.45
N LEU A 704 36.67 18.20 11.54
CA LEU A 704 36.84 18.03 10.10
C LEU A 704 38.17 18.60 9.59
N ASP A 705 38.55 19.80 10.02
CA ASP A 705 39.84 20.39 9.65
C ASP A 705 41.02 19.58 10.20
N ALA A 706 40.89 19.02 11.41
CA ALA A 706 41.88 18.11 11.96
C ALA A 706 41.99 16.80 11.14
N GLN A 707 40.87 16.27 10.62
CA GLN A 707 40.88 15.12 9.71
C GLN A 707 41.54 15.48 8.38
N ARG A 708 41.20 16.62 7.77
CA ARG A 708 41.83 17.11 6.53
C ARG A 708 43.35 17.22 6.67
N ALA A 709 43.82 17.77 7.78
CA ALA A 709 45.25 17.85 8.08
C ALA A 709 45.90 16.47 8.24
N ALA A 710 45.27 15.55 8.97
CA ALA A 710 45.79 14.20 9.17
C ALA A 710 45.84 13.36 7.87
N CYS A 711 45.00 13.68 6.90
CA CYS A 711 44.93 13.02 5.59
C CYS A 711 45.87 13.65 4.54
N SER A 712 46.54 14.74 4.87
CA SER A 712 47.49 15.41 3.98
C SER A 712 48.66 14.47 3.60
N PRO A 713 48.99 14.32 2.31
CA PRO A 713 50.09 13.47 1.84
C PRO A 713 51.42 13.78 2.54
N SER A 714 51.79 15.06 2.62
CA SER A 714 53.05 15.49 3.27
C SER A 714 53.08 15.15 4.76
N TYR A 715 51.93 15.26 5.44
CA TYR A 715 51.83 14.90 6.85
C TYR A 715 51.98 13.39 7.07
N ILE A 716 51.36 12.57 6.22
CA ILE A 716 51.46 11.10 6.31
C ILE A 716 52.92 10.65 6.10
N LEU A 717 53.62 11.20 5.10
CA LEU A 717 55.02 10.87 4.82
C LEU A 717 55.96 11.20 5.99
N LEU A 718 55.77 12.34 6.65
CA LEU A 718 56.64 12.79 7.75
C LEU A 718 56.37 12.06 9.07
N THR A 719 55.11 11.69 9.34
CA THR A 719 54.70 11.20 10.66
C THR A 719 54.61 9.68 10.76
N SER A 720 54.41 8.97 9.65
CA SER A 720 54.16 7.54 9.65
C SER A 720 55.37 6.72 9.20
N PRO A 721 55.67 5.58 9.86
CA PRO A 721 56.73 4.67 9.42
C PRO A 721 56.32 3.80 8.22
N ASP A 722 55.01 3.57 8.05
CA ASP A 722 54.41 2.90 6.90
C ASP A 722 53.29 3.81 6.34
N PRO A 723 53.56 4.54 5.24
CA PRO A 723 52.59 5.48 4.67
C PRO A 723 51.40 4.76 4.02
N PHE A 724 51.59 3.57 3.45
CA PHE A 724 50.51 2.81 2.83
C PHE A 724 49.48 2.39 3.88
N ARG A 725 49.92 1.73 4.95
CA ARG A 725 49.00 1.22 5.99
C ARG A 725 48.29 2.35 6.73
N THR A 726 48.96 3.49 6.91
CA THR A 726 48.37 4.68 7.51
C THR A 726 47.30 5.29 6.60
N ALA A 727 47.60 5.46 5.31
CA ALA A 727 46.62 5.92 4.30
C ALA A 727 45.41 4.97 4.21
N PHE A 728 45.65 3.66 4.27
CA PHE A 728 44.58 2.66 4.19
C PHE A 728 43.63 2.69 5.40
N ARG A 729 44.20 2.76 6.61
CA ARG A 729 43.41 2.83 7.85
C ARG A 729 42.66 4.15 7.97
N THR A 730 43.28 5.26 7.60
CA THR A 730 42.64 6.59 7.60
C THR A 730 41.49 6.64 6.59
N ALA A 731 41.71 6.19 5.36
CA ALA A 731 40.65 6.10 4.34
C ALA A 731 39.46 5.26 4.82
N LYS A 732 39.72 4.10 5.44
CA LYS A 732 38.63 3.28 6.02
C LYS A 732 37.94 3.98 7.19
N ALA A 733 38.69 4.58 8.12
CA ALA A 733 38.13 5.28 9.25
C ALA A 733 37.18 6.40 8.78
N LEU A 734 37.59 7.21 7.80
CA LEU A 734 36.76 8.25 7.18
C LEU A 734 35.49 7.67 6.54
N ARG A 735 35.60 6.57 5.77
CA ARG A 735 34.45 5.88 5.18
C ARG A 735 33.50 5.30 6.24
N ASP A 736 34.01 4.85 7.38
CA ASP A 736 33.21 4.40 8.52
C ASP A 736 32.50 5.58 9.22
N HIS A 737 33.14 6.77 9.24
CA HIS A 737 32.54 8.01 9.76
C HIS A 737 31.43 8.58 8.85
N CYS A 738 31.47 8.33 7.54
CA CYS A 738 30.46 8.78 6.58
C CYS A 738 29.03 8.36 6.98
N TRP A 739 28.88 7.17 7.58
CA TRP A 739 27.60 6.65 8.05
C TRP A 739 27.04 7.40 9.27
N LYS A 740 27.89 8.12 10.02
CA LYS A 740 27.48 8.80 11.27
C LYS A 740 26.88 10.19 11.03
N ARG A 741 27.27 10.90 9.95
CA ARG A 741 26.68 12.18 9.53
C ARG A 741 26.71 12.33 8.01
N GLU A 742 25.56 12.06 7.39
CA GLU A 742 25.36 12.13 5.93
C GLU A 742 25.61 13.54 5.34
N GLN A 743 25.62 14.60 6.17
CA GLN A 743 25.85 15.98 5.74
C GLN A 743 27.26 16.20 5.20
N TYR A 744 28.29 15.65 5.86
CA TYR A 744 29.70 15.79 5.46
C TYR A 744 30.20 14.60 4.63
N ARG A 745 29.28 13.72 4.21
CA ARG A 745 29.66 12.47 3.53
C ARG A 745 30.48 12.72 2.28
N THR A 746 30.09 13.67 1.43
CA THR A 746 30.80 13.98 0.19
C THR A 746 32.23 14.41 0.49
N GLU A 747 32.41 15.33 1.45
CA GLU A 747 33.74 15.80 1.84
C GLU A 747 34.59 14.70 2.49
N LEU A 748 33.99 13.82 3.30
CA LEU A 748 34.69 12.70 3.91
C LEU A 748 35.06 11.60 2.89
N GLU A 749 34.17 11.35 1.91
CA GLU A 749 34.44 10.44 0.79
C GLU A 749 35.57 11.00 -0.09
N GLU A 750 35.55 12.30 -0.39
CA GLU A 750 36.64 12.99 -1.10
C GLU A 750 37.97 12.89 -0.36
N LEU A 751 37.99 13.07 0.96
CA LEU A 751 39.21 12.91 1.76
C LEU A 751 39.71 11.47 1.80
N ALA A 752 38.79 10.50 1.92
CA ALA A 752 39.15 9.08 1.90
C ALA A 752 39.71 8.66 0.53
N ASP A 753 39.12 9.15 -0.55
CA ASP A 753 39.61 8.97 -1.91
C ASP A 753 40.94 9.71 -2.11
N GLY A 754 41.14 10.86 -1.47
CA GLY A 754 42.42 11.56 -1.38
C GLY A 754 43.55 10.71 -0.76
N CYS A 755 43.28 10.03 0.36
CA CYS A 755 44.25 9.09 0.94
C CYS A 755 44.53 7.89 0.04
N GLU A 756 43.50 7.39 -0.66
CA GLU A 756 43.64 6.24 -1.56
C GLU A 756 44.41 6.60 -2.84
N THR A 757 44.14 7.78 -3.40
CA THR A 757 44.89 8.34 -4.54
C THR A 757 46.33 8.61 -4.16
N PHE A 758 46.62 9.13 -2.96
CA PHE A 758 48.00 9.24 -2.46
C PHE A 758 48.73 7.90 -2.45
N ALA A 759 48.11 6.84 -1.93
CA ALA A 759 48.71 5.51 -1.94
C ALA A 759 48.93 4.97 -3.36
N CYS A 760 47.99 5.23 -4.28
CA CYS A 760 48.13 4.94 -5.70
C CYS A 760 49.33 5.67 -6.33
N GLU A 761 49.44 6.98 -6.11
CA GLU A 761 50.55 7.79 -6.63
C GLU A 761 51.91 7.34 -6.07
N LEU A 762 51.97 6.92 -4.80
CA LEU A 762 53.18 6.38 -4.20
C LEU A 762 53.60 5.03 -4.82
N LEU A 763 52.62 4.18 -5.15
CA LEU A 763 52.87 2.90 -5.83
C LEU A 763 53.33 3.11 -7.28
N GLU A 764 52.84 4.14 -7.97
CA GLU A 764 53.29 4.49 -9.32
C GLU A 764 54.77 4.88 -9.40
N GLU A 765 55.41 5.26 -8.28
CA GLU A 765 56.84 5.60 -8.23
C GLU A 765 57.78 4.37 -8.15
N VAL A 766 57.21 3.17 -8.03
CA VAL A 766 57.94 1.89 -8.06
C VAL A 766 58.50 1.65 -9.47
N ARG A 767 59.79 1.32 -9.56
CA ARG A 767 60.48 1.14 -10.85
C ARG A 767 61.07 -0.24 -11.08
N THR A 768 61.28 -1.03 -10.03
CA THR A 768 61.88 -2.37 -10.11
C THR A 768 60.97 -3.43 -9.49
N GLU A 769 61.11 -4.68 -9.93
CA GLU A 769 60.39 -5.82 -9.35
C GLU A 769 60.71 -6.00 -7.87
N GLU A 770 61.96 -5.74 -7.45
CA GLU A 770 62.37 -5.76 -6.04
C GLU A 770 61.70 -4.65 -5.21
N GLU A 771 61.46 -3.47 -5.80
CA GLU A 771 60.69 -2.40 -5.14
C GLU A 771 59.20 -2.75 -5.08
N LEU A 772 58.69 -3.57 -6.01
CA LEU A 772 57.28 -4.00 -6.06
C LEU A 772 56.95 -5.07 -5.00
N ASP A 773 57.94 -5.83 -4.55
CA ASP A 773 57.81 -6.84 -3.48
C ASP A 773 57.35 -6.26 -2.12
N ILE A 774 57.33 -4.92 -1.97
CA ILE A 774 56.70 -4.25 -0.82
C ILE A 774 55.23 -4.63 -0.63
N LEU A 775 54.52 -5.00 -1.72
CA LEU A 775 53.13 -5.45 -1.68
C LEU A 775 52.94 -6.77 -0.91
N GLY A 776 54.01 -7.53 -0.72
CA GLY A 776 54.03 -8.75 0.10
C GLY A 776 54.35 -8.52 1.58
N HIS A 777 54.67 -7.29 2.01
CA HIS A 777 55.10 -7.02 3.39
C HIS A 777 53.96 -7.20 4.42
N THR A 778 54.28 -7.85 5.56
CA THR A 778 53.38 -8.04 6.72
C THR A 778 54.08 -7.73 8.03
N ASP A 779 53.35 -7.11 8.98
CA ASP A 779 53.83 -6.86 10.34
C ASP A 779 53.55 -8.03 11.31
N ASP A 780 52.78 -9.04 10.89
CA ASP A 780 52.36 -10.15 11.77
C ASP A 780 53.53 -11.14 11.98
N PRO A 781 54.02 -11.31 13.22
CA PRO A 781 55.21 -12.14 13.49
C PRO A 781 54.96 -13.64 13.31
N GLU A 782 53.68 -14.05 13.25
CA GLU A 782 53.22 -15.44 13.04
C GLU A 782 52.87 -15.76 11.58
N ALA A 783 52.91 -14.78 10.68
CA ALA A 783 52.61 -14.99 9.26
C ALA A 783 53.61 -15.98 8.64
N ARG A 784 53.10 -17.01 7.93
CA ARG A 784 53.95 -17.99 7.25
C ARG A 784 54.80 -17.28 6.19
N SER A 785 56.06 -17.72 6.03
CA SER A 785 57.03 -17.19 5.07
C SER A 785 56.57 -17.19 3.60
N ASP A 786 55.47 -17.89 3.29
CA ASP A 786 54.91 -18.08 1.95
C ASP A 786 53.70 -17.16 1.66
N GLU A 787 53.29 -16.29 2.59
CA GLU A 787 52.22 -15.31 2.37
C GLU A 787 52.73 -14.08 1.60
N THR A 788 52.86 -14.24 0.28
CA THR A 788 53.46 -13.24 -0.63
C THR A 788 52.61 -11.99 -0.90
N VAL A 789 51.49 -11.75 -0.20
CA VAL A 789 50.47 -10.75 -0.64
C VAL A 789 49.87 -9.92 0.51
N GLY A 790 50.57 -9.79 1.64
CA GLY A 790 50.01 -9.23 2.87
C GLY A 790 49.45 -7.81 2.82
N MET A 791 50.16 -6.87 2.20
CA MET A 791 49.69 -5.48 2.08
C MET A 791 48.47 -5.38 1.16
N LEU A 792 48.50 -6.11 0.04
CA LEU A 792 47.41 -6.13 -0.92
C LEU A 792 46.15 -6.81 -0.36
N GLN A 793 46.33 -7.85 0.46
CA GLN A 793 45.23 -8.46 1.23
C GLN A 793 44.61 -7.45 2.19
N LEU A 794 45.42 -6.71 2.94
CA LEU A 794 44.93 -5.65 3.81
C LEU A 794 44.16 -4.59 3.01
N ALA A 795 44.67 -4.15 1.86
CA ALA A 795 43.98 -3.19 1.00
C ALA A 795 42.61 -3.71 0.52
N ALA A 796 42.52 -4.99 0.15
CA ALA A 796 41.27 -5.64 -0.25
C ALA A 796 40.27 -5.74 0.92
N ASP A 797 40.72 -6.10 2.13
CA ASP A 797 39.91 -6.20 3.35
C ASP A 797 39.39 -4.82 3.81
N LEU A 798 40.17 -3.77 3.57
CA LEU A 798 39.79 -2.38 3.84
C LEU A 798 38.94 -1.77 2.69
N LYS A 799 38.70 -2.52 1.61
CA LYS A 799 37.91 -2.13 0.42
C LYS A 799 38.47 -0.92 -0.35
N LEU A 800 39.78 -0.86 -0.51
CA LEU A 800 40.46 0.17 -1.30
C LEU A 800 40.44 -0.24 -2.78
N ARG A 801 39.41 0.23 -3.49
CA ARG A 801 39.12 -0.21 -4.85
C ARG A 801 40.11 0.34 -5.87
N GLN A 802 40.47 1.61 -5.79
CA GLN A 802 41.42 2.26 -6.67
C GLN A 802 42.81 1.62 -6.52
N PHE A 803 43.30 1.46 -5.28
CA PHE A 803 44.63 0.90 -5.02
C PHE A 803 44.79 -0.52 -5.57
N VAL A 804 43.88 -1.43 -5.19
CA VAL A 804 43.94 -2.84 -5.60
C VAL A 804 43.86 -3.02 -7.12
N THR A 805 43.20 -2.08 -7.81
CA THR A 805 43.01 -2.15 -9.28
C THR A 805 44.14 -1.51 -10.06
N GLN A 806 45.14 -0.95 -9.40
CA GLN A 806 46.32 -0.43 -10.08
C GLN A 806 46.97 -1.54 -10.93
N PRO A 807 47.46 -1.20 -12.15
CA PRO A 807 48.11 -2.17 -13.03
C PRO A 807 49.25 -2.94 -12.33
N PHE A 808 50.04 -2.28 -11.49
CA PHE A 808 51.14 -2.88 -10.74
C PHE A 808 50.67 -3.96 -9.76
N CYS A 809 49.54 -3.77 -9.07
CA CYS A 809 48.98 -4.78 -8.18
C CYS A 809 48.50 -6.03 -8.95
N VAL A 810 47.88 -5.81 -10.11
CA VAL A 810 47.44 -6.89 -11.00
C VAL A 810 48.64 -7.65 -11.53
N GLU A 811 49.64 -6.93 -12.02
CA GLU A 811 50.88 -7.50 -12.53
C GLU A 811 51.60 -8.29 -11.44
N TYR A 812 51.69 -7.78 -10.22
CA TYR A 812 52.28 -8.48 -9.08
C TYR A 812 51.58 -9.82 -8.77
N ILE A 813 50.25 -9.85 -8.74
CA ILE A 813 49.49 -11.10 -8.53
C ILE A 813 49.74 -12.07 -9.69
N VAL A 814 49.75 -11.57 -10.92
CA VAL A 814 49.99 -12.38 -12.11
C VAL A 814 51.41 -12.93 -12.10
N GLN A 815 52.43 -12.11 -11.86
CA GLN A 815 53.84 -12.49 -11.83
C GLN A 815 54.18 -13.46 -10.68
N SER A 816 53.69 -13.19 -9.46
CA SER A 816 53.92 -14.06 -8.30
C SER A 816 53.37 -15.48 -8.48
N LYS A 817 52.35 -15.67 -9.32
CA LYS A 817 51.70 -16.97 -9.56
C LYS A 817 51.96 -17.57 -10.93
N LEU A 818 52.33 -16.79 -11.96
CA LEU A 818 52.68 -17.34 -13.27
C LEU A 818 53.92 -18.24 -13.19
N LYS A 819 54.76 -18.07 -12.17
CA LYS A 819 55.94 -18.92 -11.93
C LYS A 819 55.58 -20.41 -11.92
N ASP A 820 54.49 -20.78 -11.24
CA ASP A 820 54.02 -22.17 -11.14
C ASP A 820 53.35 -22.67 -12.44
N VAL A 821 52.69 -21.78 -13.19
CA VAL A 821 52.02 -22.10 -14.46
C VAL A 821 53.05 -22.28 -15.59
N VAL A 822 54.04 -21.40 -15.66
CA VAL A 822 55.16 -21.47 -16.60
C VAL A 822 56.00 -22.72 -16.35
N GLU A 823 56.21 -23.10 -15.07
CA GLU A 823 56.88 -24.35 -14.70
C GLU A 823 56.11 -25.60 -15.18
N PHE A 824 54.77 -25.56 -15.20
CA PHE A 824 53.94 -26.69 -15.67
C PHE A 824 53.88 -26.81 -17.21
N PHE A 825 53.71 -25.70 -17.94
CA PHE A 825 53.62 -25.73 -19.40
C PHE A 825 54.98 -25.76 -20.11
N GLY A 826 56.09 -25.51 -19.39
CA GLY A 826 57.48 -25.80 -19.75
C GLY A 826 58.07 -25.11 -20.99
N VAL A 827 57.24 -24.58 -21.90
CA VAL A 827 57.66 -24.03 -23.21
C VAL A 827 56.73 -22.90 -23.69
N VAL A 828 55.55 -22.74 -23.10
CA VAL A 828 54.58 -21.72 -23.54
C VAL A 828 54.93 -20.37 -22.92
N GLY A 829 55.91 -19.68 -23.54
CA GLY A 829 56.18 -18.28 -23.28
C GLY A 829 54.92 -17.45 -23.52
N ASN A 830 54.60 -16.57 -22.56
CA ASN A 830 53.50 -15.61 -22.57
C ASN A 830 52.10 -16.22 -22.81
N TRP A 831 51.46 -16.68 -21.73
CA TRP A 831 50.02 -17.02 -21.72
C TRP A 831 49.13 -15.86 -22.23
N GLN A 832 49.63 -14.61 -22.12
CA GLN A 832 48.97 -13.40 -22.62
C GLN A 832 49.02 -13.23 -24.15
N GLU A 833 49.94 -13.89 -24.86
CA GLU A 833 50.10 -13.79 -26.33
C GLU A 833 49.42 -14.93 -27.10
N GLN A 834 48.64 -15.78 -26.41
CA GLN A 834 47.99 -16.93 -27.02
C GLN A 834 46.80 -16.55 -27.90
N SER A 835 46.61 -17.30 -28.98
CA SER A 835 45.43 -17.14 -29.85
C SER A 835 44.13 -17.39 -29.07
N VAL A 836 43.06 -16.67 -29.40
CA VAL A 836 41.73 -16.84 -28.79
C VAL A 836 41.25 -18.30 -28.92
N VAL A 837 41.62 -18.99 -30.00
CA VAL A 837 41.27 -20.40 -30.21
C VAL A 837 41.99 -21.32 -29.22
N PHE A 838 43.28 -21.10 -28.97
CA PHE A 838 44.03 -21.86 -27.97
C PHE A 838 43.46 -21.66 -26.57
N ALA A 839 43.15 -20.40 -26.21
CA ALA A 839 42.50 -20.08 -24.95
C ALA A 839 41.10 -20.71 -24.83
N ALA A 840 40.31 -20.73 -25.92
CA ALA A 840 38.98 -21.35 -25.94
C ALA A 840 39.05 -22.88 -25.80
N LEU A 841 39.99 -23.54 -26.49
CA LEU A 841 40.19 -24.98 -26.39
C LEU A 841 40.57 -25.40 -24.97
N TRP A 842 41.53 -24.72 -24.34
CA TRP A 842 41.90 -24.99 -22.94
C TRP A 842 40.80 -24.58 -21.96
N GLY A 843 40.06 -23.51 -22.27
CA GLY A 843 38.88 -23.07 -21.53
C GLY A 843 37.71 -24.07 -21.56
N VAL A 844 37.69 -25.01 -22.50
CA VAL A 844 36.73 -26.13 -22.54
C VAL A 844 37.35 -27.44 -22.01
N ALA A 845 38.61 -27.70 -22.31
CA ALA A 845 39.29 -28.94 -21.91
C ALA A 845 39.53 -29.05 -20.39
N ILE A 846 39.91 -27.94 -19.72
CA ILE A 846 40.14 -27.93 -18.27
C ILE A 846 38.83 -28.24 -17.51
N PRO A 847 37.73 -27.52 -17.78
CA PRO A 847 36.39 -27.90 -17.35
C PRO A 847 35.97 -29.35 -17.50
N LEU A 848 36.05 -29.91 -18.71
CA LEU A 848 35.59 -31.27 -18.97
C LEU A 848 36.44 -32.32 -18.22
N SER A 849 37.69 -31.99 -17.93
CA SER A 849 38.61 -32.86 -17.19
C SER A 849 38.55 -32.69 -15.66
N TYR A 850 37.67 -31.84 -15.12
CA TYR A 850 37.58 -31.60 -13.68
C TYR A 850 37.40 -32.86 -12.79
N PRO A 851 36.60 -33.89 -13.15
CA PRO A 851 36.45 -35.07 -12.28
C PRO A 851 37.76 -35.87 -12.20
N LEU A 852 38.56 -35.87 -13.26
CA LEU A 852 39.86 -36.53 -13.27
C LEU A 852 40.91 -35.72 -12.48
N LEU A 853 40.90 -34.39 -12.63
CA LEU A 853 41.81 -33.48 -11.92
C LEU A 853 41.58 -33.51 -10.40
N SER A 854 40.32 -33.47 -9.98
CA SER A 854 39.92 -33.57 -8.57
C SER A 854 40.33 -34.93 -7.96
N LEU A 855 40.11 -36.03 -8.68
CA LEU A 855 40.53 -37.36 -8.23
C LEU A 855 42.07 -37.46 -8.12
N ALA A 856 42.79 -36.94 -9.12
CA ALA A 856 44.26 -36.92 -9.11
C ALA A 856 44.82 -36.13 -7.92
N TYR A 857 44.19 -35.01 -7.57
CA TYR A 857 44.56 -34.23 -6.39
C TYR A 857 44.32 -35.00 -5.07
N ILE A 858 43.20 -35.73 -4.94
CA ILE A 858 42.91 -36.54 -3.74
C ILE A 858 43.91 -37.69 -3.58
N ILE A 859 44.33 -38.32 -4.69
CA ILE A 859 45.23 -39.49 -4.67
C ILE A 859 46.69 -39.06 -4.46
N ALA A 860 47.17 -38.07 -5.22
CA ALA A 860 48.58 -37.66 -5.24
C ALA A 860 48.72 -36.12 -5.39
N PRO A 861 48.63 -35.34 -4.30
CA PRO A 861 48.63 -33.87 -4.35
C PRO A 861 49.96 -33.27 -4.84
N GLU A 862 51.09 -33.93 -4.60
CA GLU A 862 52.42 -33.47 -5.02
C GLU A 862 52.81 -33.89 -6.45
N SER A 863 51.93 -34.62 -7.14
CA SER A 863 52.14 -34.93 -8.57
C SER A 863 52.06 -33.66 -9.42
N LYS A 864 52.64 -33.66 -10.63
CA LYS A 864 52.54 -32.50 -11.55
C LYS A 864 51.08 -32.10 -11.81
N ILE A 865 50.19 -33.08 -11.99
CA ILE A 865 48.74 -32.88 -12.20
C ILE A 865 48.06 -32.39 -10.91
N GLY A 866 48.47 -32.90 -9.74
CA GLY A 866 48.01 -32.41 -8.44
C GLY A 866 48.38 -30.95 -8.20
N ARG A 867 49.62 -30.55 -8.52
CA ARG A 867 50.07 -29.14 -8.50
C ARG A 867 49.27 -28.28 -9.46
N PHE A 868 48.98 -28.78 -10.66
CA PHE A 868 48.14 -28.08 -11.63
C PHE A 868 46.71 -27.85 -11.12
N SER A 869 46.11 -28.82 -10.44
CA SER A 869 44.78 -28.66 -9.81
C SER A 869 44.76 -27.67 -8.63
N ARG A 870 45.93 -27.36 -8.03
CA ARG A 870 46.05 -26.32 -6.98
C ARG A 870 45.99 -24.90 -7.54
N LEU A 871 46.17 -24.72 -8.85
CA LEU A 871 46.13 -23.40 -9.47
C LEU A 871 44.74 -22.77 -9.30
N HIS A 872 44.72 -21.50 -8.91
CA HIS A 872 43.48 -20.76 -8.64
C HIS A 872 42.47 -20.87 -9.81
N PHE A 873 42.93 -20.58 -11.03
CA PHE A 873 42.12 -20.63 -12.24
C PHE A 873 41.52 -22.03 -12.48
N VAL A 874 42.33 -23.10 -12.38
CA VAL A 874 41.86 -24.48 -12.63
C VAL A 874 40.79 -24.87 -11.61
N ARG A 875 40.97 -24.46 -10.35
CA ARG A 875 40.03 -24.72 -9.27
C ARG A 875 38.69 -24.00 -9.47
N GLU A 876 38.73 -22.72 -9.83
CA GLU A 876 37.53 -21.89 -10.09
C GLU A 876 36.71 -22.45 -11.26
N TYR A 877 37.36 -22.85 -12.36
CA TYR A 877 36.69 -23.53 -13.48
C TYR A 877 36.11 -24.89 -13.09
N SER A 878 36.78 -25.62 -12.20
CA SER A 878 36.27 -26.90 -11.68
C SER A 878 35.00 -26.71 -10.83
N TRP A 879 34.95 -25.66 -10.00
CA TRP A 879 33.75 -25.30 -9.25
C TRP A 879 32.58 -24.92 -10.15
N ASN A 880 32.83 -24.06 -11.14
CA ASN A 880 31.79 -23.67 -12.09
C ASN A 880 31.26 -24.87 -12.89
N MET A 881 32.13 -25.82 -13.24
CA MET A 881 31.70 -27.05 -13.92
C MET A 881 30.92 -28.00 -13.05
N SER A 882 31.20 -28.06 -11.74
CA SER A 882 30.37 -28.82 -10.81
C SER A 882 28.91 -28.36 -10.84
N TRP A 883 28.69 -27.03 -10.83
CA TRP A 883 27.36 -26.44 -10.96
C TRP A 883 26.70 -26.74 -12.33
N PHE A 884 27.46 -26.68 -13.43
CA PHE A 884 26.94 -27.06 -14.75
C PHE A 884 26.55 -28.54 -14.84
N VAL A 885 27.34 -29.43 -14.23
CA VAL A 885 27.01 -30.86 -14.20
C VAL A 885 25.77 -31.11 -13.36
N LEU A 886 25.62 -30.45 -12.20
CA LEU A 886 24.38 -30.52 -11.41
C LEU A 886 23.17 -30.05 -12.22
N MET A 887 23.29 -28.91 -12.91
CA MET A 887 22.24 -28.39 -13.78
C MET A 887 21.88 -29.38 -14.91
N ALA A 888 22.88 -29.99 -15.55
CA ALA A 888 22.67 -30.98 -16.60
C ALA A 888 22.01 -32.26 -16.07
N LEU A 889 22.34 -32.70 -14.85
CA LEU A 889 21.70 -33.84 -14.19
C LEU A 889 20.23 -33.56 -13.88
N LEU A 890 19.90 -32.37 -13.35
CA LEU A 890 18.52 -31.95 -13.11
C LEU A 890 17.71 -31.87 -14.41
N LEU A 891 18.30 -31.33 -15.48
CA LEU A 891 17.66 -31.33 -16.81
C LEU A 891 17.41 -32.75 -17.31
N PHE A 892 18.40 -33.63 -17.20
CA PHE A 892 18.27 -35.02 -17.62
C PHE A 892 17.16 -35.75 -16.86
N GLU A 893 17.03 -35.52 -15.55
CA GLU A 893 15.95 -36.05 -14.73
C GLU A 893 14.58 -35.57 -15.21
N THR A 894 14.39 -34.26 -15.41
CA THR A 894 13.09 -33.71 -15.85
C THR A 894 12.61 -34.25 -17.20
N GLN A 895 13.52 -34.65 -18.10
CA GLN A 895 13.17 -35.18 -19.42
C GLN A 895 12.83 -36.68 -19.39
N ASN A 896 13.38 -37.44 -18.43
CA ASN A 896 13.19 -38.89 -18.35
C ASN A 896 11.95 -39.30 -17.55
N ILE A 897 11.37 -38.39 -16.77
CA ILE A 897 10.09 -38.61 -16.08
C ILE A 897 8.96 -38.38 -17.10
N GLN A 898 8.68 -39.38 -17.92
CA GLN A 898 7.49 -39.41 -18.78
C GLN A 898 6.46 -40.35 -18.16
N ILE A 899 5.30 -39.78 -17.80
CA ILE A 899 4.16 -40.56 -17.29
C ILE A 899 3.62 -41.39 -18.46
N GLY A 900 3.63 -42.72 -18.31
CA GLY A 900 3.12 -43.63 -19.33
C GLY A 900 1.59 -43.58 -19.43
N GLU A 901 1.03 -43.95 -20.59
CA GLU A 901 -0.43 -43.98 -20.81
C GLU A 901 -1.17 -44.87 -19.79
N ALA A 902 -0.56 -46.00 -19.41
CA ALA A 902 -1.07 -46.90 -18.36
C ALA A 902 -1.08 -46.28 -16.94
N GLU A 903 -0.21 -45.30 -16.71
CA GLU A 903 -0.10 -44.58 -15.43
C GLU A 903 -1.09 -43.42 -15.37
N VAL A 904 -1.35 -42.76 -16.50
CA VAL A 904 -2.45 -41.78 -16.62
C VAL A 904 -3.80 -42.46 -16.38
N ASP A 905 -3.99 -43.67 -16.90
CA ASP A 905 -5.22 -44.45 -16.69
C ASP A 905 -5.42 -44.87 -15.23
N SER A 906 -4.35 -45.17 -14.49
CA SER A 906 -4.45 -45.48 -13.05
C SER A 906 -4.76 -44.23 -12.21
N ILE A 907 -4.17 -43.07 -12.56
CA ILE A 907 -4.51 -41.76 -11.96
C ILE A 907 -5.97 -41.42 -12.19
N ALA A 908 -6.46 -41.58 -13.42
CA ALA A 908 -7.85 -41.30 -13.78
C ALA A 908 -8.85 -42.22 -13.06
N GLN A 909 -8.43 -43.43 -12.71
CA GLN A 909 -9.23 -44.42 -11.96
C GLN A 909 -9.13 -44.25 -10.44
N GLY A 910 -8.32 -43.31 -9.94
CA GLY A 910 -8.17 -43.03 -8.51
C GLY A 910 -7.54 -44.17 -7.71
N THR A 911 -6.81 -45.07 -8.37
CA THR A 911 -6.02 -46.10 -7.69
C THR A 911 -4.73 -45.46 -7.18
N PRO A 912 -4.30 -45.74 -5.93
CA PRO A 912 -3.05 -45.20 -5.41
C PRO A 912 -1.91 -45.75 -6.26
N LEU A 913 -1.23 -44.86 -6.98
CA LEU A 913 0.05 -45.19 -7.55
C LEU A 913 1.01 -45.47 -6.39
N PRO A 914 1.84 -46.52 -6.47
CA PRO A 914 3.04 -46.55 -5.64
C PRO A 914 3.76 -45.23 -5.91
N THR A 915 4.03 -44.47 -4.84
CA THR A 915 4.77 -43.20 -4.79
C THR A 915 5.68 -43.01 -6.01
N PRO A 916 5.70 -41.83 -6.68
CA PRO A 916 6.55 -41.63 -7.86
C PRO A 916 7.97 -42.03 -7.49
N PHE A 917 8.40 -43.18 -8.00
CA PHE A 917 9.66 -43.79 -7.64
C PHE A 917 10.72 -43.04 -8.45
N VAL A 918 11.12 -41.86 -7.95
CA VAL A 918 12.42 -41.33 -8.36
C VAL A 918 13.42 -42.44 -8.02
N PRO A 919 14.24 -42.91 -8.98
CA PRO A 919 15.19 -43.97 -8.67
C PRO A 919 16.06 -43.50 -7.50
N ILE A 920 16.07 -44.24 -6.39
CA ILE A 920 16.86 -43.91 -5.18
C ILE A 920 18.30 -43.52 -5.54
N ALA A 921 18.85 -44.12 -6.61
CA ALA A 921 20.17 -43.78 -7.14
C ALA A 921 20.31 -42.31 -7.58
N VAL A 922 19.30 -41.71 -8.21
CA VAL A 922 19.29 -40.32 -8.68
C VAL A 922 19.18 -39.36 -7.51
N GLU A 923 18.31 -39.63 -6.54
CA GLU A 923 18.21 -38.83 -5.31
C GLU A 923 19.52 -38.85 -4.51
N ILE A 924 20.18 -40.01 -4.40
CA ILE A 924 21.49 -40.11 -3.74
C ILE A 924 22.54 -39.23 -4.42
N ILE A 925 22.52 -39.13 -5.75
CA ILE A 925 23.44 -38.27 -6.51
C ILE A 925 23.21 -36.79 -6.17
N HIS A 926 21.95 -36.34 -6.13
CA HIS A 926 21.61 -34.97 -5.74
C HIS A 926 21.99 -34.67 -4.28
N VAL A 927 21.67 -35.57 -3.36
CA VAL A 927 22.05 -35.46 -1.94
C VAL A 927 23.56 -35.32 -1.79
N LEU A 928 24.35 -36.10 -2.53
CA LEU A 928 25.81 -36.01 -2.47
C LEU A 928 26.32 -34.64 -2.93
N TRP A 929 25.70 -34.06 -3.96
CA TRP A 929 26.05 -32.73 -4.46
C TRP A 929 25.68 -31.63 -3.47
N VAL A 930 24.45 -31.66 -2.94
CA VAL A 930 23.96 -30.69 -1.96
C VAL A 930 24.73 -30.78 -0.64
N ALA A 931 25.10 -31.99 -0.20
CA ALA A 931 25.98 -32.19 0.94
C ALA A 931 27.38 -31.59 0.69
N GLY A 932 27.88 -31.72 -0.54
CA GLY A 932 29.13 -31.07 -0.95
C GLY A 932 29.03 -29.54 -0.85
N ILE A 933 27.95 -28.95 -1.36
CA ILE A 933 27.72 -27.49 -1.26
C ILE A 933 27.61 -27.07 0.20
N LEU A 934 26.81 -27.75 1.03
CA LEU A 934 26.65 -27.43 2.45
C LEU A 934 27.98 -27.49 3.22
N LEU A 935 28.84 -28.47 2.95
CA LEU A 935 30.16 -28.56 3.59
C LEU A 935 31.08 -27.39 3.22
N GLU A 936 30.94 -26.85 2.02
CA GLU A 936 31.70 -25.69 1.57
C GLU A 936 31.23 -24.43 2.30
N GLU A 937 29.92 -24.17 2.31
CA GLU A 937 29.32 -23.04 3.02
C GLU A 937 29.70 -23.03 4.51
N LEU A 938 29.63 -24.20 5.18
CA LEU A 938 29.99 -24.32 6.59
C LEU A 938 31.46 -23.99 6.86
N ARG A 939 32.37 -24.36 5.95
CA ARG A 939 33.80 -24.04 6.08
C ARG A 939 34.08 -22.57 5.81
N GLU A 940 33.37 -21.97 4.85
CA GLU A 940 33.49 -20.54 4.57
C GLU A 940 33.03 -19.72 5.79
N VAL A 941 31.90 -20.11 6.39
CA VAL A 941 31.38 -19.51 7.64
C VAL A 941 32.36 -19.68 8.81
N GLU A 942 33.02 -20.84 8.93
CA GLU A 942 34.02 -21.10 9.98
C GLU A 942 35.22 -20.13 9.86
N GLN A 943 35.64 -19.79 8.64
CA GLN A 943 36.83 -18.99 8.40
C GLN A 943 36.57 -17.47 8.36
N GLU A 944 35.49 -17.04 7.72
CA GLU A 944 35.17 -15.62 7.60
C GLU A 944 34.33 -15.07 8.77
N GLY A 945 33.56 -15.96 9.41
CA GLY A 945 32.52 -15.62 10.36
C GLY A 945 31.18 -15.30 9.70
N LEU A 946 30.10 -15.63 10.42
CA LEU A 946 28.72 -15.60 9.93
C LEU A 946 28.27 -14.25 9.35
N VAL A 947 28.66 -13.13 9.98
CA VAL A 947 28.24 -11.78 9.57
C VAL A 947 28.87 -11.36 8.24
N ARG A 948 30.11 -11.79 7.96
CA ARG A 948 30.80 -11.42 6.71
C ARG A 948 30.30 -12.25 5.55
N HIS A 949 30.10 -13.55 5.80
CA HIS A 949 29.58 -14.49 4.81
C HIS A 949 28.22 -14.05 4.25
N PHE A 950 27.24 -13.75 5.12
CA PHE A 950 25.91 -13.29 4.66
C PHE A 950 25.88 -11.87 4.05
N LYS A 951 27.00 -11.14 4.05
CA LYS A 951 27.09 -9.84 3.36
C LYS A 951 27.27 -10.01 1.85
N GLN A 952 27.70 -11.18 1.39
CA GLN A 952 27.85 -11.50 -0.03
C GLN A 952 26.54 -12.09 -0.58
N PHE A 953 26.03 -11.52 -1.66
CA PHE A 953 24.74 -11.91 -2.25
C PHE A 953 24.72 -13.38 -2.68
N TRP A 954 25.77 -13.86 -3.35
CA TRP A 954 25.83 -15.24 -3.85
C TRP A 954 25.85 -16.28 -2.73
N ASN A 955 26.48 -15.98 -1.60
CA ASN A 955 26.51 -16.87 -0.43
C ASN A 955 25.11 -16.97 0.21
N VAL A 956 24.33 -15.88 0.21
CA VAL A 956 22.91 -15.93 0.63
C VAL A 956 22.08 -16.83 -0.30
N VAL A 957 22.33 -16.75 -1.62
CA VAL A 957 21.67 -17.61 -2.61
C VAL A 957 22.06 -19.08 -2.40
N ASP A 958 23.33 -19.37 -2.14
CA ASP A 958 23.82 -20.73 -1.91
C ASP A 958 23.22 -21.34 -0.63
N PHE A 959 23.15 -20.57 0.46
CA PHE A 959 22.43 -20.98 1.66
C PHE A 959 20.93 -21.22 1.41
N PHE A 960 20.29 -20.38 0.60
CA PHE A 960 18.88 -20.53 0.23
C PHE A 960 18.64 -21.79 -0.62
N ILE A 961 19.52 -22.10 -1.57
CA ILE A 961 19.47 -23.33 -2.38
C ILE A 961 19.53 -24.57 -1.49
N VAL A 962 20.48 -24.60 -0.55
CA VAL A 962 20.61 -25.72 0.40
C VAL A 962 19.38 -25.83 1.30
N ALA A 963 18.86 -24.70 1.80
CA ALA A 963 17.66 -24.68 2.63
C ALA A 963 16.41 -25.19 1.90
N LEU A 964 16.20 -24.81 0.63
CA LEU A 964 15.09 -25.31 -0.19
C LEU A 964 15.14 -26.82 -0.36
N TYR A 965 16.33 -27.37 -0.68
CA TYR A 965 16.50 -28.81 -0.85
C TYR A 965 16.29 -29.58 0.46
N LEU A 966 16.84 -29.10 1.58
CA LEU A 966 16.64 -29.73 2.88
C LEU A 966 15.17 -29.69 3.32
N ALA A 967 14.47 -28.58 3.06
CA ALA A 967 13.04 -28.47 3.36
C ALA A 967 12.19 -29.42 2.51
N GLN A 968 12.51 -29.55 1.21
CA GLN A 968 11.89 -30.51 0.31
C GLN A 968 12.11 -31.95 0.78
N PHE A 969 13.35 -32.32 1.09
CA PHE A 969 13.69 -33.64 1.62
C PHE A 969 12.98 -33.95 2.95
N ALA A 970 12.88 -32.96 3.85
CA ALA A 970 12.18 -33.11 5.13
C ALA A 970 10.67 -33.36 4.96
N LEU A 971 10.03 -32.69 3.98
CA LEU A 971 8.61 -32.91 3.67
C LEU A 971 8.36 -34.28 3.05
N LEU A 972 9.26 -34.75 2.17
CA LEU A 972 9.17 -36.08 1.60
C LEU A 972 9.36 -37.16 2.68
N PHE A 973 10.32 -36.97 3.58
CA PHE A 973 10.50 -37.84 4.74
C PHE A 973 9.25 -37.85 5.63
N LEU A 974 8.67 -36.69 5.94
CA LEU A 974 7.43 -36.60 6.71
C LEU A 974 6.25 -37.30 6.03
N ALA A 975 6.12 -37.18 4.71
CA ALA A 975 5.08 -37.85 3.93
C ALA A 975 5.19 -39.37 4.06
N THR A 976 6.39 -39.95 3.91
CA THR A 976 6.59 -41.40 4.06
C THR A 976 6.30 -41.92 5.47
N GLN A 977 6.55 -41.13 6.51
CA GLN A 977 6.24 -41.51 7.90
C GLN A 977 4.75 -41.43 8.22
N LEU A 978 4.01 -40.54 7.56
CA LEU A 978 2.56 -40.40 7.73
C LEU A 978 1.77 -41.53 7.05
N ASP A 979 2.28 -42.09 5.95
CA ASP A 979 1.66 -43.23 5.26
C ASP A 979 1.72 -44.54 6.07
N ASP A 980 2.72 -44.72 6.95
CA ASP A 980 2.92 -45.95 7.73
C ASP A 980 2.02 -46.02 8.99
N TYR A 981 1.24 -44.97 9.31
CA TYR A 981 0.51 -44.84 10.58
C TYR A 981 -0.98 -45.25 10.53
N ASP A 982 -1.65 -45.34 9.36
CA ASP A 982 -3.11 -45.66 9.33
C ASP A 982 -3.64 -46.27 8.00
N ASP A 983 -3.85 -47.60 7.98
CA ASP A 983 -4.41 -48.36 6.84
C ASP A 983 -5.84 -47.96 6.43
N THR A 984 -6.62 -47.31 7.30
CA THR A 984 -8.00 -46.88 7.00
C THR A 984 -8.12 -45.43 6.54
N PHE A 985 -7.09 -44.61 6.78
CA PHE A 985 -7.04 -43.20 6.40
C PHE A 985 -6.28 -42.98 5.08
N ALA A 986 -5.38 -43.92 4.72
CA ALA A 986 -4.51 -43.88 3.55
C ALA A 986 -5.23 -43.77 2.19
N THR A 987 -6.43 -44.35 2.04
CA THR A 987 -7.15 -44.32 0.74
C THR A 987 -7.81 -42.98 0.41
N LYS A 988 -7.82 -42.01 1.33
CA LYS A 988 -8.47 -40.70 1.11
C LYS A 988 -7.49 -39.59 0.74
N TRP A 989 -6.19 -39.78 0.99
CA TRP A 989 -5.19 -38.73 0.88
C TRP A 989 -4.49 -38.65 -0.48
N MET A 990 -4.42 -39.76 -1.22
CA MET A 990 -3.58 -39.77 -2.42
C MET A 990 -4.28 -39.38 -3.72
N ILE A 991 -5.57 -39.60 -3.95
CA ILE A 991 -6.27 -39.09 -5.15
C ILE A 991 -7.75 -38.82 -4.86
N LYS A 992 -8.03 -37.97 -3.87
CA LYS A 992 -9.30 -37.23 -3.86
C LYS A 992 -8.93 -35.75 -3.90
N ALA A 993 -8.96 -35.19 -5.10
CA ALA A 993 -8.81 -33.77 -5.38
C ALA A 993 -9.87 -32.97 -4.61
N LYS A 994 -9.67 -32.79 -3.30
CA LYS A 994 -10.29 -31.71 -2.55
C LYS A 994 -9.27 -30.57 -2.55
N PRO A 995 -9.55 -29.43 -3.20
CA PRO A 995 -8.61 -28.32 -3.36
C PRO A 995 -8.17 -27.64 -2.04
N HIS A 996 -8.63 -28.12 -0.88
CA HIS A 996 -8.45 -27.48 0.42
C HIS A 996 -7.68 -28.32 1.46
N THR A 997 -7.07 -29.44 1.07
CA THR A 997 -6.27 -30.28 2.00
C THR A 997 -4.77 -30.13 1.72
N PHE A 998 -3.99 -29.76 2.74
CA PHE A 998 -2.53 -29.61 2.68
C PHE A 998 -1.85 -30.94 2.36
N GLN A 999 -1.27 -31.08 1.16
CA GLN A 999 -0.56 -32.29 0.75
C GLN A 999 0.97 -32.05 0.82
N PRO A 1000 1.71 -32.71 1.74
CA PRO A 1000 3.15 -32.47 1.91
C PRO A 1000 3.97 -32.82 0.66
N VAL A 1001 3.52 -33.80 -0.13
CA VAL A 1001 4.14 -34.20 -1.41
C VAL A 1001 4.06 -33.09 -2.46
N VAL A 1002 2.89 -32.48 -2.63
CA VAL A 1002 2.72 -31.36 -3.58
C VAL A 1002 3.58 -30.17 -3.17
N LEU A 1003 3.65 -29.88 -1.86
CA LEU A 1003 4.52 -28.81 -1.36
C LEU A 1003 6.01 -29.15 -1.59
N SER A 1004 6.41 -30.41 -1.43
CA SER A 1004 7.79 -30.82 -1.75
C SER A 1004 8.12 -30.66 -3.23
N ASP A 1005 7.20 -30.93 -4.15
CA ASP A 1005 7.40 -30.75 -5.59
C ASP A 1005 7.52 -29.26 -5.97
N VAL A 1006 6.73 -28.39 -5.32
CA VAL A 1006 6.85 -26.93 -5.46
C VAL A 1006 8.22 -26.45 -4.97
N LEU A 1007 8.67 -26.91 -3.80
CA LEU A 1007 10.00 -26.56 -3.28
C LEU A 1007 11.13 -27.12 -4.15
N PHE A 1008 10.98 -28.32 -4.72
CA PHE A 1008 11.93 -28.89 -5.68
C PHE A 1008 12.02 -28.05 -6.95
N SER A 1009 10.89 -27.59 -7.47
CA SER A 1009 10.84 -26.70 -8.64
C SER A 1009 11.55 -25.36 -8.36
N LEU A 1010 11.35 -24.80 -7.17
CA LEU A 1010 12.07 -23.60 -6.73
C LEU A 1010 13.57 -23.85 -6.57
N PHE A 1011 13.96 -25.01 -6.06
CA PHE A 1011 15.37 -25.44 -5.98
C PHE A 1011 16.01 -25.49 -7.37
N VAL A 1012 15.35 -26.12 -8.36
CA VAL A 1012 15.84 -26.17 -9.75
C VAL A 1012 16.04 -24.75 -10.28
N ILE A 1013 15.03 -23.87 -10.16
CA ILE A 1013 15.14 -22.46 -10.60
C ILE A 1013 16.32 -21.76 -9.91
N ALA A 1014 16.49 -21.93 -8.61
CA ALA A 1014 17.57 -21.31 -7.85
C ALA A 1014 18.96 -21.81 -8.29
N VAL A 1015 19.11 -23.11 -8.58
CA VAL A 1015 20.35 -23.68 -9.17
C VAL A 1015 20.64 -23.04 -10.53
N PHE A 1016 19.63 -22.89 -11.39
CA PHE A 1016 19.79 -22.20 -12.67
C PHE A 1016 20.22 -20.73 -12.49
N LEU A 1017 19.58 -19.99 -11.58
CA LEU A 1017 19.96 -18.61 -11.28
C LEU A 1017 21.38 -18.52 -10.71
N ARG A 1018 21.84 -19.51 -9.94
CA ARG A 1018 23.21 -19.56 -9.45
C ARG A 1018 24.25 -19.67 -10.57
N THR A 1019 23.95 -20.38 -11.66
CA THR A 1019 24.89 -20.48 -12.80
C THR A 1019 25.17 -19.13 -13.48
N VAL A 1020 24.29 -18.13 -13.32
CA VAL A 1020 24.49 -16.77 -13.83
C VAL A 1020 25.74 -16.12 -13.24
N SER A 1021 26.17 -16.52 -12.03
CA SER A 1021 27.40 -16.01 -11.41
C SER A 1021 28.65 -16.29 -12.26
N ILE A 1022 28.64 -17.29 -13.15
CA ILE A 1022 29.79 -17.58 -14.01
C ILE A 1022 30.09 -16.40 -14.94
N PHE A 1023 29.05 -15.66 -15.34
CA PHE A 1023 29.21 -14.46 -16.16
C PHE A 1023 30.04 -13.37 -15.49
N THR A 1024 30.21 -13.38 -14.15
CA THR A 1024 31.06 -12.41 -13.45
C THR A 1024 32.53 -12.53 -13.83
N HIS A 1025 32.97 -13.69 -14.30
CA HIS A 1025 34.36 -13.96 -14.67
C HIS A 1025 34.72 -13.40 -16.06
N ASN A 1026 33.73 -13.27 -16.95
CA ASN A 1026 33.96 -12.67 -18.25
C ASN A 1026 34.06 -11.15 -18.09
N ARG A 1027 35.08 -10.53 -18.70
CA ARG A 1027 35.25 -9.07 -18.69
C ARG A 1027 34.02 -8.30 -19.16
N TYR A 1028 33.37 -8.75 -20.23
CA TYR A 1028 32.23 -8.03 -20.80
C TYR A 1028 30.95 -8.26 -19.99
N LEU A 1029 30.59 -9.52 -19.75
CA LEU A 1029 29.37 -9.85 -19.01
C LEU A 1029 29.49 -9.53 -17.51
N GLY A 1030 30.68 -9.63 -16.93
CA GLY A 1030 30.90 -9.38 -15.51
C GLY A 1030 30.78 -7.91 -15.13
N THR A 1031 31.25 -7.00 -15.99
CA THR A 1031 31.01 -5.56 -15.78
C THR A 1031 29.52 -5.20 -15.90
N LEU A 1032 28.76 -5.91 -16.75
CA LEU A 1032 27.30 -5.77 -16.84
C LEU A 1032 26.59 -6.35 -15.61
N MET A 1033 27.03 -7.51 -15.11
CA MET A 1033 26.44 -8.12 -13.91
C MET A 1033 26.65 -7.24 -12.66
N ILE A 1034 27.81 -6.61 -12.54
CA ILE A 1034 28.09 -5.68 -11.43
C ILE A 1034 27.22 -4.42 -11.54
N SER A 1035 26.99 -3.92 -12.75
CA SER A 1035 26.08 -2.78 -12.92
C SER A 1035 24.64 -3.13 -12.54
N VAL A 1036 24.15 -4.30 -12.97
CA VAL A 1036 22.83 -4.82 -12.55
C VAL A 1036 22.74 -4.97 -11.03
N GLY A 1037 23.77 -5.53 -10.39
CA GLY A 1037 23.80 -5.71 -8.93
C GLY A 1037 23.74 -4.41 -8.14
N ARG A 1038 24.29 -3.30 -8.65
CA ARG A 1038 24.21 -1.98 -8.01
C ARG A 1038 22.86 -1.32 -8.21
N MET A 1039 22.34 -1.37 -9.43
CA MET A 1039 21.00 -0.86 -9.74
C MET A 1039 19.91 -1.61 -8.96
N PHE A 1040 20.15 -2.89 -8.61
CA PHE A 1040 19.20 -3.70 -7.86
C PHE A 1040 18.76 -3.07 -6.53
N SER A 1041 19.66 -2.37 -5.82
CA SER A 1041 19.29 -1.69 -4.57
C SER A 1041 18.27 -0.57 -4.81
N ASP A 1042 18.43 0.18 -5.90
CA ASP A 1042 17.49 1.25 -6.27
C ASP A 1042 16.16 0.66 -6.75
N ILE A 1043 16.21 -0.44 -7.49
CA ILE A 1043 15.04 -1.20 -7.95
C ILE A 1043 14.24 -1.75 -6.77
N VAL A 1044 14.89 -2.34 -5.76
CA VAL A 1044 14.21 -2.86 -4.57
C VAL A 1044 13.48 -1.74 -3.84
N ASN A 1045 14.14 -0.60 -3.64
CA ASN A 1045 13.49 0.56 -3.01
C ASN A 1045 12.28 1.03 -3.84
N PHE A 1046 12.39 1.09 -5.16
CA PHE A 1046 11.25 1.42 -6.02
C PHE A 1046 10.11 0.39 -5.92
N ILE A 1047 10.43 -0.92 -5.93
CA ILE A 1047 9.42 -1.99 -5.81
C ILE A 1047 8.67 -1.88 -4.49
N THR A 1048 9.32 -1.47 -3.39
CA THR A 1048 8.59 -1.24 -2.11
C THR A 1048 7.53 -0.16 -2.23
N MET A 1049 7.80 0.92 -2.97
CA MET A 1049 6.81 1.95 -3.26
C MET A 1049 5.68 1.41 -4.15
N ALA A 1050 6.02 0.68 -5.21
CA ALA A 1050 5.04 0.08 -6.11
C ALA A 1050 4.11 -0.92 -5.38
N ILE A 1051 4.66 -1.76 -4.50
CA ILE A 1051 3.88 -2.69 -3.67
C ILE A 1051 2.92 -1.93 -2.75
N LEU A 1052 3.34 -0.84 -2.11
CA LEU A 1052 2.44 -0.06 -1.25
C LEU A 1052 1.31 0.57 -2.06
N VAL A 1053 1.60 1.14 -3.23
CA VAL A 1053 0.58 1.70 -4.12
C VAL A 1053 -0.40 0.62 -4.57
N THR A 1054 0.09 -0.52 -5.07
CA THR A 1054 -0.75 -1.67 -5.44
C THR A 1054 -1.58 -2.16 -4.26
N PHE A 1055 -1.01 -2.17 -3.06
CA PHE A 1055 -1.73 -2.55 -1.84
C PHE A 1055 -2.89 -1.60 -1.54
N ALA A 1056 -2.68 -0.29 -1.68
CA ALA A 1056 -3.73 0.72 -1.49
C ALA A 1056 -4.91 0.52 -2.46
N PHE A 1057 -4.61 0.29 -3.74
CA PHE A 1057 -5.64 0.05 -4.77
C PHE A 1057 -6.34 -1.30 -4.58
N ALA A 1058 -5.61 -2.35 -4.19
CA ALA A 1058 -6.18 -3.66 -3.92
C ALA A 1058 -7.15 -3.64 -2.73
N VAL A 1059 -6.82 -2.94 -1.63
CA VAL A 1059 -7.78 -2.77 -0.52
C VAL A 1059 -9.02 -2.01 -0.99
N GLY A 1060 -8.86 -0.97 -1.80
CA GLY A 1060 -9.98 -0.19 -2.35
C GLY A 1060 -10.91 -1.02 -3.25
N LEU A 1061 -10.34 -1.78 -4.19
CA LEU A 1061 -11.11 -2.64 -5.11
C LEU A 1061 -11.72 -3.84 -4.38
N ASN A 1062 -11.00 -4.47 -3.44
CA ASN A 1062 -11.56 -5.50 -2.57
C ASN A 1062 -12.77 -4.95 -1.81
N GLN A 1063 -12.66 -3.76 -1.21
CA GLN A 1063 -13.78 -3.15 -0.48
C GLN A 1063 -14.99 -2.85 -1.37
N LEU A 1064 -14.78 -2.60 -2.66
CA LEU A 1064 -15.86 -2.35 -3.62
C LEU A 1064 -16.51 -3.65 -4.15
N TYR A 1065 -15.74 -4.73 -4.28
CA TYR A 1065 -16.15 -5.96 -4.97
C TYR A 1065 -16.27 -7.21 -4.08
N TRP A 1066 -15.86 -7.18 -2.80
CA TRP A 1066 -15.87 -8.35 -1.92
C TRP A 1066 -17.26 -8.99 -1.80
N PHE A 1067 -18.32 -8.17 -1.71
CA PHE A 1067 -19.70 -8.65 -1.61
C PHE A 1067 -20.11 -9.42 -2.88
N TYR A 1068 -19.84 -8.85 -4.05
CA TYR A 1068 -20.16 -9.50 -5.33
C TYR A 1068 -19.33 -10.76 -5.55
N GLY A 1069 -18.07 -10.77 -5.11
CA GLY A 1069 -17.22 -11.97 -5.11
C GLY A 1069 -17.76 -13.08 -4.22
N ALA A 1070 -18.18 -12.75 -2.98
CA ALA A 1070 -18.76 -13.71 -2.05
C ALA A 1070 -20.10 -14.28 -2.57
N VAL A 1071 -20.91 -13.44 -3.22
CA VAL A 1071 -22.14 -13.89 -3.87
C VAL A 1071 -21.84 -14.83 -5.03
N HIS A 1072 -20.85 -14.52 -5.87
CA HIS A 1072 -20.41 -15.40 -6.96
C HIS A 1072 -19.90 -16.75 -6.43
N GLU A 1073 -19.10 -16.75 -5.37
CA GLU A 1073 -18.59 -17.96 -4.73
C GLU A 1073 -19.73 -18.83 -4.17
N TYR A 1074 -20.66 -18.22 -3.44
CA TYR A 1074 -21.86 -18.91 -2.93
C TYR A 1074 -22.72 -19.51 -4.05
N LEU A 1075 -22.90 -18.77 -5.14
CA LEU A 1075 -23.65 -19.24 -6.31
C LEU A 1075 -22.95 -20.43 -6.96
N CYS A 1076 -21.63 -20.40 -7.08
CA CYS A 1076 -20.86 -21.50 -7.66
C CYS A 1076 -20.84 -22.76 -6.79
N GLU A 1077 -20.88 -22.61 -5.46
CA GLU A 1077 -20.99 -23.76 -4.54
C GLU A 1077 -22.39 -24.42 -4.61
N ARG A 1078 -23.45 -23.61 -4.73
CA ARG A 1078 -24.84 -24.11 -4.69
C ARG A 1078 -25.38 -24.52 -6.07
N TYR A 1079 -24.95 -23.84 -7.13
CA TYR A 1079 -25.42 -24.03 -8.51
C TYR A 1079 -24.22 -24.12 -9.47
N PRO A 1080 -23.85 -25.33 -9.93
CA PRO A 1080 -22.66 -25.52 -10.79
C PRO A 1080 -22.76 -24.87 -12.18
N ASN A 1081 -23.96 -24.43 -12.59
CA ASN A 1081 -24.23 -23.69 -13.83
C ASN A 1081 -24.60 -22.21 -13.57
N GLY A 1082 -24.42 -21.73 -12.33
CA GLY A 1082 -24.76 -20.38 -11.87
C GLY A 1082 -23.67 -19.34 -12.13
N ASN A 1083 -23.05 -19.39 -13.31
CA ASN A 1083 -21.90 -18.55 -13.62
C ASN A 1083 -22.33 -17.09 -13.83
N LEU A 1084 -21.49 -16.13 -13.41
CA LEU A 1084 -21.56 -14.77 -13.94
C LEU A 1084 -21.18 -14.81 -15.43
N LYS A 1085 -21.66 -13.85 -16.22
CA LYS A 1085 -21.48 -13.85 -17.69
C LYS A 1085 -20.01 -13.96 -18.14
N THR A 1086 -19.07 -13.53 -17.29
CA THR A 1086 -17.65 -13.39 -17.61
C THR A 1086 -16.71 -14.19 -16.70
N VAL A 1087 -17.22 -14.78 -15.62
CA VAL A 1087 -16.42 -15.55 -14.65
C VAL A 1087 -17.09 -16.89 -14.41
N ASP A 1088 -16.45 -17.93 -14.94
CA ASP A 1088 -16.88 -19.32 -14.75
C ASP A 1088 -16.65 -19.77 -13.31
N CYS A 1089 -17.47 -20.70 -12.83
CA CYS A 1089 -17.30 -21.28 -11.49
C CYS A 1089 -16.01 -22.10 -11.32
N GLN A 1090 -15.19 -22.21 -12.38
CA GLN A 1090 -13.84 -22.77 -12.32
C GLN A 1090 -12.81 -21.77 -11.79
N THR A 1091 -13.08 -20.47 -11.88
CA THR A 1091 -12.18 -19.40 -11.42
C THR A 1091 -12.87 -18.56 -10.35
N SER A 1092 -12.21 -18.35 -9.21
CA SER A 1092 -12.70 -17.44 -8.19
C SER A 1092 -12.68 -16.00 -8.72
N HIS A 1093 -13.69 -15.20 -8.37
CA HIS A 1093 -13.71 -13.79 -8.73
C HIS A 1093 -12.42 -13.08 -8.26
N GLY A 1094 -11.71 -12.41 -9.18
CA GLY A 1094 -10.39 -11.80 -8.91
C GLY A 1094 -10.40 -10.72 -7.81
N PHE A 1095 -11.56 -10.11 -7.55
CA PHE A 1095 -11.71 -9.08 -6.53
C PHE A 1095 -12.46 -9.52 -5.25
N SER A 1096 -12.60 -10.83 -5.02
CA SER A 1096 -13.36 -11.39 -3.89
C SER A 1096 -12.65 -11.28 -2.54
N THR A 1097 -11.34 -11.57 -2.53
CA THR A 1097 -10.50 -11.56 -1.33
C THR A 1097 -9.29 -10.66 -1.56
N LEU A 1098 -8.76 -10.08 -0.49
CA LEU A 1098 -7.62 -9.16 -0.59
C LEU A 1098 -6.43 -9.79 -1.32
N VAL A 1099 -6.08 -11.04 -1.03
CA VAL A 1099 -4.96 -11.73 -1.68
C VAL A 1099 -5.23 -11.92 -3.18
N SER A 1100 -6.44 -12.36 -3.54
CA SER A 1100 -6.85 -12.48 -4.95
C SER A 1100 -6.75 -11.12 -5.66
N THR A 1101 -7.20 -10.05 -5.01
CA THR A 1101 -7.16 -8.69 -5.58
C THR A 1101 -5.73 -8.20 -5.84
N MET A 1102 -4.78 -8.55 -4.95
CA MET A 1102 -3.36 -8.24 -5.14
C MET A 1102 -2.78 -9.00 -6.33
N VAL A 1103 -3.11 -10.29 -6.45
CA VAL A 1103 -2.64 -11.14 -7.56
C VAL A 1103 -3.23 -10.66 -8.88
N SER A 1104 -4.52 -10.34 -8.92
CA SER A 1104 -5.17 -9.76 -10.09
C SER A 1104 -4.50 -8.43 -10.46
N LEU A 1105 -4.34 -7.49 -9.52
CA LEU A 1105 -3.68 -6.21 -9.80
C LEU A 1105 -2.23 -6.36 -10.25
N PHE A 1106 -1.49 -7.34 -9.70
CA PHE A 1106 -0.14 -7.65 -10.14
C PHE A 1106 -0.10 -8.03 -11.62
N TRP A 1107 -0.95 -8.96 -12.07
CA TRP A 1107 -1.00 -9.33 -13.48
C TRP A 1107 -1.49 -8.20 -14.38
N THR A 1108 -2.41 -7.36 -13.86
CA THR A 1108 -2.89 -6.19 -14.60
C THR A 1108 -1.78 -5.15 -14.81
N ALA A 1109 -0.81 -5.02 -13.90
CA ALA A 1109 0.33 -4.13 -14.07
C ALA A 1109 1.23 -4.52 -15.27
N PHE A 1110 1.18 -5.78 -15.70
CA PHE A 1110 1.86 -6.30 -16.89
C PHE A 1110 0.95 -6.38 -18.14
N GLY A 1111 -0.26 -5.85 -18.07
CA GLY A 1111 -1.23 -5.88 -19.17
C GLY A 1111 -2.00 -7.19 -19.33
N MET A 1112 -1.84 -8.15 -18.40
CA MET A 1112 -2.56 -9.44 -18.41
C MET A 1112 -3.88 -9.38 -17.60
N GLY A 1113 -4.48 -8.21 -17.49
CA GLY A 1113 -5.70 -7.98 -16.70
C GLY A 1113 -6.96 -7.99 -17.55
N ASP A 1114 -7.90 -8.88 -17.26
CA ASP A 1114 -9.17 -8.93 -17.99
C ASP A 1114 -10.17 -7.89 -17.47
N LEU A 1115 -10.62 -7.00 -18.36
CA LEU A 1115 -11.67 -6.00 -18.06
C LEU A 1115 -13.02 -6.65 -17.71
N SER A 1116 -13.21 -7.89 -18.12
CA SER A 1116 -14.42 -8.68 -17.92
C SER A 1116 -14.66 -9.04 -16.45
N MET A 1117 -13.62 -9.02 -15.61
CA MET A 1117 -13.73 -9.23 -14.16
C MET A 1117 -14.42 -8.08 -13.43
N LEU A 1118 -14.56 -6.91 -14.07
CA LEU A 1118 -15.24 -5.75 -13.49
C LEU A 1118 -16.74 -5.69 -13.86
N GLU A 1119 -17.17 -6.53 -14.82
CA GLU A 1119 -18.56 -6.58 -15.30
C GLU A 1119 -19.45 -7.44 -14.39
N LEU A 1120 -20.46 -6.84 -13.76
CA LEU A 1120 -21.34 -7.51 -12.80
C LEU A 1120 -22.65 -8.01 -13.44
N LYS A 1121 -22.59 -8.51 -14.68
CA LYS A 1121 -23.80 -8.95 -15.43
C LYS A 1121 -24.09 -10.44 -15.25
N PRO A 1122 -25.34 -10.84 -14.98
CA PRO A 1122 -25.73 -12.25 -14.88
C PRO A 1122 -25.62 -12.95 -16.25
N GLY A 1123 -25.25 -14.23 -16.23
CA GLY A 1123 -25.17 -15.10 -17.41
C GLY A 1123 -26.54 -15.49 -17.97
N ASN A 1124 -26.55 -16.23 -19.09
CA ASN A 1124 -27.78 -16.61 -19.82
C ASN A 1124 -28.64 -17.68 -19.11
N SER A 1125 -28.18 -18.29 -18.02
CA SER A 1125 -28.91 -19.29 -17.25
C SER A 1125 -29.92 -18.61 -16.31
N THR A 1126 -31.20 -18.73 -16.66
CA THR A 1126 -32.34 -18.21 -15.92
C THR A 1126 -32.47 -18.88 -14.54
N LEU A 1127 -32.01 -18.19 -13.49
CA LEU A 1127 -32.46 -18.41 -12.12
C LEU A 1127 -33.01 -17.08 -11.60
N GLU A 1128 -34.24 -17.06 -11.06
CA GLU A 1128 -34.92 -15.85 -10.56
C GLU A 1128 -34.08 -15.04 -9.55
N VAL A 1129 -33.12 -15.69 -8.89
CA VAL A 1129 -32.13 -15.08 -7.99
C VAL A 1129 -31.30 -13.97 -8.69
N PHE A 1130 -31.01 -14.10 -9.99
CA PHE A 1130 -30.23 -13.09 -10.72
C PHE A 1130 -31.01 -11.83 -11.09
N ARG A 1131 -32.36 -11.84 -10.94
CA ARG A 1131 -33.19 -10.64 -11.13
C ARG A 1131 -33.15 -9.70 -9.92
N ILE A 1132 -32.67 -10.20 -8.77
CA ILE A 1132 -32.53 -9.49 -7.49
C ILE A 1132 -31.30 -8.58 -7.50
N LEU A 1133 -30.25 -8.96 -8.23
CA LEU A 1133 -29.09 -8.11 -8.51
C LEU A 1133 -29.43 -7.20 -9.69
N GLU A 1134 -30.20 -6.15 -9.44
CA GLU A 1134 -30.35 -5.05 -10.39
C GLU A 1134 -28.95 -4.56 -10.80
N GLN A 1135 -28.67 -4.37 -12.10
CA GLN A 1135 -27.32 -4.08 -12.61
C GLN A 1135 -26.71 -2.88 -11.86
N PRO A 1136 -25.68 -3.07 -11.02
CA PRO A 1136 -25.15 -1.97 -10.23
C PRO A 1136 -24.20 -1.14 -11.09
N ARG A 1137 -24.77 -0.33 -11.99
CA ARG A 1137 -24.04 0.50 -12.95
C ARG A 1137 -23.05 1.45 -12.27
N LEU A 1138 -23.38 1.91 -11.06
CA LEU A 1138 -22.52 2.77 -10.26
C LEU A 1138 -21.24 2.06 -9.82
N THR A 1139 -21.34 0.87 -9.22
CA THR A 1139 -20.16 0.13 -8.73
C THR A 1139 -19.30 -0.34 -9.89
N GLU A 1140 -19.90 -0.79 -11.00
CA GLU A 1140 -19.19 -1.13 -12.23
C GLU A 1140 -18.42 0.09 -12.80
N THR A 1141 -19.06 1.26 -12.89
CA THR A 1141 -18.43 2.47 -13.43
C THR A 1141 -17.30 2.96 -12.53
N VAL A 1142 -17.50 2.96 -11.21
CA VAL A 1142 -16.49 3.37 -10.24
C VAL A 1142 -15.33 2.38 -10.21
N GLY A 1143 -15.60 1.07 -10.29
CA GLY A 1143 -14.57 0.04 -10.36
C GLY A 1143 -13.69 0.19 -11.60
N LYS A 1144 -14.31 0.42 -12.77
CA LYS A 1144 -13.59 0.76 -14.02
C LYS A 1144 -12.75 2.03 -13.88
N LEU A 1145 -13.26 3.07 -13.20
CA LEU A 1145 -12.52 4.31 -12.95
C LEU A 1145 -11.30 4.09 -12.04
N ILE A 1146 -11.47 3.36 -10.92
CA ILE A 1146 -10.38 3.04 -9.98
C ILE A 1146 -9.32 2.18 -10.67
N PHE A 1147 -9.74 1.21 -11.48
CA PHE A 1147 -8.85 0.36 -12.26
C PHE A 1147 -8.07 1.16 -13.32
N ALA A 1148 -8.69 2.16 -13.96
CA ALA A 1148 -8.00 3.06 -14.89
C ALA A 1148 -6.98 3.95 -14.16
N LEU A 1149 -7.35 4.47 -12.99
CA LEU A 1149 -6.44 5.27 -12.15
C LEU A 1149 -5.23 4.44 -11.69
N PHE A 1150 -5.43 3.16 -11.38
CA PHE A 1150 -4.35 2.23 -11.09
C PHE A 1150 -3.38 2.09 -12.27
N HIS A 1151 -3.88 1.89 -13.50
CA HIS A 1151 -3.03 1.81 -14.71
C HIS A 1151 -2.24 3.08 -14.96
N VAL A 1152 -2.88 4.26 -14.86
CA VAL A 1152 -2.18 5.55 -14.99
C VAL A 1152 -1.07 5.66 -13.93
N THR A 1153 -1.36 5.28 -12.69
CA THR A 1153 -0.39 5.40 -11.59
C THR A 1153 0.77 4.41 -11.74
N VAL A 1154 0.49 3.13 -11.94
CA VAL A 1154 1.51 2.07 -11.96
C VAL A 1154 2.23 1.98 -13.30
N VAL A 1155 1.49 1.98 -14.42
CA VAL A 1155 2.06 1.78 -15.76
C VAL A 1155 2.60 3.09 -16.34
N LEU A 1156 1.88 4.21 -16.26
CA LEU A 1156 2.37 5.46 -16.86
C LEU A 1156 3.32 6.25 -15.94
N VAL A 1157 3.07 6.31 -14.64
CA VAL A 1157 3.91 7.12 -13.73
C VAL A 1157 5.05 6.29 -13.16
N LEU A 1158 4.75 5.19 -12.46
CA LEU A 1158 5.78 4.43 -11.75
C LEU A 1158 6.75 3.73 -12.70
N LEU A 1159 6.30 3.06 -13.76
CA LEU A 1159 7.19 2.37 -14.70
C LEU A 1159 8.15 3.36 -15.41
N ASN A 1160 7.65 4.51 -15.86
CA ASN A 1160 8.49 5.53 -16.49
C ASN A 1160 9.50 6.15 -15.52
N LEU A 1161 9.11 6.29 -14.25
CA LEU A 1161 10.02 6.72 -13.19
C LEU A 1161 11.10 5.66 -12.89
N LEU A 1162 10.76 4.38 -12.92
CA LEU A 1162 11.74 3.29 -12.80
C LEU A 1162 12.78 3.35 -13.93
N ILE A 1163 12.34 3.58 -15.17
CA ILE A 1163 13.25 3.74 -16.31
C ILE A 1163 14.21 4.91 -16.08
N ALA A 1164 13.71 6.06 -15.61
CA ALA A 1164 14.54 7.23 -15.31
C ALA A 1164 15.56 6.96 -14.20
N ILE A 1165 15.14 6.35 -13.08
CA ILE A 1165 16.02 5.97 -11.97
C ILE A 1165 17.10 4.99 -12.43
N MET A 1166 16.71 3.96 -13.19
CA MET A 1166 17.66 2.98 -13.71
C MET A 1166 18.65 3.62 -14.69
N SER A 1167 18.21 4.57 -15.51
CA SER A 1167 19.10 5.24 -16.47
C SER A 1167 20.18 6.07 -15.76
N ASP A 1168 19.81 6.86 -14.75
CA ASP A 1168 20.75 7.65 -13.94
C ASP A 1168 21.66 6.73 -13.08
N SER A 1169 21.10 5.71 -12.42
CA SER A 1169 21.87 4.73 -11.65
C SER A 1169 22.86 3.94 -12.53
N TYR A 1170 22.46 3.61 -13.76
CA TYR A 1170 23.34 2.99 -14.75
C TYR A 1170 24.49 3.91 -15.17
N GLN A 1171 24.20 5.20 -15.43
CA GLN A 1171 25.23 6.18 -15.81
C GLN A 1171 26.29 6.34 -14.72
N ARG A 1172 25.88 6.54 -13.47
CA ARG A 1172 26.82 6.62 -12.33
C ARG A 1172 27.64 5.35 -12.16
N THR A 1173 27.03 4.19 -12.39
CA THR A 1173 27.73 2.91 -12.26
C THR A 1173 28.68 2.63 -13.42
N GLN A 1174 28.44 3.19 -14.61
CA GLN A 1174 29.22 2.93 -15.81
C GLN A 1174 30.66 3.46 -15.69
N GLU A 1175 30.86 4.60 -15.02
CA GLU A 1175 32.17 5.25 -14.89
C GLU A 1175 33.16 4.38 -14.09
N ASP A 1176 32.68 3.64 -13.08
CA ASP A 1176 33.50 2.81 -12.20
C ASP A 1176 33.51 1.30 -12.54
N LYS A 1177 32.68 0.85 -13.48
CA LYS A 1177 32.39 -0.60 -13.68
C LYS A 1177 33.63 -1.48 -13.87
N ARG A 1178 34.67 -1.00 -14.55
CA ARG A 1178 35.89 -1.76 -14.81
C ARG A 1178 36.72 -1.91 -13.53
N ARG A 1179 36.84 -0.82 -12.78
CA ARG A 1179 37.56 -0.79 -11.50
C ARG A 1179 36.92 -1.79 -10.54
N ASP A 1180 35.61 -1.71 -10.38
CA ASP A 1180 34.90 -2.56 -9.44
C ASP A 1180 34.90 -4.04 -9.83
N TRP A 1181 34.82 -4.33 -11.13
CA TRP A 1181 34.97 -5.69 -11.63
C TRP A 1181 36.35 -6.27 -11.34
N THR A 1182 37.40 -5.51 -11.64
CA THR A 1182 38.77 -5.94 -11.35
C THR A 1182 38.99 -6.10 -9.84
N PHE A 1183 38.47 -5.19 -9.02
CA PHE A 1183 38.53 -5.31 -7.56
C PHE A 1183 37.84 -6.58 -7.06
N LEU A 1184 36.63 -6.89 -7.56
CA LEU A 1184 35.87 -8.07 -7.15
C LEU A 1184 36.64 -9.36 -7.47
N ILE A 1185 37.22 -9.46 -8.67
CA ILE A 1185 38.01 -10.63 -9.07
C ILE A 1185 39.24 -10.77 -8.18
N ILE A 1186 39.99 -9.68 -7.97
CA ILE A 1186 41.20 -9.72 -7.15
C ILE A 1186 40.87 -10.10 -5.71
N LYS A 1187 39.79 -9.53 -5.15
CA LYS A 1187 39.33 -9.87 -3.79
C LYS A 1187 38.97 -11.36 -3.68
N ASN A 1188 38.20 -11.88 -4.63
CA ASN A 1188 37.83 -13.30 -4.65
C ASN A 1188 39.09 -14.17 -4.79
N MET A 1189 40.02 -13.78 -5.66
CA MET A 1189 41.28 -14.49 -5.84
C MET A 1189 42.12 -14.52 -4.56
N LEU A 1190 42.24 -13.38 -3.86
CA LEU A 1190 42.94 -13.27 -2.58
C LEU A 1190 42.29 -14.13 -1.49
N PHE A 1191 40.95 -14.15 -1.43
CA PHE A 1191 40.20 -15.00 -0.51
C PHE A 1191 40.49 -16.48 -0.77
N TYR A 1192 40.30 -16.94 -2.00
CA TYR A 1192 40.54 -18.33 -2.39
C TYR A 1192 42.01 -18.75 -2.22
N MET A 1193 42.96 -17.81 -2.28
CA MET A 1193 44.38 -18.10 -1.99
C MET A 1193 44.67 -18.37 -0.51
N ARG A 1194 43.91 -17.75 0.41
CA ARG A 1194 44.03 -17.99 1.86
C ARG A 1194 43.42 -19.31 2.29
N VAL A 1195 42.37 -19.72 1.57
CA VAL A 1195 41.50 -20.82 1.94
C VAL A 1195 41.87 -22.08 1.15
N ASP A 1196 42.55 -23.03 1.80
CA ASP A 1196 42.91 -24.36 1.26
C ASP A 1196 41.70 -25.29 1.01
N LEU A 1197 40.53 -24.75 0.63
CA LEU A 1197 39.43 -25.55 0.08
C LEU A 1197 39.77 -25.83 -1.38
N SER A 1198 40.21 -27.05 -1.68
CA SER A 1198 40.84 -27.36 -2.97
C SER A 1198 39.93 -28.09 -3.96
N LEU A 1199 38.73 -28.53 -3.57
CA LEU A 1199 37.91 -29.43 -4.39
C LEU A 1199 36.47 -28.93 -4.53
N ALA A 1200 35.96 -28.99 -5.75
CA ALA A 1200 34.57 -28.73 -6.07
C ALA A 1200 33.64 -29.87 -5.58
N PRO A 1201 32.36 -29.59 -5.27
CA PRO A 1201 31.34 -30.62 -5.08
C PRO A 1201 31.28 -31.57 -6.30
N PRO A 1202 31.01 -32.87 -6.12
CA PRO A 1202 30.77 -33.61 -4.88
C PRO A 1202 32.07 -34.14 -4.23
N PHE A 1203 33.21 -33.99 -4.90
CA PHE A 1203 34.47 -34.62 -4.49
C PHE A 1203 35.04 -34.09 -3.17
N ASN A 1204 34.59 -32.92 -2.73
CA ASN A 1204 34.91 -32.36 -1.42
C ASN A 1204 34.41 -33.21 -0.24
N VAL A 1205 33.26 -33.90 -0.38
CA VAL A 1205 32.74 -34.85 0.61
C VAL A 1205 33.73 -36.01 0.80
N LEU A 1206 34.27 -36.55 -0.29
CA LEU A 1206 35.26 -37.63 -0.24
C LEU A 1206 36.55 -37.22 0.46
N LEU A 1207 37.02 -35.98 0.24
CA LEU A 1207 38.17 -35.45 0.98
C LEU A 1207 37.85 -35.30 2.48
N PHE A 1208 36.65 -34.85 2.83
CA PHE A 1208 36.21 -34.74 4.22
C PHE A 1208 36.16 -36.12 4.90
N VAL A 1209 35.63 -37.14 4.23
CA VAL A 1209 35.63 -38.52 4.74
C VAL A 1209 37.06 -39.04 4.92
N LYS A 1210 37.96 -38.83 3.95
CA LYS A 1210 39.38 -39.24 4.03
C LYS A 1210 40.10 -38.58 5.23
N THR A 1211 39.96 -37.27 5.38
CA THR A 1211 40.58 -36.51 6.48
C THR A 1211 39.95 -36.84 7.83
N GLY A 1212 38.62 -37.01 7.88
CA GLY A 1212 37.87 -37.44 9.05
C GLY A 1212 38.29 -38.84 9.52
N VAL A 1213 38.38 -39.82 8.62
CA VAL A 1213 38.86 -41.18 8.92
C VAL A 1213 40.32 -41.18 9.36
N SER A 1214 41.19 -40.38 8.74
CA SER A 1214 42.58 -40.21 9.18
C SER A 1214 42.68 -39.60 10.59
N ARG A 1215 41.89 -38.57 10.89
CA ARG A 1215 41.81 -37.98 12.24
C ARG A 1215 41.21 -38.93 13.25
N LEU A 1216 40.20 -39.72 12.89
CA LEU A 1216 39.57 -40.73 13.74
C LEU A 1216 40.55 -41.87 14.03
N LEU A 1217 41.27 -42.37 13.03
CA LEU A 1217 42.36 -43.34 13.16
C LEU A 1217 43.49 -42.77 14.03
N CYS A 1218 43.91 -41.52 13.83
CA CYS A 1218 44.91 -40.86 14.68
C CYS A 1218 44.40 -40.61 16.11
N ALA A 1219 43.12 -40.31 16.32
CA ALA A 1219 42.51 -40.12 17.64
C ALA A 1219 42.35 -41.46 18.38
N VAL A 1220 42.04 -42.54 17.66
CA VAL A 1220 42.03 -43.91 18.17
C VAL A 1220 43.46 -44.37 18.50
N CYS A 1221 44.48 -44.01 17.70
CA CYS A 1221 45.89 -44.26 18.01
C CYS A 1221 46.42 -43.39 19.17
N ARG A 1222 45.94 -42.15 19.35
CA ARG A 1222 46.32 -41.25 20.46
C ARG A 1222 45.61 -41.56 21.78
N ARG A 1223 44.60 -42.44 21.79
CA ARG A 1223 43.96 -42.92 23.04
C ARG A 1223 44.90 -43.74 23.94
N GLY A 1224 46.09 -44.13 23.46
CA GLY A 1224 47.13 -44.83 24.25
C GLY A 1224 48.16 -43.94 24.96
N ASN A 1225 48.19 -42.62 24.73
CA ASN A 1225 49.13 -41.72 25.41
C ASN A 1225 48.43 -40.43 25.85
N ARG A 1226 47.85 -40.46 27.06
CA ARG A 1226 47.35 -39.26 27.75
C ARG A 1226 48.52 -38.53 28.40
N HIS A 1227 49.21 -37.70 27.62
CA HIS A 1227 49.73 -36.45 28.14
C HIS A 1227 49.14 -35.31 27.30
N PRO A 1228 48.34 -34.42 27.89
CA PRO A 1228 48.04 -33.17 27.21
C PRO A 1228 49.35 -32.40 27.08
N PRO A 1229 49.73 -31.86 25.91
CA PRO A 1229 50.59 -30.69 25.94
C PRO A 1229 49.78 -29.64 26.69
N HIS A 1230 50.32 -29.13 27.80
CA HIS A 1230 49.82 -27.92 28.41
C HIS A 1230 49.84 -26.82 27.34
N THR A 1231 48.67 -26.54 26.74
CA THR A 1231 48.40 -25.23 26.16
C THR A 1231 48.20 -24.29 27.34
N THR A 1232 49.32 -23.81 27.88
CA THR A 1232 49.37 -22.47 28.42
C THR A 1232 48.78 -21.53 27.37
N ALA A 1233 47.87 -20.65 27.78
CA ALA A 1233 47.39 -19.56 26.94
C ALA A 1233 48.59 -18.86 26.27
N PRO A 1234 48.49 -18.40 25.00
CA PRO A 1234 49.50 -17.52 24.43
C PRO A 1234 49.37 -16.14 25.08
N GLY A 1235 49.78 -16.05 26.34
CA GLY A 1235 50.09 -14.80 27.02
C GLY A 1235 51.53 -14.45 26.71
N GLY A 1236 51.71 -13.58 25.71
CA GLY A 1236 52.82 -12.63 25.59
C GLY A 1236 54.21 -13.06 26.05
N VAL A 1237 54.89 -13.87 25.24
CA VAL A 1237 56.32 -13.66 25.00
C VAL A 1237 56.42 -13.22 23.56
N ILE A 1238 56.60 -11.92 23.34
CA ILE A 1238 57.00 -11.38 22.05
C ILE A 1238 58.40 -11.95 21.81
N ASN A 1239 58.50 -13.06 21.07
CA ASN A 1239 59.78 -13.51 20.58
C ASN A 1239 60.37 -12.34 19.77
N PRO A 1240 61.64 -11.95 20.00
CA PRO A 1240 62.26 -10.92 19.20
C PRO A 1240 62.17 -11.33 17.72
N PRO A 1241 61.88 -10.40 16.80
CA PRO A 1241 61.73 -10.71 15.38
C PRO A 1241 62.97 -11.47 14.91
N SER A 1242 62.76 -12.51 14.11
CA SER A 1242 63.85 -13.31 13.55
C SER A 1242 64.80 -12.40 12.76
N PRO A 1243 66.11 -12.73 12.66
CA PRO A 1243 67.06 -11.87 11.94
C PRO A 1243 66.62 -11.58 10.49
N SER A 1244 65.92 -12.51 9.84
CA SER A 1244 65.32 -12.31 8.51
C SER A 1244 64.14 -11.32 8.48
N GLN A 1245 63.38 -11.17 9.57
CA GLN A 1245 62.31 -10.17 9.67
C GLN A 1245 62.87 -8.75 9.84
N ARG A 1246 63.95 -8.58 10.62
CA ARG A 1246 64.62 -7.28 10.77
C ARG A 1246 65.21 -6.80 9.45
N GLU A 1247 65.86 -7.69 8.71
CA GLU A 1247 66.40 -7.40 7.38
C GLU A 1247 65.29 -6.95 6.41
N ARG A 1248 64.14 -7.64 6.40
CA ARG A 1248 62.98 -7.23 5.59
C ARG A 1248 62.40 -5.87 6.00
N GLN A 1249 62.36 -5.54 7.29
CA GLN A 1249 61.89 -4.24 7.78
C GLN A 1249 62.86 -3.10 7.40
N GLU A 1250 64.16 -3.34 7.45
CA GLU A 1250 65.17 -2.38 7.02
C GLU A 1250 65.11 -2.15 5.50
N ILE A 1251 64.99 -3.21 4.71
CA ILE A 1251 64.79 -3.13 3.25
C ILE A 1251 63.52 -2.36 2.93
N PHE A 1252 62.40 -2.66 3.60
CA PHE A 1252 61.14 -1.95 3.43
C PHE A 1252 61.30 -0.45 3.69
N LYS A 1253 61.94 -0.07 4.80
CA LYS A 1253 62.17 1.34 5.14
C LYS A 1253 63.01 2.06 4.09
N ILE A 1254 64.07 1.43 3.59
CA ILE A 1254 64.92 2.00 2.53
C ILE A 1254 64.12 2.23 1.24
N ILE A 1255 63.24 1.28 0.88
CA ILE A 1255 62.40 1.40 -0.32
C ILE A 1255 61.39 2.54 -0.14
N ILE A 1256 60.72 2.63 1.01
CA ILE A 1256 59.76 3.70 1.31
C ILE A 1256 60.42 5.08 1.27
N ASP A 1257 61.61 5.25 1.85
CA ASP A 1257 62.35 6.52 1.81
C ASP A 1257 62.69 6.92 0.36
N ARG A 1258 63.04 5.95 -0.51
CA ARG A 1258 63.27 6.20 -1.94
C ARG A 1258 62.00 6.62 -2.66
N LEU A 1259 60.88 5.95 -2.41
CA LEU A 1259 59.59 6.27 -3.02
C LEU A 1259 59.09 7.65 -2.58
N ALA A 1260 59.17 7.95 -1.28
CA ALA A 1260 58.79 9.25 -0.73
C ALA A 1260 59.56 10.41 -1.38
N ASN A 1261 60.88 10.26 -1.53
CA ASN A 1261 61.70 11.28 -2.19
C ASN A 1261 61.33 11.47 -3.67
N ARG A 1262 61.07 10.38 -4.41
CA ARG A 1262 60.63 10.47 -5.82
C ARG A 1262 59.26 11.16 -5.94
N TYR A 1263 58.34 10.81 -5.05
CA TYR A 1263 57.00 11.40 -4.96
C TYR A 1263 57.06 12.92 -4.73
N LEU A 1264 57.84 13.36 -3.73
CA LEU A 1264 57.99 14.79 -3.41
C LEU A 1264 58.60 15.56 -4.57
N LEU A 1265 59.69 15.06 -5.17
CA LEU A 1265 60.31 15.68 -6.35
C LEU A 1265 59.35 15.78 -7.54
N ARG A 1266 58.47 14.79 -7.74
CA ARG A 1266 57.43 14.84 -8.78
C ARG A 1266 56.40 15.92 -8.47
N LYS A 1267 55.94 16.05 -7.22
CA LYS A 1267 54.95 17.06 -6.81
C LYS A 1267 55.51 18.47 -6.89
N GLU A 1268 56.76 18.69 -6.46
CA GLU A 1268 57.44 19.99 -6.61
C GLU A 1268 57.49 20.43 -8.08
N ARG A 1269 57.91 19.54 -8.99
CA ARG A 1269 57.91 19.82 -10.44
C ARG A 1269 56.52 20.09 -11.01
N GLN A 1270 55.47 19.47 -10.46
CA GLN A 1270 54.10 19.74 -10.89
C GLN A 1270 53.64 21.13 -10.45
N MET A 1271 54.01 21.57 -9.24
CA MET A 1271 53.71 22.92 -8.76
C MET A 1271 54.48 23.99 -9.54
N GLU A 1272 55.77 23.75 -9.84
CA GLU A 1272 56.60 24.65 -10.68
C GLU A 1272 56.05 24.82 -12.11
N ASN A 1273 55.36 23.83 -12.65
CA ASN A 1273 54.76 23.91 -14.00
C ASN A 1273 53.35 24.54 -14.00
N GLN A 1274 52.69 24.66 -12.84
CA GLN A 1274 51.34 25.21 -12.71
C GLN A 1274 51.31 26.68 -12.25
N GLY A 1275 52.33 27.13 -11.50
CA GLY A 1275 52.56 28.53 -11.16
C GLY A 1275 53.24 29.30 -12.28
#